data_AF-A0AA39YTK7-F1
#
_entry.id   AF-A0AA39YTK7-F1
#
_cell.length_a   1.000
_cell.length_b   1.000
_cell.length_c   1.000
_cell.angle_alpha   90.00
_cell.angle_beta   90.00
_cell.angle_gamma   90.00
#
_symmetry.space_group_name_H-M   'P 1'
#
loop_
_entity.id
_entity.type
_entity.pdbx_description
1 polymer ?
#
loop_
_entity_poly.entity_id
_entity_poly.type
_entity_poly.pdbx_seq_one_letter_code
_entity_poly.pdbx_strand_id
1 'polypeptide(L)'
;MTRPRRSSAASEDSTATARDQELGSMYDYLAKIILLGPSGTGKSCLLHRFVKNEWRVLSSQTIGVEFASKIIKVGTGARRKRIKLQLWDTAGTERFRSVSRSYYRGAAGAILVYDITSHNTFSNLQPFLNDARALASPNLSLLLVGNKLDLANDLVDTTLPPPTPSSISASSVPYASTPVGPSSYSSTSTIMAGHPGLGSQLRATVAPDGREVSALEASRWASTIGIPVTMEVSAFSGEGVDEVFGRLARMILTKIELGEIDPDDPMSGIQYGDAGGGWNGGNASDAGSVKSGMTGDEGGGIGMRRRRVKRAQGGLRDPSSPRAQGCKDGGAPARYARLPFVTSGIVLPPTSTSSPRQLQHGKLAAMTDDFKYISILYILLFHPPAIQVAVWRFRCSPRYPATIPLRSSPPPPSTMAPRTVIPIDKGWEFRQADKSEDDSKFLPVGQFPTNVHLDLLANGLIPNPFIGKNELDVQWVGEAQWLYRTAFSSPAVASGSKAILAFDGLDTFATVTLNGTVILETDNMFTPFRHDVTSLLNNSENELTIHFDSAYLRGWKLVEQYPEHKWGVWNGDSSRLAVRKAQYHWGWDWGPALNTCGPWRPINLEIYAARIADLSFDNAVDKSLASADIRTAASVEAVEGAADKVRFEVTLDGKDVASETVDVVSGVATASFHTENPQLWYPVRYGKQPLYRVKATLLRGDEAVDEATKKIGLRRAELVQRPLKDQPGTSFFFEVNNIPLYCGGSDWIPADNFIPRISREKYYDWVRLVAEGNQFMIRVWGGGIYEEQAFYDACDEYGILVWQDFMFGCGNYPAWPELLESIQKEATENVKLLRHHPSIVIWAGNNEDYQYQESEGLTYNYEDKNPDNWLKTDFPARYIYEKLLSDVCAELIPSTFYHPGSPWGAGRDTHDPTVGDIHQWNVWHGTQEKYQNFDKLVGRFVSEFGMEAFPSVKTIDAYLPLGKDDPDRYPQSSTVDFHNKADGHERRIALYLVENMRYAPDPLEQFVYSTQLMQAECLASAYRLWKRQWKGPGREYCGGALVWQINDCWPVTSWSIADYYLRPKHAYFTVKREMAPVSVGITRREHRHPRDKYTRVYIDTSTRIEVWGSNLTLEDLVVDVVYRAWDVETGEKTYEKTEKGVSLPENRSTEISAFDVPVRNAGKGEENRTVVAAYLVDQKSGEQIARYVNWPEPLKYLHLQKPKALEAVFSEDLKTLKISAEVPVKGVALECEDDEVKFEDNLVDIVPGEVVRIGVKGANGGTKIGTRYLGML
;
A
#
# COMPACT_ATOMS: atom_id res chain seq x y z
N MET A 1 -42.25 25.71 32.96
CA MET A 1 -42.25 27.06 33.59
C MET A 1 -41.13 27.89 32.97
N THR A 2 -41.15 29.21 33.13
CA THR A 2 -40.30 30.17 32.39
C THR A 2 -39.24 30.85 33.26
N ARG A 3 -37.99 30.95 32.77
CA ARG A 3 -37.08 32.12 32.83
C ARG A 3 -35.80 31.88 31.98
N PRO A 4 -34.99 32.91 31.62
CA PRO A 4 -34.62 33.07 30.21
C PRO A 4 -33.13 33.40 29.90
N ARG A 5 -32.83 33.48 28.60
CA ARG A 5 -31.81 34.31 27.91
C ARG A 5 -30.58 34.77 28.70
N ARG A 6 -29.40 34.49 28.12
CA ARG A 6 -28.50 35.58 27.71
C ARG A 6 -28.05 35.37 26.26
N SER A 7 -27.86 36.48 25.54
CA SER A 7 -27.42 36.50 24.15
C SER A 7 -26.06 37.19 24.02
N SER A 8 -25.38 36.86 22.92
CA SER A 8 -24.14 37.44 22.40
C SER A 8 -23.85 38.91 22.72
N ALA A 9 -22.56 39.20 22.90
CA ALA A 9 -21.93 40.36 22.28
C ALA A 9 -20.83 39.86 21.34
N ALA A 10 -21.07 39.98 20.03
CA ALA A 10 -20.00 40.26 19.07
C ALA A 10 -19.85 41.79 18.99
N SER A 11 -18.87 42.41 18.35
CA SER A 11 -17.88 41.94 17.37
C SER A 11 -16.77 42.98 17.25
N GLU A 12 -15.53 42.58 16.94
CA GLU A 12 -14.60 43.35 16.09
C GLU A 12 -13.44 42.45 15.60
N ASP A 13 -12.78 42.84 14.50
CA ASP A 13 -11.70 42.15 13.78
C ASP A 13 -12.00 40.79 13.09
N SER A 14 -12.94 40.82 12.13
CA SER A 14 -13.07 39.81 11.09
C SER A 14 -12.38 40.24 9.77
N THR A 15 -11.05 40.13 9.63
CA THR A 15 -10.35 40.35 8.33
C THR A 15 -8.92 39.78 8.25
N ALA A 16 -8.68 38.51 8.65
CA ALA A 16 -7.32 37.94 8.64
C ALA A 16 -7.15 36.45 8.26
N THR A 17 -8.18 35.61 8.45
CA THR A 17 -7.96 34.17 8.69
C THR A 17 -7.51 33.33 7.50
N ALA A 18 -7.80 33.70 6.25
CA ALA A 18 -7.41 32.90 5.08
C ALA A 18 -5.89 32.90 4.80
N ARG A 19 -5.19 34.03 5.04
CA ARG A 19 -3.75 34.13 4.77
C ARG A 19 -2.85 33.51 5.85
N ASP A 20 -3.34 33.36 7.08
CA ASP A 20 -2.49 32.92 8.21
C ASP A 20 -2.28 31.38 8.23
N GLN A 21 -2.97 30.61 7.37
CA GLN A 21 -2.75 29.16 7.20
C GLN A 21 -1.64 28.82 6.19
N GLU A 22 -1.64 29.40 4.99
CA GLU A 22 -0.51 29.27 4.05
C GLU A 22 0.81 29.82 4.65
N LEU A 23 0.70 30.88 5.45
CA LEU A 23 1.82 31.44 6.24
C LEU A 23 2.19 30.62 7.49
N GLY A 24 1.55 29.47 7.71
CA GLY A 24 1.82 28.56 8.83
C GLY A 24 3.12 27.77 8.70
N SER A 25 3.53 27.42 7.47
CA SER A 25 4.75 26.64 7.20
C SER A 25 6.01 27.50 7.10
N MET A 26 5.91 28.71 6.52
CA MET A 26 7.03 29.65 6.36
C MET A 26 7.53 30.20 7.70
N TYR A 27 8.84 30.33 7.84
CA TYR A 27 9.51 30.91 9.01
C TYR A 27 10.65 31.83 8.55
N ASP A 28 11.01 32.82 9.38
CA ASP A 28 12.12 33.73 9.09
C ASP A 28 13.48 33.09 9.43
N TYR A 29 13.53 32.31 10.52
CA TYR A 29 14.73 31.65 11.02
C TYR A 29 14.45 30.22 11.51
N LEU A 30 15.32 29.28 11.15
CA LEU A 30 15.46 27.99 11.83
C LEU A 30 16.40 28.16 13.02
N ALA A 31 16.10 27.56 14.18
CA ALA A 31 17.00 27.60 15.33
C ALA A 31 17.09 26.25 16.04
N LYS A 32 18.30 25.72 16.18
CA LYS A 32 18.56 24.43 16.84
C LYS A 32 18.74 24.59 18.35
N ILE A 33 17.91 23.92 19.13
CA ILE A 33 17.84 23.96 20.59
C ILE A 33 18.02 22.57 21.18
N ILE A 34 18.89 22.42 22.19
CA ILE A 34 19.11 21.15 22.91
C ILE A 34 18.61 21.23 24.36
N LEU A 35 17.89 20.21 24.83
CA LEU A 35 17.47 20.08 26.25
C LEU A 35 18.45 19.14 26.97
N LEU A 36 19.03 19.63 28.06
CA LEU A 36 20.18 19.04 28.75
C LEU A 36 19.93 18.86 30.24
N GLY A 37 20.64 17.92 30.87
CA GLY A 37 20.60 17.66 32.31
C GLY A 37 20.27 16.20 32.65
N PRO A 38 20.34 15.81 33.94
CA PRO A 38 20.20 14.43 34.37
C PRO A 38 18.88 13.72 34.00
N SER A 39 18.85 12.41 34.20
CA SER A 39 17.65 11.59 34.06
C SER A 39 16.64 11.90 35.17
N GLY A 40 15.35 11.78 34.88
CA GLY A 40 14.27 12.04 35.85
C GLY A 40 13.90 13.52 36.08
N THR A 41 14.62 14.48 35.47
CA THR A 41 14.32 15.93 35.58
C THR A 41 13.14 16.38 34.69
N GLY A 42 12.58 15.49 33.87
CA GLY A 42 11.35 15.75 33.11
C GLY A 42 11.51 16.55 31.81
N LYS A 43 12.70 16.52 31.20
CA LYS A 43 13.00 17.21 29.92
C LYS A 43 12.03 16.82 28.79
N SER A 44 11.83 15.53 28.57
CA SER A 44 10.90 14.99 27.56
C SER A 44 9.45 15.40 27.85
N CYS A 45 9.10 15.54 29.14
CA CYS A 45 7.79 16.04 29.56
C CYS A 45 7.63 17.54 29.28
N LEU A 46 8.68 18.37 29.46
CA LEU A 46 8.70 19.77 29.03
C LEU A 46 8.58 19.88 27.50
N LEU A 47 9.26 19.02 26.75
CA LEU A 47 9.20 18.95 25.30
C LEU A 47 7.78 18.61 24.81
N HIS A 48 7.19 17.52 25.29
CA HIS A 48 5.81 17.15 24.96
C HIS A 48 4.80 18.22 25.38
N ARG A 49 4.93 18.80 26.59
CA ARG A 49 4.03 19.86 27.04
C ARG A 49 4.12 21.10 26.16
N PHE A 50 5.32 21.51 25.73
CA PHE A 50 5.48 22.65 24.83
C PHE A 50 4.96 22.35 23.41
N VAL A 51 5.23 21.16 22.86
CA VAL A 51 4.92 20.84 21.46
C VAL A 51 3.45 20.45 21.27
N LYS A 52 2.91 19.58 22.14
CA LYS A 52 1.56 18.99 22.01
C LYS A 52 0.53 19.52 23.01
N ASN A 53 0.94 20.32 24.01
CA ASN A 53 0.12 20.69 25.17
C ASN A 53 -0.40 19.49 26.00
N GLU A 54 0.35 18.38 26.00
CA GLU A 54 0.02 17.15 26.71
C GLU A 54 0.99 16.88 27.88
N TRP A 55 0.52 16.15 28.90
CA TRP A 55 1.40 15.56 29.92
C TRP A 55 1.50 14.04 29.70
N ARG A 56 2.73 13.55 29.48
CA ARG A 56 3.02 12.14 29.22
C ARG A 56 3.79 11.53 30.40
N VAL A 57 3.21 10.52 31.04
CA VAL A 57 3.89 9.72 32.07
C VAL A 57 4.76 8.67 31.38
N LEU A 58 6.03 9.01 31.15
CA LEU A 58 7.02 8.10 30.57
C LEU A 58 7.49 7.09 31.61
N SER A 59 7.38 5.80 31.30
CA SER A 59 7.79 4.67 32.16
C SER A 59 9.23 4.20 31.92
N SER A 60 9.89 4.73 30.89
CA SER A 60 11.25 4.44 30.46
C SER A 60 12.11 5.70 30.41
N GLN A 61 13.44 5.52 30.33
CA GLN A 61 14.39 6.62 30.15
C GLN A 61 14.60 6.91 28.67
N THR A 62 14.81 8.17 28.29
CA THR A 62 15.20 8.58 26.93
C THR A 62 16.52 7.91 26.55
N ILE A 63 16.50 7.08 25.51
CA ILE A 63 17.69 6.44 24.92
C ILE A 63 18.04 7.21 23.65
N GLY A 64 19.28 7.69 23.52
CA GLY A 64 19.67 8.57 22.42
C GLY A 64 19.12 10.00 22.57
N VAL A 65 18.34 10.45 21.60
CA VAL A 65 17.77 11.81 21.54
C VAL A 65 16.36 11.76 20.92
N GLU A 66 15.40 12.47 21.51
CA GLU A 66 14.07 12.71 20.94
C GLU A 66 14.04 14.05 20.18
N PHE A 67 13.43 14.09 19.01
CA PHE A 67 13.33 15.29 18.17
C PHE A 67 11.87 15.75 18.00
N ALA A 68 11.65 17.06 18.07
CA ALA A 68 10.40 17.70 17.68
C ALA A 68 10.66 19.10 17.11
N SER A 69 9.64 19.72 16.49
CA SER A 69 9.73 21.14 16.12
C SER A 69 8.42 21.89 16.35
N LYS A 70 8.51 23.20 16.62
CA LYS A 70 7.36 24.12 16.78
C LYS A 70 7.77 25.49 16.27
N ILE A 71 6.93 26.11 15.43
CA ILE A 71 7.10 27.50 14.98
C ILE A 71 6.48 28.43 16.01
N ILE A 72 7.21 29.48 16.41
CA ILE A 72 6.72 30.52 17.32
C ILE A 72 6.89 31.92 16.73
N LYS A 73 5.90 32.80 16.96
CA LYS A 73 5.89 34.20 16.50
C LYS A 73 6.46 35.09 17.61
N VAL A 74 7.72 35.52 17.47
CA VAL A 74 8.53 36.28 18.46
C VAL A 74 8.60 37.76 18.08
N GLY A 75 8.60 38.67 19.06
CA GLY A 75 8.62 40.13 18.83
C GLY A 75 7.23 40.74 18.60
N THR A 76 7.17 42.07 18.46
CA THR A 76 5.92 42.84 18.35
C THR A 76 5.92 43.80 17.16
N GLY A 77 4.72 44.09 16.64
CA GLY A 77 4.54 44.98 15.49
C GLY A 77 5.36 44.56 14.26
N ALA A 78 5.98 45.53 13.59
CA ALA A 78 6.80 45.32 12.39
C ALA A 78 8.12 44.54 12.64
N ARG A 79 8.44 44.18 13.89
CA ARG A 79 9.58 43.29 14.23
C ARG A 79 9.15 41.88 14.64
N ARG A 80 7.91 41.49 14.36
CA ARG A 80 7.42 40.12 14.63
C ARG A 80 8.06 39.14 13.63
N LYS A 81 8.86 38.21 14.13
CA LYS A 81 9.57 37.16 13.36
C LYS A 81 9.04 35.77 13.72
N ARG A 82 8.92 34.89 12.72
CA ARG A 82 8.61 33.47 12.91
C ARG A 82 9.90 32.69 13.07
N ILE A 83 10.06 31.96 14.16
CA ILE A 83 11.23 31.12 14.41
C ILE A 83 10.77 29.67 14.51
N LYS A 84 11.28 28.80 13.63
CA LYS A 84 11.08 27.35 13.70
C LYS A 84 12.11 26.77 14.65
N LEU A 85 11.67 26.42 15.86
CA LEU A 85 12.55 25.77 16.84
C LEU A 85 12.67 24.29 16.49
N GLN A 86 13.89 23.83 16.22
CA GLN A 86 14.26 22.41 16.22
C GLN A 86 14.66 22.04 17.64
N LEU A 87 13.89 21.18 18.30
CA LEU A 87 14.05 20.83 19.70
C LEU A 87 14.56 19.38 19.83
N TRP A 88 15.69 19.21 20.52
CA TRP A 88 16.36 17.93 20.69
C TRP A 88 16.48 17.60 22.19
N ASP A 89 15.69 16.67 22.71
CA ASP A 89 15.79 16.20 24.10
C ASP A 89 16.80 15.06 24.24
N THR A 90 17.81 15.25 25.09
CA THR A 90 18.98 14.36 25.14
C THR A 90 18.95 13.41 26.33
N ALA A 91 19.43 12.17 26.13
CA ALA A 91 19.51 11.16 27.18
C ALA A 91 20.27 11.69 28.43
N GLY A 92 19.57 11.69 29.57
CA GLY A 92 20.08 12.23 30.83
C GLY A 92 20.97 11.28 31.64
N THR A 93 21.42 10.16 31.07
CA THR A 93 22.30 9.19 31.75
C THR A 93 23.65 9.09 31.06
N GLU A 94 24.70 8.91 31.86
CA GLU A 94 26.07 8.91 31.36
C GLU A 94 26.37 7.74 30.41
N ARG A 95 25.59 6.65 30.49
CA ARG A 95 25.72 5.46 29.63
C ARG A 95 25.49 5.75 28.14
N PHE A 96 24.71 6.79 27.80
CA PHE A 96 24.42 7.18 26.43
C PHE A 96 25.10 8.49 26.00
N ARG A 97 25.98 9.05 26.86
CA ARG A 97 26.56 10.38 26.71
C ARG A 97 27.48 10.52 25.50
N SER A 98 28.09 9.43 25.03
CA SER A 98 28.82 9.39 23.75
C SER A 98 27.90 9.64 22.54
N VAL A 99 26.69 9.08 22.57
CA VAL A 99 25.67 9.23 21.51
C VAL A 99 25.06 10.63 21.56
N SER A 100 24.67 11.12 22.74
CA SER A 100 24.03 12.45 22.86
C SER A 100 24.93 13.61 22.38
N ARG A 101 26.26 13.50 22.53
CA ARG A 101 27.22 14.56 22.20
C ARG A 101 27.29 14.94 20.72
N SER A 102 26.97 14.04 19.79
CA SER A 102 26.97 14.38 18.35
C SER A 102 25.93 15.45 18.03
N TYR A 103 24.75 15.38 18.67
CA TYR A 103 23.63 16.28 18.47
C TYR A 103 23.87 17.69 19.01
N TYR A 104 24.86 17.90 19.88
CA TYR A 104 25.19 19.21 20.46
C TYR A 104 25.77 20.17 19.39
N ARG A 105 26.40 19.63 18.33
CA ARG A 105 27.00 20.41 17.25
C ARG A 105 25.98 21.32 16.56
N GLY A 106 26.35 22.58 16.37
CA GLY A 106 25.50 23.58 15.73
C GLY A 106 24.19 23.88 16.49
N ALA A 107 24.14 23.71 17.81
CA ALA A 107 23.03 24.23 18.61
C ALA A 107 23.23 25.72 18.92
N ALA A 108 22.22 26.55 18.63
CA ALA A 108 22.22 27.99 18.94
C ALA A 108 21.66 28.30 20.34
N GLY A 109 20.88 27.38 20.91
CA GLY A 109 20.37 27.48 22.28
C GLY A 109 20.42 26.16 23.05
N ALA A 110 20.55 26.24 24.37
CA ALA A 110 20.38 25.08 25.26
C ALA A 110 19.59 25.43 26.53
N ILE A 111 18.78 24.47 26.97
CA ILE A 111 17.98 24.54 28.19
C ILE A 111 18.54 23.49 29.16
N LEU A 112 19.10 23.93 30.28
CA LEU A 112 19.56 23.04 31.35
C LEU A 112 18.42 22.83 32.35
N VAL A 113 17.99 21.57 32.51
CA VAL A 113 16.82 21.21 33.33
C VAL A 113 17.24 20.34 34.52
N TYR A 114 16.94 20.84 35.72
CA TYR A 114 17.03 20.08 36.98
C TYR A 114 15.64 19.90 37.60
N ASP A 115 15.57 19.07 38.63
CA ASP A 115 14.40 18.85 39.47
C ASP A 115 14.54 19.65 40.76
N ILE A 116 13.61 20.56 41.07
CA ILE A 116 13.68 21.37 42.30
C ILE A 116 13.54 20.51 43.58
N THR A 117 13.02 19.28 43.45
CA THR A 117 12.89 18.27 44.51
C THR A 117 14.10 17.32 44.60
N SER A 118 15.19 17.58 43.87
CA SER A 118 16.41 16.77 43.97
C SER A 118 17.69 17.56 43.73
N HIS A 119 18.39 17.90 44.81
CA HIS A 119 19.67 18.61 44.81
C HIS A 119 20.74 17.88 43.99
N ASN A 120 20.70 16.53 44.01
CA ASN A 120 21.56 15.69 43.19
C ASN A 120 21.40 15.96 41.68
N THR A 121 20.20 16.31 41.19
CA THR A 121 20.02 16.63 39.75
C THR A 121 20.57 18.01 39.39
N PHE A 122 20.53 18.95 40.33
CA PHE A 122 21.09 20.29 40.17
C PHE A 122 22.63 20.27 40.21
N SER A 123 23.21 19.60 41.22
CA SER A 123 24.66 19.40 41.36
C SER A 123 25.29 18.72 40.12
N ASN A 124 24.55 17.84 39.43
CA ASN A 124 25.01 17.15 38.22
C ASN A 124 24.72 17.91 36.91
N LEU A 125 24.39 19.21 36.92
CA LEU A 125 24.25 20.01 35.69
C LEU A 125 25.59 20.40 35.05
N GLN A 126 26.63 20.67 35.85
CA GLN A 126 27.91 21.20 35.36
C GLN A 126 28.56 20.37 34.23
N PRO A 127 28.54 19.02 34.26
CA PRO A 127 29.11 18.22 33.18
C PRO A 127 28.37 18.40 31.83
N PHE A 128 27.04 18.58 31.85
CA PHE A 128 26.26 18.85 30.63
C PHE A 128 26.54 20.26 30.09
N LEU A 129 26.70 21.26 30.98
CA LEU A 129 27.09 22.62 30.58
C LEU A 129 28.46 22.66 29.90
N ASN A 130 29.43 21.90 30.42
CA ASN A 130 30.77 21.81 29.85
C ASN A 130 30.72 21.18 28.45
N ASP A 131 30.00 20.08 28.28
CA ASP A 131 29.82 19.43 26.98
C ASP A 131 29.12 20.35 25.97
N ALA A 132 28.10 21.11 26.39
CA ALA A 132 27.41 22.09 25.55
C ALA A 132 28.35 23.20 25.07
N ARG A 133 29.11 23.82 25.98
CA ARG A 133 30.07 24.89 25.67
C ARG A 133 31.25 24.42 24.82
N ALA A 134 31.58 23.13 24.83
CA ALA A 134 32.67 22.55 24.05
C ALA A 134 32.25 22.09 22.63
N LEU A 135 30.95 21.95 22.36
CA LEU A 135 30.46 21.29 21.13
C LEU A 135 29.44 22.11 20.33
N ALA A 136 28.70 23.04 20.96
CA ALA A 136 27.67 23.85 20.31
C ALA A 136 28.23 25.14 19.68
N SER A 137 27.34 26.03 19.22
CA SER A 137 27.71 27.36 18.70
C SER A 137 28.52 28.16 19.73
N PRO A 138 29.60 28.87 19.33
CA PRO A 138 30.36 29.73 20.25
C PRO A 138 29.49 30.79 20.97
N ASN A 139 28.38 31.18 20.35
CA ASN A 139 27.45 32.19 20.84
C ASN A 139 26.20 31.61 21.54
N LEU A 140 26.22 30.32 21.89
CA LEU A 140 25.14 29.55 22.54
C LEU A 140 24.35 30.35 23.59
N SER A 141 23.04 30.48 23.36
CA SER A 141 22.11 31.06 24.32
C SER A 141 21.70 30.03 25.39
N LEU A 142 21.80 30.38 26.67
CA LEU A 142 21.60 29.46 27.79
C LEU A 142 20.45 29.89 28.70
N LEU A 143 19.56 28.95 29.03
CA LEU A 143 18.60 29.06 30.13
C LEU A 143 18.85 27.94 31.16
N LEU A 144 18.62 28.26 32.44
CA LEU A 144 18.53 27.29 33.53
C LEU A 144 17.07 27.18 34.00
N VAL A 145 16.57 25.94 34.13
CA VAL A 145 15.17 25.64 34.40
C VAL A 145 15.04 24.61 35.53
N GLY A 146 14.42 25.01 36.64
CA GLY A 146 13.97 24.11 37.70
C GLY A 146 12.57 23.57 37.38
N ASN A 147 12.46 22.28 37.06
CA ASN A 147 11.18 21.64 36.77
C ASN A 147 10.56 21.01 38.03
N LYS A 148 9.27 20.67 37.93
CA LYS A 148 8.39 20.13 38.99
C LYS A 148 7.98 21.15 40.06
N LEU A 149 7.73 22.41 39.65
CA LEU A 149 7.20 23.47 40.53
C LEU A 149 5.91 23.06 41.26
N ASP A 150 5.10 22.18 40.65
CA ASP A 150 3.89 21.57 41.22
C ASP A 150 4.12 20.72 42.49
N LEU A 151 5.37 20.43 42.85
CA LEU A 151 5.73 19.68 44.06
C LEU A 151 6.21 20.57 45.22
N ALA A 152 6.45 21.87 44.98
CA ALA A 152 6.84 22.82 46.02
C ALA A 152 5.62 23.47 46.69
N ASN A 153 5.43 23.23 47.99
CA ASN A 153 4.37 23.88 48.77
C ASN A 153 4.85 25.21 49.36
N ASP A 154 4.30 26.34 48.89
CA ASP A 154 4.45 27.63 49.56
C ASP A 154 3.40 27.79 50.69
N LEU A 155 3.83 27.60 51.94
CA LEU A 155 3.09 28.06 53.12
C LEU A 155 4.04 28.59 54.21
N VAL A 156 4.15 29.91 54.32
CA VAL A 156 4.61 30.61 55.52
C VAL A 156 3.63 31.74 55.84
N ASP A 157 2.60 31.43 56.63
CA ASP A 157 1.79 32.45 57.32
C ASP A 157 2.36 32.64 58.73
N THR A 158 2.80 33.87 59.03
CA THR A 158 3.47 34.22 60.29
C THR A 158 2.48 34.68 61.37
N THR A 159 1.44 33.89 61.65
CA THR A 159 0.48 34.18 62.73
C THR A 159 0.07 32.97 63.58
N LEU A 160 0.71 32.80 64.76
CA LEU A 160 0.16 32.40 66.08
C LEU A 160 1.29 31.97 67.06
N PRO A 161 1.11 32.07 68.41
CA PRO A 161 2.16 31.77 69.40
C PRO A 161 2.17 30.31 69.89
N PRO A 162 3.30 29.83 70.47
CA PRO A 162 3.51 28.41 70.79
C PRO A 162 2.99 27.96 72.17
N PRO A 163 2.54 26.69 72.31
CA PRO A 163 2.35 26.02 73.60
C PRO A 163 3.36 24.87 73.82
N THR A 164 4.31 25.08 74.74
CA THR A 164 5.13 24.04 75.39
C THR A 164 4.57 23.68 76.78
N PRO A 165 5.04 22.63 77.48
CA PRO A 165 5.27 21.24 77.06
C PRO A 165 4.71 20.22 78.11
N SER A 166 4.92 18.90 77.93
CA SER A 166 4.72 17.90 79.00
C SER A 166 5.69 16.70 78.93
N SER A 167 6.85 16.94 79.54
CA SER A 167 7.65 16.07 80.45
C SER A 167 7.08 14.68 80.91
N ILE A 168 7.84 13.68 81.40
CA ILE A 168 9.03 13.68 82.30
C ILE A 168 10.01 12.48 82.07
N SER A 169 11.31 12.78 81.84
CA SER A 169 12.54 12.00 82.22
C SER A 169 12.88 10.62 81.55
N ALA A 170 14.11 10.09 81.61
CA ALA A 170 15.35 10.49 82.31
C ALA A 170 16.68 10.06 81.60
N SER A 171 17.77 10.81 81.85
CA SER A 171 19.23 10.46 81.93
C SER A 171 19.83 9.14 81.37
N SER A 172 21.07 9.04 80.86
CA SER A 172 22.13 10.02 80.50
C SER A 172 23.37 9.33 79.87
N VAL A 173 24.17 10.09 79.09
CA VAL A 173 25.58 9.92 78.59
C VAL A 173 26.59 9.14 79.49
N PRO A 174 27.79 8.64 79.00
CA PRO A 174 28.57 9.08 77.81
C PRO A 174 29.42 8.04 76.97
N TYR A 175 29.88 8.50 75.78
CA TYR A 175 31.20 8.34 75.09
C TYR A 175 31.97 7.00 74.84
N ALA A 176 32.20 6.74 73.53
CA ALA A 176 33.52 6.77 72.82
C ALA A 176 34.38 5.51 72.47
N SER A 177 34.82 5.53 71.19
CA SER A 177 36.10 5.07 70.59
C SER A 177 36.52 3.58 70.60
N THR A 178 36.79 3.02 69.42
CA THR A 178 38.15 2.64 68.93
C THR A 178 38.12 2.07 67.48
N PRO A 179 39.26 1.90 66.75
CA PRO A 179 39.26 1.60 65.30
C PRO A 179 40.16 0.40 64.83
N VAL A 180 40.10 0.11 63.52
CA VAL A 180 41.05 -0.67 62.66
C VAL A 180 41.01 -2.23 62.66
N GLY A 181 40.31 -2.78 61.65
CA GLY A 181 40.77 -3.89 60.76
C GLY A 181 40.98 -5.32 61.32
N PRO A 182 41.48 -6.27 60.49
CA PRO A 182 41.02 -6.55 59.12
C PRO A 182 40.84 -8.08 58.81
N SER A 183 40.53 -8.40 57.54
CA SER A 183 40.76 -9.69 56.82
C SER A 183 39.61 -10.72 56.57
N SER A 184 39.45 -11.02 55.27
CA SER A 184 39.18 -12.32 54.61
C SER A 184 37.92 -13.20 54.85
N TYR A 185 37.16 -13.35 53.74
CA TYR A 185 36.49 -14.55 53.18
C TYR A 185 35.22 -15.20 53.80
N SER A 186 34.13 -15.02 53.02
CA SER A 186 33.12 -16.03 52.60
C SER A 186 31.81 -16.23 53.42
N SER A 187 30.69 -16.29 52.66
CA SER A 187 29.40 -16.98 52.95
C SER A 187 28.70 -16.69 54.29
N THR A 188 27.45 -16.19 54.35
CA THR A 188 26.21 -16.76 53.76
C THR A 188 25.06 -15.73 53.89
N SER A 189 24.00 -15.75 53.05
CA SER A 189 22.92 -14.74 53.11
C SER A 189 21.49 -15.26 52.86
N THR A 190 20.76 -15.60 53.93
CA THR A 190 19.30 -15.92 53.99
C THR A 190 18.87 -16.01 55.47
N ILE A 191 17.65 -15.74 55.97
CA ILE A 191 16.32 -15.38 55.39
C ILE A 191 15.62 -14.36 56.35
N MET A 192 14.44 -13.85 55.95
CA MET A 192 13.36 -13.19 56.73
C MET A 192 13.46 -11.67 57.00
N ALA A 193 12.37 -10.92 57.21
CA ALA A 193 10.97 -10.86 56.70
C ALA A 193 10.18 -9.85 57.58
N GLY A 194 9.03 -9.32 57.12
CA GLY A 194 8.23 -8.30 57.84
C GLY A 194 8.49 -6.87 57.33
N HIS A 195 7.86 -6.32 56.28
CA HIS A 195 6.45 -6.33 55.83
C HIS A 195 5.56 -5.27 56.58
N PRO A 196 4.55 -4.63 55.94
CA PRO A 196 4.62 -3.18 55.73
C PRO A 196 3.32 -2.38 55.99
N GLY A 197 3.40 -1.05 55.80
CA GLY A 197 2.24 -0.14 55.67
C GLY A 197 1.86 0.14 54.19
N LEU A 198 0.62 0.58 53.94
CA LEU A 198 0.04 0.68 52.59
C LEU A 198 0.46 1.94 51.80
N GLY A 199 0.75 1.73 50.52
CA GLY A 199 0.10 2.46 49.40
C GLY A 199 0.43 3.94 49.19
N SER A 200 1.30 4.22 48.22
CA SER A 200 1.42 5.54 47.58
C SER A 200 1.77 5.43 46.09
N GLN A 201 1.59 6.53 45.36
CA GLN A 201 1.97 6.65 43.94
C GLN A 201 3.49 6.57 43.79
N LEU A 202 3.99 5.93 42.73
CA LEU A 202 5.44 5.90 42.41
C LEU A 202 5.92 7.29 41.94
N ARG A 203 6.26 8.15 42.90
CA ARG A 203 7.03 9.39 42.67
C ARG A 203 8.50 9.04 42.45
N ALA A 204 9.14 9.64 41.45
CA ALA A 204 10.54 9.37 41.13
C ALA A 204 11.55 9.99 42.13
N THR A 205 11.09 10.95 42.93
CA THR A 205 11.83 11.67 43.96
C THR A 205 10.94 11.88 45.18
N VAL A 206 11.52 11.91 46.39
CA VAL A 206 10.80 12.11 47.65
C VAL A 206 11.62 13.06 48.53
N ALA A 207 11.53 14.35 48.25
CA ALA A 207 11.97 15.41 49.16
C ALA A 207 10.95 15.49 50.33
N PRO A 208 11.38 15.43 51.60
CA PRO A 208 10.45 15.53 52.75
C PRO A 208 9.65 16.83 52.77
N ASP A 209 10.30 17.94 52.41
CA ASP A 209 9.77 19.31 52.54
C ASP A 209 9.36 19.92 51.18
N GLY A 210 9.20 19.11 50.12
CA GLY A 210 8.72 19.54 48.80
C GLY A 210 9.71 20.34 47.92
N ARG A 211 10.81 20.85 48.47
CA ARG A 211 11.87 21.54 47.70
C ARG A 211 13.24 21.27 48.32
N GLU A 212 14.21 20.85 47.49
CA GLU A 212 15.62 20.68 47.90
C GLU A 212 16.54 21.79 47.34
N VAL A 213 16.16 22.44 46.24
CA VAL A 213 16.96 23.51 45.60
C VAL A 213 16.19 24.83 45.68
N SER A 214 16.83 25.86 46.23
CA SER A 214 16.20 27.20 46.34
C SER A 214 16.41 28.02 45.07
N ALA A 215 15.42 28.83 44.69
CA ALA A 215 15.54 29.75 43.55
C ALA A 215 16.74 30.73 43.70
N LEU A 216 17.09 31.10 44.94
CA LEU A 216 18.25 31.93 45.26
C LEU A 216 19.59 31.21 45.02
N GLU A 217 19.67 29.92 45.35
CA GLU A 217 20.83 29.06 45.08
C GLU A 217 21.02 28.84 43.57
N ALA A 218 19.95 28.48 42.86
CA ALA A 218 19.96 28.34 41.41
C ALA A 218 20.39 29.63 40.70
N SER A 219 19.89 30.79 41.16
CA SER A 219 20.26 32.11 40.64
C SER A 219 21.73 32.46 40.92
N ARG A 220 22.26 32.14 42.11
CA ARG A 220 23.68 32.34 42.46
C ARG A 220 24.59 31.46 41.61
N TRP A 221 24.25 30.20 41.42
CA TRP A 221 25.02 29.26 40.60
C TRP A 221 25.03 29.70 39.11
N ALA A 222 23.86 30.00 38.55
CA ALA A 222 23.71 30.53 37.19
C ALA A 222 24.53 31.81 36.97
N SER A 223 24.46 32.77 37.89
CA SER A 223 25.25 34.00 37.82
C SER A 223 26.76 33.71 37.86
N THR A 224 27.21 32.81 38.74
CA THR A 224 28.63 32.45 38.90
C THR A 224 29.23 31.82 37.64
N ILE A 225 28.44 31.07 36.86
CA ILE A 225 28.91 30.35 35.67
C ILE A 225 28.52 31.05 34.35
N GLY A 226 27.86 32.21 34.39
CA GLY A 226 27.45 32.97 33.20
C GLY A 226 26.24 32.40 32.45
N ILE A 227 25.17 32.03 33.16
CA ILE A 227 23.83 31.81 32.58
C ILE A 227 22.95 33.02 32.97
N PRO A 228 22.40 33.77 32.00
CA PRO A 228 21.75 35.06 32.27
C PRO A 228 20.29 34.95 32.76
N VAL A 229 19.65 33.78 32.65
CA VAL A 229 18.24 33.59 32.98
C VAL A 229 18.04 32.27 33.74
N THR A 230 17.42 32.37 34.91
CA THR A 230 16.90 31.25 35.71
C THR A 230 15.37 31.31 35.75
N MET A 231 14.71 30.16 35.64
CA MET A 231 13.25 30.03 35.70
C MET A 231 12.87 28.75 36.45
N GLU A 232 11.68 28.72 37.03
CA GLU A 232 11.07 27.51 37.58
C GLU A 232 9.73 27.26 36.87
N VAL A 233 9.40 25.99 36.65
CA VAL A 233 8.27 25.56 35.78
C VAL A 233 7.65 24.26 36.28
N SER A 234 6.41 23.99 35.86
CA SER A 234 5.82 22.67 35.94
C SER A 234 5.40 22.18 34.55
N ALA A 235 6.08 21.15 34.06
CA ALA A 235 5.60 20.40 32.90
C ALA A 235 4.24 19.71 33.17
N PHE A 236 3.92 19.39 34.43
CA PHE A 236 2.67 18.76 34.83
C PHE A 236 1.47 19.71 34.70
N SER A 237 1.51 20.89 35.32
CA SER A 237 0.44 21.90 35.18
C SER A 237 0.50 22.66 33.84
N GLY A 238 1.68 22.73 33.22
CA GLY A 238 1.96 23.58 32.06
C GLY A 238 2.53 24.96 32.42
N GLU A 239 2.62 25.28 33.70
CA GLU A 239 3.07 26.58 34.21
C GLU A 239 4.52 26.91 33.79
N GLY A 240 4.69 28.10 33.21
CA GLY A 240 5.98 28.65 32.74
C GLY A 240 6.56 27.99 31.47
N VAL A 241 5.96 26.91 30.95
CA VAL A 241 6.58 26.09 29.90
C VAL A 241 6.76 26.84 28.57
N ASP A 242 5.70 27.46 28.01
CA ASP A 242 5.84 28.26 26.78
C ASP A 242 6.76 29.48 26.97
N GLU A 243 6.88 30.03 28.19
CA GLU A 243 7.76 31.17 28.44
C GLU A 243 9.24 30.78 28.33
N VAL A 244 9.65 29.59 28.81
CA VAL A 244 11.05 29.11 28.68
C VAL A 244 11.51 29.12 27.22
N PHE A 245 10.78 28.47 26.33
CA PHE A 245 11.13 28.40 24.91
C PHE A 245 10.98 29.77 24.23
N GLY A 246 9.91 30.52 24.54
CA GLY A 246 9.69 31.87 24.03
C GLY A 246 10.71 32.92 24.53
N ARG A 247 11.39 32.68 25.65
CA ARG A 247 12.44 33.55 26.21
C ARG A 247 13.81 33.21 25.63
N LEU A 248 14.13 31.92 25.47
CA LEU A 248 15.32 31.49 24.75
C LEU A 248 15.32 31.97 23.29
N ALA A 249 14.20 31.86 22.59
CA ALA A 249 14.06 32.35 21.22
C ALA A 249 14.15 33.88 21.10
N ARG A 250 13.68 34.64 22.12
CA ARG A 250 13.92 36.09 22.21
C ARG A 250 15.40 36.42 22.33
N MET A 251 16.14 35.71 23.20
CA MET A 251 17.58 35.91 23.35
C MET A 251 18.34 35.64 22.05
N ILE A 252 18.00 34.54 21.36
CA ILE A 252 18.57 34.20 20.04
C ILE A 252 18.26 35.30 19.01
N LEU A 253 16.99 35.75 18.91
CA LEU A 253 16.61 36.80 17.97
C LEU A 253 17.34 38.13 18.26
N THR A 254 17.45 38.53 19.52
CA THR A 254 18.20 39.74 19.90
C THR A 254 19.69 39.62 19.53
N LYS A 255 20.31 38.45 19.68
CA LYS A 255 21.70 38.23 19.21
C LYS A 255 21.84 38.36 17.69
N ILE A 256 20.87 37.88 16.91
CA ILE A 256 20.84 38.07 15.46
C ILE A 256 20.65 39.56 15.12
N GLU A 257 19.70 40.25 15.77
CA GLU A 257 19.45 41.70 15.56
C GLU A 257 20.65 42.58 15.95
N LEU A 258 21.52 42.13 16.87
CA LEU A 258 22.75 42.81 17.28
C LEU A 258 23.98 42.43 16.44
N GLY A 259 23.89 41.42 15.57
CA GLY A 259 25.04 40.87 14.84
C GLY A 259 26.01 40.05 15.70
N GLU A 260 25.58 39.57 16.87
CA GLU A 260 26.34 38.61 17.68
C GLU A 260 26.24 37.18 17.14
N ILE A 261 25.16 36.87 16.40
CA ILE A 261 24.97 35.61 15.68
C ILE A 261 24.70 35.93 14.22
N ASP A 262 25.55 35.42 13.33
CA ASP A 262 25.40 35.50 11.89
C ASP A 262 24.67 34.25 11.37
N PRO A 263 23.46 34.35 10.78
CA PRO A 263 22.76 33.20 10.19
C PRO A 263 23.46 32.57 8.98
N ASP A 264 24.41 33.27 8.34
CA ASP A 264 25.20 32.75 7.22
C ASP A 264 26.44 31.94 7.68
N ASP A 265 26.78 31.94 8.98
CA ASP A 265 27.79 31.05 9.54
C ASP A 265 27.21 29.63 9.78
N PRO A 266 27.73 28.57 9.12
CA PRO A 266 27.26 27.20 9.32
C PRO A 266 27.41 26.66 10.76
N MET A 267 28.28 27.27 11.57
CA MET A 267 28.50 26.91 12.97
C MET A 267 27.57 27.66 13.95
N SER A 268 26.82 28.66 13.47
CA SER A 268 25.94 29.51 14.29
C SER A 268 24.82 28.74 14.99
N GLY A 269 24.31 27.68 14.35
CA GLY A 269 23.11 26.94 14.74
C GLY A 269 21.78 27.60 14.37
N ILE A 270 21.85 28.65 13.55
CA ILE A 270 20.73 29.36 12.93
C ILE A 270 20.81 29.20 11.41
N GLN A 271 19.67 29.20 10.73
CA GLN A 271 19.59 29.33 9.27
C GLN A 271 18.45 30.28 8.92
N TYR A 272 18.52 30.96 7.77
CA TYR A 272 17.34 31.61 7.19
C TYR A 272 16.29 30.56 6.79
N GLY A 273 15.01 30.93 6.88
CA GLY A 273 13.91 30.11 6.36
C GLY A 273 13.40 30.59 5.01
N ASP A 274 12.64 29.72 4.32
CA ASP A 274 12.11 29.96 2.99
C ASP A 274 11.09 31.11 2.95
N ALA A 275 11.58 32.30 2.66
CA ALA A 275 10.81 33.51 2.37
C ALA A 275 11.14 33.97 0.95
N GLY A 276 10.17 33.81 0.03
CA GLY A 276 10.40 33.86 -1.41
C GLY A 276 11.13 35.10 -1.93
N GLY A 277 12.24 34.87 -2.65
CA GLY A 277 12.97 35.91 -3.39
C GLY A 277 12.24 36.33 -4.66
N GLY A 278 11.98 37.63 -4.83
CA GLY A 278 11.38 38.17 -6.04
C GLY A 278 12.30 38.10 -7.27
N TRP A 279 11.70 38.03 -8.47
CA TRP A 279 12.39 37.79 -9.74
C TRP A 279 13.58 38.72 -10.04
N ASN A 280 14.70 38.12 -10.45
CA ASN A 280 15.52 38.55 -11.59
C ASN A 280 16.44 37.39 -12.02
N GLY A 281 16.43 37.01 -13.29
CA GLY A 281 17.12 35.81 -13.79
C GLY A 281 18.58 36.02 -14.25
N GLY A 282 19.33 34.93 -14.29
CA GLY A 282 20.68 34.85 -14.87
C GLY A 282 21.39 33.53 -14.54
N ASN A 283 21.85 32.81 -15.56
CA ASN A 283 22.42 31.46 -15.45
C ASN A 283 23.71 31.39 -14.59
N ALA A 284 23.85 30.35 -13.76
CA ALA A 284 25.08 29.55 -13.59
C ALA A 284 24.80 28.26 -12.77
N SER A 285 25.68 27.27 -12.88
CA SER A 285 25.57 25.91 -12.33
C SER A 285 26.33 25.71 -11.00
N ASP A 286 26.37 24.43 -10.58
CA ASP A 286 27.21 23.81 -9.54
C ASP A 286 26.69 23.98 -8.08
N ALA A 287 26.52 22.96 -7.22
CA ALA A 287 26.99 21.56 -7.06
C ALA A 287 28.12 21.35 -6.01
N GLY A 288 27.71 20.97 -4.79
CA GLY A 288 28.58 20.45 -3.72
C GLY A 288 29.41 21.50 -2.94
N SER A 289 30.05 21.17 -1.82
CA SER A 289 29.91 20.01 -0.91
C SER A 289 30.72 20.30 0.38
N VAL A 290 30.38 19.70 1.52
CA VAL A 290 31.35 19.48 2.62
C VAL A 290 31.21 18.06 3.18
N LYS A 291 31.95 17.11 2.58
CA LYS A 291 32.37 15.90 3.30
C LYS A 291 33.32 16.31 4.43
N SER A 292 33.24 15.66 5.58
CA SER A 292 34.32 15.72 6.58
C SER A 292 35.14 14.43 6.52
N GLY A 293 36.44 14.57 6.26
CA GLY A 293 37.41 13.47 6.23
C GLY A 293 38.75 13.98 6.73
N MET A 294 39.35 13.28 7.69
CA MET A 294 40.60 13.70 8.33
C MET A 294 41.83 13.14 7.58
N THR A 295 42.66 14.04 7.07
CA THR A 295 44.14 13.92 7.05
C THR A 295 44.72 15.31 7.31
N GLY A 296 45.94 15.39 7.85
CA GLY A 296 46.51 16.64 8.41
C GLY A 296 47.64 17.28 7.59
N ASP A 297 48.28 18.24 8.26
CA ASP A 297 49.49 19.01 7.92
C ASP A 297 49.43 20.11 6.84
N GLU A 298 50.50 20.92 6.81
CA GLU A 298 50.48 22.37 6.54
C GLU A 298 50.93 22.78 5.13
N GLY A 299 50.63 24.03 4.72
CA GLY A 299 51.28 24.68 3.56
C GLY A 299 50.51 25.85 2.94
N GLY A 300 50.67 27.08 3.44
CA GLY A 300 49.91 28.27 2.97
C GLY A 300 50.51 29.03 1.77
N GLY A 301 49.74 29.98 1.18
CA GLY A 301 50.25 30.87 0.12
C GLY A 301 49.28 31.86 -0.58
N ILE A 302 49.07 33.05 0.00
CA ILE A 302 49.01 34.42 -0.62
C ILE A 302 48.28 34.63 -2.00
N GLY A 303 47.38 35.65 -2.16
CA GLY A 303 46.82 35.96 -3.52
C GLY A 303 46.07 37.27 -3.93
N MET A 304 45.61 38.17 -3.04
CA MET A 304 45.08 39.56 -3.29
C MET A 304 44.43 40.06 -4.65
N ARG A 305 43.28 40.77 -4.51
CA ARG A 305 42.83 42.08 -5.13
C ARG A 305 41.84 42.23 -6.34
N ARG A 306 40.60 42.63 -5.98
CA ARG A 306 39.87 43.93 -6.25
C ARG A 306 39.53 44.47 -7.69
N ARG A 307 38.21 44.45 -8.00
CA ARG A 307 37.20 45.58 -7.96
C ARG A 307 37.12 46.69 -9.05
N ARG A 308 35.87 47.01 -9.51
CA ARG A 308 35.25 48.28 -10.07
C ARG A 308 34.62 48.12 -11.50
N VAL A 309 33.61 48.88 -12.01
CA VAL A 309 32.57 49.87 -11.52
C VAL A 309 31.43 50.02 -12.57
N LYS A 310 30.26 50.62 -12.23
CA LYS A 310 29.04 50.79 -13.09
C LYS A 310 28.48 52.25 -13.15
N ARG A 311 27.58 52.55 -14.14
CA ARG A 311 26.75 53.78 -14.38
C ARG A 311 25.63 53.45 -15.45
N ALA A 312 24.71 54.30 -15.95
CA ALA A 312 23.87 55.46 -15.50
C ALA A 312 23.15 56.07 -16.78
N GLN A 313 22.05 56.87 -16.83
CA GLN A 313 21.09 57.45 -15.86
C GLN A 313 19.83 58.08 -16.57
N GLY A 314 18.59 57.76 -16.15
CA GLY A 314 17.34 58.56 -16.37
C GLY A 314 16.65 58.54 -17.76
N GLY A 315 15.37 58.96 -17.93
CA GLY A 315 14.30 59.29 -16.95
C GLY A 315 13.08 60.11 -17.50
N LEU A 316 12.01 60.24 -16.69
CA LEU A 316 10.91 61.26 -16.66
C LEU A 316 9.60 61.18 -17.53
N ARG A 317 8.46 61.37 -16.81
CA ARG A 317 7.18 62.10 -17.10
C ARG A 317 5.84 61.37 -17.43
N ASP A 318 4.77 62.12 -17.12
CA ASP A 318 3.31 61.89 -16.94
C ASP A 318 2.56 62.95 -17.84
N PRO A 319 1.20 63.14 -17.95
CA PRO A 319 0.02 62.47 -17.34
C PRO A 319 -1.20 62.19 -18.30
N SER A 320 -2.34 61.67 -17.78
CA SER A 320 -3.73 62.24 -17.92
C SER A 320 -4.91 61.25 -17.72
N SER A 321 -6.15 61.77 -17.59
CA SER A 321 -7.47 61.08 -17.52
C SER A 321 -8.58 62.03 -18.09
N PRO A 322 -9.87 61.66 -18.35
CA PRO A 322 -10.87 61.28 -17.29
C PRO A 322 -12.12 60.42 -17.71
N ARG A 323 -13.02 60.16 -16.73
CA ARG A 323 -14.53 60.07 -16.68
C ARG A 323 -15.37 60.04 -17.99
N ALA A 324 -16.61 59.51 -18.08
CA ALA A 324 -17.57 58.67 -17.30
C ALA A 324 -18.79 58.36 -18.27
N GLN A 325 -20.08 58.03 -18.02
CA GLN A 325 -21.06 57.78 -16.90
C GLN A 325 -22.37 57.21 -17.59
N GLY A 326 -23.44 56.61 -17.03
CA GLY A 326 -23.84 56.08 -15.70
C GLY A 326 -25.37 56.23 -15.42
N CYS A 327 -26.01 55.29 -14.68
CA CYS A 327 -27.41 55.33 -14.11
C CYS A 327 -28.62 55.05 -15.07
N LYS A 328 -29.83 54.56 -14.67
CA LYS A 328 -30.39 53.97 -13.40
C LYS A 328 -31.81 53.34 -13.58
N ASP A 329 -32.24 52.51 -12.60
CA ASP A 329 -33.62 52.18 -12.12
C ASP A 329 -34.69 51.63 -13.12
N GLY A 330 -35.72 50.82 -12.79
CA GLY A 330 -36.12 50.07 -11.57
C GLY A 330 -37.62 49.61 -11.63
N GLY A 331 -38.05 48.53 -10.93
CA GLY A 331 -39.50 48.18 -10.76
C GLY A 331 -39.90 46.70 -10.56
N ALA A 332 -41.00 46.45 -9.81
CA ALA A 332 -41.67 45.15 -9.52
C ALA A 332 -43.14 45.45 -9.05
N PRO A 333 -44.04 44.54 -8.54
CA PRO A 333 -43.94 43.08 -8.24
C PRO A 333 -45.24 42.23 -8.53
N ALA A 334 -45.42 41.08 -7.82
CA ALA A 334 -46.66 40.31 -7.49
C ALA A 334 -47.17 39.20 -8.45
N ARG A 335 -47.99 38.19 -8.03
CA ARG A 335 -47.99 37.24 -6.86
C ARG A 335 -49.15 36.20 -7.00
N TYR A 336 -49.07 35.03 -6.30
CA TYR A 336 -50.15 34.04 -6.01
C TYR A 336 -50.68 33.15 -7.19
N ALA A 337 -51.24 31.91 -7.03
CA ALA A 337 -51.39 31.00 -5.87
C ALA A 337 -51.81 29.51 -6.20
N ARG A 338 -51.44 28.57 -5.29
CA ARG A 338 -52.15 27.34 -4.81
C ARG A 338 -52.35 26.04 -5.66
N LEU A 339 -51.66 24.98 -5.20
CA LEU A 339 -52.08 23.60 -4.76
C LEU A 339 -53.61 23.27 -4.65
N PRO A 340 -54.07 21.98 -4.70
CA PRO A 340 -53.58 20.88 -3.80
C PRO A 340 -53.62 19.39 -4.26
N PHE A 341 -53.21 18.52 -3.32
CA PHE A 341 -53.16 17.03 -3.29
C PHE A 341 -54.52 16.29 -3.28
N VAL A 342 -54.49 14.98 -3.62
CA VAL A 342 -55.32 13.89 -3.04
C VAL A 342 -54.46 12.60 -2.88
N THR A 343 -54.80 11.70 -1.95
CA THR A 343 -54.06 10.46 -1.60
C THR A 343 -54.99 9.26 -1.28
N SER A 344 -54.41 8.05 -1.10
CA SER A 344 -55.03 6.75 -0.68
C SER A 344 -55.72 5.90 -1.79
N GLY A 345 -55.83 4.57 -1.67
CA GLY A 345 -55.55 3.66 -0.53
C GLY A 345 -55.46 2.15 -0.87
N ILE A 346 -55.45 1.29 0.16
CA ILE A 346 -55.02 -0.14 0.16
C ILE A 346 -56.19 -1.14 0.09
N VAL A 347 -56.04 -2.28 -0.63
CA VAL A 347 -56.78 -3.56 -0.43
C VAL A 347 -55.90 -4.80 -0.79
N LEU A 348 -56.12 -5.93 -0.12
CA LEU A 348 -55.59 -7.30 -0.37
C LEU A 348 -56.74 -8.34 -0.16
N PRO A 349 -56.48 -9.68 -0.24
CA PRO A 349 -56.32 -10.58 -1.39
C PRO A 349 -57.60 -11.45 -1.61
N PRO A 350 -57.61 -12.63 -2.31
CA PRO A 350 -57.25 -13.91 -1.63
C PRO A 350 -56.80 -15.15 -2.49
N THR A 351 -56.01 -16.05 -1.84
CA THR A 351 -56.03 -17.55 -1.90
C THR A 351 -56.11 -18.38 -3.20
N SER A 352 -55.06 -19.20 -3.44
CA SER A 352 -55.01 -20.69 -3.63
C SER A 352 -56.16 -21.45 -4.32
N THR A 353 -55.99 -22.53 -5.10
CA THR A 353 -55.05 -23.70 -5.08
C THR A 353 -54.83 -24.22 -6.54
N SER A 354 -54.35 -25.43 -6.92
CA SER A 354 -53.90 -26.71 -6.29
C SER A 354 -53.04 -27.54 -7.30
N SER A 355 -52.36 -28.60 -6.84
CA SER A 355 -51.85 -29.73 -7.68
C SER A 355 -52.84 -30.91 -7.64
N PRO A 356 -52.73 -31.94 -8.53
CA PRO A 356 -52.05 -33.18 -8.07
C PRO A 356 -51.49 -34.18 -9.13
N ARG A 357 -50.49 -35.01 -8.71
CA ARG A 357 -50.25 -36.45 -9.09
C ARG A 357 -49.76 -36.78 -10.55
N GLN A 358 -49.03 -37.88 -10.85
CA GLN A 358 -48.32 -38.92 -10.04
C GLN A 358 -47.34 -39.83 -10.87
N LEU A 359 -46.40 -40.49 -10.15
CA LEU A 359 -45.85 -41.87 -10.34
C LEU A 359 -44.87 -42.27 -11.50
N GLN A 360 -43.63 -42.58 -11.08
CA GLN A 360 -42.87 -43.85 -11.23
C GLN A 360 -42.08 -44.28 -12.51
N HIS A 361 -40.74 -44.35 -12.30
CA HIS A 361 -39.80 -45.49 -12.47
C HIS A 361 -39.61 -46.27 -13.82
N GLY A 362 -38.33 -46.48 -14.19
CA GLY A 362 -37.87 -47.60 -15.04
C GLY A 362 -36.64 -47.29 -15.93
N LYS A 363 -35.42 -47.13 -15.41
CA LYS A 363 -34.33 -48.13 -15.22
C LYS A 363 -33.62 -48.72 -16.47
N LEU A 364 -32.33 -48.36 -16.60
CA LEU A 364 -31.14 -49.14 -17.00
C LEU A 364 -30.79 -49.49 -18.46
N ALA A 365 -29.46 -49.34 -18.74
CA ALA A 365 -28.59 -50.15 -19.63
C ALA A 365 -28.73 -50.01 -21.17
N ALA A 366 -27.67 -50.14 -21.99
CA ALA A 366 -26.20 -50.17 -21.74
C ALA A 366 -25.39 -50.07 -23.07
N MET A 367 -24.08 -49.73 -22.98
CA MET A 367 -22.99 -50.07 -23.94
C MET A 367 -23.04 -49.43 -25.37
N THR A 368 -21.95 -49.19 -26.13
CA THR A 368 -20.47 -49.32 -25.95
C THR A 368 -19.73 -48.45 -27.00
N ASP A 369 -18.51 -48.01 -26.68
CA ASP A 369 -17.21 -48.09 -27.42
C ASP A 369 -17.15 -47.96 -28.99
N ASP A 370 -16.12 -47.40 -29.65
CA ASP A 370 -14.96 -46.54 -29.31
C ASP A 370 -14.24 -46.11 -30.64
N PHE A 371 -13.10 -45.42 -30.55
CA PHE A 371 -11.99 -45.21 -31.51
C PHE A 371 -11.70 -43.81 -32.08
N LYS A 372 -10.39 -43.60 -32.33
CA LYS A 372 -9.65 -42.34 -32.57
C LYS A 372 -8.87 -42.43 -33.90
N TYR A 373 -8.25 -41.34 -34.39
CA TYR A 373 -6.77 -41.18 -34.53
C TYR A 373 -6.29 -39.93 -35.34
N ILE A 374 -5.48 -39.07 -34.69
CA ILE A 374 -4.30 -38.29 -35.15
C ILE A 374 -4.30 -37.49 -36.49
N SER A 375 -4.53 -36.17 -36.40
CA SER A 375 -3.58 -35.01 -36.42
C SER A 375 -2.34 -34.87 -37.36
N ILE A 376 -2.00 -33.57 -37.66
CA ILE A 376 -0.64 -32.93 -37.84
C ILE A 376 0.08 -33.04 -39.23
N LEU A 377 0.79 -32.03 -39.82
CA LEU A 377 0.91 -30.54 -39.65
C LEU A 377 1.84 -29.83 -40.72
N TYR A 378 1.44 -28.66 -41.28
CA TYR A 378 2.25 -27.50 -41.83
C TYR A 378 3.26 -27.69 -43.04
N ILE A 379 3.87 -26.70 -43.76
CA ILE A 379 4.00 -25.20 -43.70
C ILE A 379 4.33 -24.52 -45.10
N LEU A 380 3.75 -23.31 -45.43
CA LEU A 380 4.21 -22.11 -46.24
C LEU A 380 4.96 -22.24 -47.65
N LEU A 381 5.27 -21.25 -48.55
CA LEU A 381 4.99 -19.79 -48.83
C LEU A 381 5.37 -19.28 -50.30
N PHE A 382 5.11 -17.99 -50.60
CA PHE A 382 5.71 -16.99 -51.58
C PHE A 382 5.71 -17.07 -53.16
N HIS A 383 4.68 -16.47 -53.80
CA HIS A 383 4.63 -15.27 -54.71
C HIS A 383 5.46 -14.98 -56.04
N PRO A 384 5.06 -14.00 -56.91
CA PRO A 384 5.18 -14.05 -58.41
C PRO A 384 5.91 -12.87 -59.14
N PRO A 385 5.84 -12.78 -60.51
CA PRO A 385 5.47 -11.51 -61.22
C PRO A 385 4.61 -11.68 -62.52
N ALA A 386 4.40 -10.61 -63.34
CA ALA A 386 3.41 -10.48 -64.45
C ALA A 386 3.91 -9.70 -65.72
N ILE A 387 3.09 -9.53 -66.80
CA ILE A 387 3.14 -8.45 -67.86
C ILE A 387 1.95 -8.48 -68.90
N GLN A 388 1.83 -7.45 -69.78
CA GLN A 388 0.65 -6.95 -70.57
C GLN A 388 0.54 -7.37 -72.08
N VAL A 389 -0.52 -6.94 -72.83
CA VAL A 389 -0.47 -6.03 -74.04
C VAL A 389 -1.80 -5.87 -74.87
N ALA A 390 -2.21 -4.60 -75.12
CA ALA A 390 -2.95 -3.90 -76.23
C ALA A 390 -4.18 -4.42 -77.06
N VAL A 391 -4.91 -3.65 -77.93
CA VAL A 391 -5.71 -2.36 -77.95
C VAL A 391 -6.55 -2.31 -79.30
N TRP A 392 -7.56 -1.41 -79.48
CA TRP A 392 -8.28 -0.93 -80.73
C TRP A 392 -9.59 -1.68 -81.15
N ARG A 393 -10.68 -1.09 -81.74
CA ARG A 393 -11.23 0.30 -81.84
C ARG A 393 -12.71 0.34 -82.38
N PHE A 394 -13.47 1.39 -82.00
CA PHE A 394 -14.52 2.14 -82.77
C PHE A 394 -16.03 1.78 -82.85
N ARG A 395 -16.82 2.87 -83.05
CA ARG A 395 -18.28 3.08 -82.93
C ARG A 395 -19.09 2.79 -84.22
N CYS A 396 -20.41 2.51 -84.09
CA CYS A 396 -21.51 3.47 -84.42
C CYS A 396 -22.95 2.91 -84.20
N SER A 397 -23.97 3.79 -84.20
CA SER A 397 -25.41 3.50 -83.97
C SER A 397 -26.26 3.95 -85.19
N PRO A 398 -27.58 3.61 -85.33
CA PRO A 398 -28.65 4.46 -84.72
C PRO A 398 -30.09 3.88 -84.47
N ARG A 399 -30.71 4.32 -83.35
CA ARG A 399 -32.12 4.86 -83.18
C ARG A 399 -33.44 4.05 -83.36
N TYR A 400 -34.18 3.95 -82.23
CA TYR A 400 -35.65 4.17 -82.00
C TYR A 400 -36.70 3.20 -82.59
N PRO A 401 -37.99 3.18 -82.10
CA PRO A 401 -38.66 4.03 -81.09
C PRO A 401 -39.22 3.28 -79.84
N ALA A 402 -40.13 3.90 -79.06
CA ALA A 402 -40.42 3.61 -77.65
C ALA A 402 -41.79 2.95 -77.34
N THR A 403 -41.94 2.45 -76.10
CA THR A 403 -43.21 2.39 -75.34
C THR A 403 -42.96 2.28 -73.82
N ILE A 404 -43.97 2.57 -72.99
CA ILE A 404 -43.95 2.64 -71.52
C ILE A 404 -45.15 1.81 -71.02
N PRO A 405 -45.01 0.91 -70.02
CA PRO A 405 -45.43 1.29 -68.65
C PRO A 405 -44.72 0.57 -67.47
N LEU A 406 -45.12 1.00 -66.26
CA LEU A 406 -44.90 0.43 -64.92
C LEU A 406 -43.50 0.61 -64.30
N ARG A 407 -43.47 1.30 -63.14
CA ARG A 407 -42.34 1.28 -62.19
C ARG A 407 -42.38 -0.04 -61.42
N SER A 408 -41.37 -0.87 -61.58
CA SER A 408 -40.98 -1.81 -60.53
C SER A 408 -40.27 -1.06 -59.40
N SER A 409 -40.37 -1.56 -58.17
CA SER A 409 -39.49 -1.16 -57.06
C SER A 409 -38.02 -1.39 -57.44
N PRO A 410 -37.06 -0.63 -56.88
CA PRO A 410 -35.67 -1.06 -56.92
C PRO A 410 -35.53 -2.43 -56.22
N PRO A 411 -34.58 -3.29 -56.64
CA PRO A 411 -34.28 -4.51 -55.90
C PRO A 411 -33.83 -4.16 -54.47
N PRO A 412 -34.06 -5.03 -53.48
CA PRO A 412 -33.50 -4.84 -52.15
C PRO A 412 -31.97 -4.76 -52.24
N PRO A 413 -31.30 -3.93 -51.41
CA PRO A 413 -29.85 -3.82 -51.44
C PRO A 413 -29.20 -5.17 -51.12
N SER A 414 -28.10 -5.46 -51.81
CA SER A 414 -27.30 -6.68 -51.67
C SER A 414 -26.92 -6.99 -50.22
N THR A 415 -26.75 -8.28 -49.95
CA THR A 415 -26.00 -8.87 -48.81
C THR A 415 -25.08 -7.85 -48.14
N MET A 416 -25.38 -7.45 -46.91
CA MET A 416 -24.55 -6.48 -46.22
C MET A 416 -23.28 -7.15 -45.71
N ALA A 417 -22.16 -6.42 -45.79
CA ALA A 417 -20.89 -6.92 -45.28
C ALA A 417 -20.96 -7.07 -43.75
N PRO A 418 -20.40 -8.16 -43.18
CA PRO A 418 -20.25 -8.29 -41.74
C PRO A 418 -19.24 -7.26 -41.20
N ARG A 419 -19.30 -6.99 -39.89
CA ARG A 419 -18.38 -6.07 -39.21
C ARG A 419 -16.93 -6.45 -39.52
N THR A 420 -16.21 -5.50 -40.10
CA THR A 420 -14.79 -5.62 -40.42
C THR A 420 -13.99 -4.79 -39.43
N VAL A 421 -12.97 -5.38 -38.80
CA VAL A 421 -12.07 -4.68 -37.87
C VAL A 421 -10.67 -4.66 -38.47
N ILE A 422 -10.12 -3.47 -38.67
CA ILE A 422 -8.80 -3.26 -39.26
C ILE A 422 -7.89 -2.66 -38.19
N PRO A 423 -6.89 -3.41 -37.67
CA PRO A 423 -5.91 -2.86 -36.74
C PRO A 423 -5.14 -1.70 -37.38
N ILE A 424 -4.98 -0.61 -36.63
CA ILE A 424 -4.14 0.54 -36.98
C ILE A 424 -2.85 0.41 -36.16
N ASP A 425 -2.07 -0.62 -36.48
CA ASP A 425 -0.95 -1.17 -35.69
C ASP A 425 0.43 -0.99 -36.36
N LYS A 426 0.48 -0.37 -37.55
CA LYS A 426 1.65 -0.30 -38.43
C LYS A 426 1.92 1.15 -38.88
N GLY A 427 3.15 1.40 -39.35
CA GLY A 427 3.55 2.68 -39.91
C GLY A 427 3.60 3.84 -38.92
N TRP A 428 3.54 3.54 -37.61
CA TRP A 428 3.59 4.55 -36.57
C TRP A 428 4.99 5.18 -36.46
N GLU A 429 5.00 6.51 -36.43
CA GLU A 429 6.16 7.32 -36.10
C GLU A 429 5.83 8.23 -34.91
N PHE A 430 6.82 8.60 -34.12
CA PHE A 430 6.69 9.55 -33.01
C PHE A 430 7.77 10.62 -33.04
N ARG A 431 7.51 11.79 -32.44
CA ARG A 431 8.52 12.80 -32.12
C ARG A 431 8.15 13.59 -30.87
N GLN A 432 9.13 14.26 -30.27
CA GLN A 432 8.85 15.31 -29.29
C GLN A 432 8.19 16.50 -30.00
N ALA A 433 7.06 16.97 -29.47
CA ALA A 433 6.16 17.92 -30.10
C ALA A 433 6.49 19.38 -29.77
N ASP A 434 6.96 19.65 -28.53
CA ASP A 434 7.37 20.98 -28.05
C ASP A 434 8.69 21.51 -28.67
N LYS A 435 9.33 20.70 -29.53
CA LYS A 435 10.52 21.04 -30.31
C LYS A 435 10.17 21.24 -31.81
N SER A 436 11.01 22.02 -32.49
CA SER A 436 10.90 22.21 -33.94
C SER A 436 11.21 20.92 -34.71
N GLU A 437 10.80 20.81 -35.97
CA GLU A 437 11.08 19.62 -36.80
C GLU A 437 12.55 19.50 -37.24
N ASP A 438 13.32 20.59 -37.13
CA ASP A 438 14.77 20.58 -37.28
C ASP A 438 15.47 19.98 -36.04
N ASP A 439 14.93 20.27 -34.85
CA ASP A 439 15.44 19.80 -33.54
C ASP A 439 14.91 18.40 -33.13
N SER A 440 13.76 18.00 -33.65
CA SER A 440 13.00 16.80 -33.27
C SER A 440 12.35 16.17 -34.49
N LYS A 441 12.91 15.06 -34.96
CA LYS A 441 12.46 14.37 -36.16
C LYS A 441 11.58 13.19 -35.80
N PHE A 442 10.67 12.84 -36.70
CA PHE A 442 9.91 11.60 -36.61
C PHE A 442 10.84 10.40 -36.67
N LEU A 443 10.61 9.45 -35.76
CA LEU A 443 11.32 8.19 -35.61
C LEU A 443 10.30 7.04 -35.56
N PRO A 444 10.68 5.82 -35.97
CA PRO A 444 9.76 4.68 -35.94
C PRO A 444 9.39 4.30 -34.51
N VAL A 445 8.11 4.00 -34.30
CA VAL A 445 7.61 3.32 -33.10
C VAL A 445 8.10 1.87 -33.09
N GLY A 446 8.58 1.38 -31.94
CA GLY A 446 9.27 0.10 -31.79
C GLY A 446 8.36 -1.12 -31.67
N GLN A 447 7.16 -0.93 -31.13
CA GLN A 447 6.10 -1.94 -31.01
C GLN A 447 4.72 -1.29 -31.00
N PHE A 448 3.63 -2.04 -31.12
CA PHE A 448 2.28 -1.50 -30.93
C PHE A 448 1.36 -2.53 -30.22
N PRO A 449 0.58 -2.15 -29.19
CA PRO A 449 0.49 -0.84 -28.53
C PRO A 449 1.81 -0.38 -27.89
N THR A 450 1.91 0.91 -27.51
CA THR A 450 3.17 1.51 -27.06
C THR A 450 3.00 2.62 -26.02
N ASN A 451 4.12 3.07 -25.47
CA ASN A 451 4.25 4.34 -24.78
C ASN A 451 5.65 4.92 -25.03
N VAL A 452 5.81 6.22 -24.83
CA VAL A 452 6.98 6.97 -25.32
C VAL A 452 8.31 6.47 -24.76
N HIS A 453 8.34 5.95 -23.53
CA HIS A 453 9.56 5.36 -22.97
C HIS A 453 10.00 4.11 -23.75
N LEU A 454 9.07 3.26 -24.21
CA LEU A 454 9.40 2.10 -25.06
C LEU A 454 9.99 2.54 -26.41
N ASP A 455 9.44 3.59 -27.01
CA ASP A 455 9.88 4.08 -28.33
C ASP A 455 11.21 4.83 -28.27
N LEU A 456 11.45 5.60 -27.19
CA LEU A 456 12.76 6.20 -26.90
C LEU A 456 13.83 5.14 -26.60
N LEU A 457 13.48 4.05 -25.91
CA LEU A 457 14.39 2.92 -25.69
C LEU A 457 14.69 2.17 -27.00
N ALA A 458 13.68 1.90 -27.82
CA ALA A 458 13.84 1.21 -29.11
C ALA A 458 14.74 1.99 -30.09
N ASN A 459 14.72 3.33 -30.01
CA ASN A 459 15.57 4.21 -30.80
C ASN A 459 16.89 4.60 -30.11
N GLY A 460 17.17 4.08 -28.91
CA GLY A 460 18.42 4.34 -28.16
C GLY A 460 18.59 5.79 -27.68
N LEU A 461 17.49 6.54 -27.52
CA LEU A 461 17.48 7.95 -27.13
C LEU A 461 17.49 8.18 -25.61
N ILE A 462 17.11 7.18 -24.82
CA ILE A 462 17.23 7.18 -23.35
C ILE A 462 17.93 5.92 -22.87
N PRO A 463 18.67 5.96 -21.75
CA PRO A 463 19.15 4.76 -21.09
C PRO A 463 17.97 3.95 -20.50
N ASN A 464 18.16 2.65 -20.27
CA ASN A 464 17.15 1.83 -19.59
C ASN A 464 16.95 2.34 -18.14
N PRO A 465 15.76 2.84 -17.77
CA PRO A 465 15.52 3.43 -16.44
C PRO A 465 15.63 2.41 -15.30
N PHE A 466 15.53 1.11 -15.58
CA PHE A 466 15.64 0.01 -14.60
C PHE A 466 17.10 -0.38 -14.28
N ILE A 467 18.08 0.44 -14.68
CA ILE A 467 19.52 0.20 -14.45
C ILE A 467 20.10 1.38 -13.68
N GLY A 468 20.95 1.13 -12.69
CA GLY A 468 21.72 2.15 -11.99
C GLY A 468 20.84 3.21 -11.31
N LYS A 469 20.86 4.43 -11.85
CA LYS A 469 19.98 5.53 -11.40
C LYS A 469 19.29 6.22 -12.57
N ASN A 470 19.18 5.52 -13.69
CA ASN A 470 18.77 6.07 -14.99
C ASN A 470 17.32 6.60 -15.00
N GLU A 471 16.50 6.20 -14.03
CA GLU A 471 15.23 6.87 -13.68
C GLU A 471 15.38 8.41 -13.60
N LEU A 472 16.45 8.91 -12.98
CA LEU A 472 16.72 10.35 -12.85
C LEU A 472 17.02 11.02 -14.20
N ASP A 473 17.65 10.30 -15.12
CA ASP A 473 18.06 10.81 -16.44
C ASP A 473 16.87 10.90 -17.43
N VAL A 474 15.73 10.26 -17.12
CA VAL A 474 14.55 10.20 -18.02
C VAL A 474 13.35 11.04 -17.54
N GLN A 475 13.43 11.72 -16.40
CA GLN A 475 12.30 12.49 -15.84
C GLN A 475 11.71 13.52 -16.84
N TRP A 476 12.57 14.13 -17.67
CA TRP A 476 12.16 15.10 -18.71
C TRP A 476 11.14 14.55 -19.71
N VAL A 477 11.07 13.24 -19.91
CA VAL A 477 10.14 12.58 -20.85
C VAL A 477 8.69 12.83 -20.44
N GLY A 478 8.41 12.90 -19.13
CA GLY A 478 7.07 13.16 -18.57
C GLY A 478 6.64 14.63 -18.53
N GLU A 479 7.58 15.57 -18.75
CA GLU A 479 7.30 17.01 -18.90
C GLU A 479 7.18 17.44 -20.38
N ALA A 480 7.76 16.67 -21.29
CA ALA A 480 7.69 16.91 -22.73
C ALA A 480 6.29 16.64 -23.32
N GLN A 481 6.02 17.20 -24.51
CA GLN A 481 4.85 16.90 -25.33
C GLN A 481 5.24 15.94 -26.45
N TRP A 482 4.31 15.08 -26.87
CA TRP A 482 4.65 13.98 -27.80
C TRP A 482 3.63 13.84 -28.93
N LEU A 483 4.11 13.80 -30.17
CA LEU A 483 3.28 13.70 -31.37
C LEU A 483 3.54 12.36 -32.05
N TYR A 484 2.52 11.50 -32.07
CA TYR A 484 2.49 10.28 -32.85
C TYR A 484 1.74 10.51 -34.17
N ARG A 485 2.13 9.81 -35.23
CA ARG A 485 1.38 9.75 -36.49
C ARG A 485 1.46 8.36 -37.13
N THR A 486 0.47 8.03 -37.95
CA THR A 486 0.54 6.94 -38.93
C THR A 486 -0.28 7.28 -40.17
N ALA A 487 0.00 6.60 -41.28
CA ALA A 487 -0.78 6.66 -42.50
C ALA A 487 -1.41 5.30 -42.81
N PHE A 488 -2.69 5.28 -43.18
CA PHE A 488 -3.40 4.06 -43.58
C PHE A 488 -4.24 4.25 -44.85
N SER A 489 -4.25 3.23 -45.71
CA SER A 489 -5.07 3.24 -46.93
C SER A 489 -6.57 3.24 -46.58
N SER A 490 -7.35 4.06 -47.27
CA SER A 490 -8.78 4.18 -47.03
C SER A 490 -9.53 2.90 -47.42
N PRO A 491 -10.31 2.29 -46.52
CA PRO A 491 -11.03 1.07 -46.81
C PRO A 491 -12.30 1.32 -47.64
N ALA A 492 -12.80 0.27 -48.29
CA ALA A 492 -14.07 0.34 -49.01
C ALA A 492 -15.26 0.34 -48.03
N VAL A 493 -15.75 1.52 -47.66
CA VAL A 493 -16.97 1.67 -46.85
C VAL A 493 -18.21 1.47 -47.74
N ALA A 494 -19.00 0.44 -47.45
CA ALA A 494 -20.24 0.17 -48.19
C ALA A 494 -21.34 1.19 -47.88
N SER A 495 -22.19 1.49 -48.87
CA SER A 495 -23.33 2.40 -48.69
C SER A 495 -24.28 1.90 -47.59
N GLY A 496 -24.41 2.67 -46.51
CA GLY A 496 -25.20 2.29 -45.32
C GLY A 496 -24.38 1.64 -44.19
N SER A 497 -23.06 1.50 -44.37
CA SER A 497 -22.12 1.23 -43.27
C SER A 497 -21.52 2.52 -42.71
N LYS A 498 -21.10 2.48 -41.45
CA LYS A 498 -20.23 3.46 -40.80
C LYS A 498 -18.78 2.98 -40.83
N ALA A 499 -17.85 3.92 -40.70
CA ALA A 499 -16.45 3.68 -40.35
C ALA A 499 -16.12 4.40 -39.04
N ILE A 500 -15.66 3.65 -38.04
CA ILE A 500 -15.45 4.10 -36.66
C ILE A 500 -13.98 3.91 -36.29
N LEU A 501 -13.29 4.97 -35.85
CA LEU A 501 -12.02 4.79 -35.16
C LEU A 501 -12.28 4.48 -33.68
N ALA A 502 -11.84 3.30 -33.25
CA ALA A 502 -11.88 2.82 -31.88
C ALA A 502 -10.49 2.92 -31.26
N PHE A 503 -10.42 3.51 -30.07
CA PHE A 503 -9.23 3.67 -29.25
C PHE A 503 -9.53 3.04 -27.89
N ASP A 504 -8.92 1.90 -27.57
CA ASP A 504 -9.25 1.18 -26.33
C ASP A 504 -8.48 1.70 -25.10
N GLY A 505 -7.60 2.69 -25.29
CA GLY A 505 -6.97 3.48 -24.23
C GLY A 505 -5.86 4.42 -24.75
N LEU A 506 -5.88 5.68 -24.32
CA LEU A 506 -4.89 6.71 -24.64
C LEU A 506 -4.37 7.33 -23.34
N ASP A 507 -3.07 7.32 -23.10
CA ASP A 507 -2.44 7.82 -21.88
C ASP A 507 -1.80 9.20 -22.13
N THR A 508 -2.33 10.33 -21.66
CA THR A 508 -3.66 10.55 -21.04
C THR A 508 -4.34 11.76 -21.68
N PHE A 509 -3.73 12.96 -21.60
CA PHE A 509 -4.26 14.15 -22.26
C PHE A 509 -3.93 14.09 -23.75
N ALA A 510 -4.89 13.66 -24.57
CA ALA A 510 -4.66 13.38 -25.99
C ALA A 510 -5.65 14.11 -26.90
N THR A 511 -5.12 14.86 -27.87
CA THR A 511 -5.87 15.42 -29.00
C THR A 511 -5.57 14.60 -30.26
N VAL A 512 -6.59 13.93 -30.81
CA VAL A 512 -6.50 13.09 -32.01
C VAL A 512 -7.02 13.87 -33.21
N THR A 513 -6.27 13.86 -34.32
CA THR A 513 -6.74 14.40 -35.60
C THR A 513 -6.66 13.35 -36.71
N LEU A 514 -7.66 13.35 -37.59
CA LEU A 514 -7.71 12.55 -38.82
C LEU A 514 -7.77 13.52 -40.00
N ASN A 515 -6.82 13.42 -40.93
CA ASN A 515 -6.73 14.29 -42.11
C ASN A 515 -6.77 15.79 -41.76
N GLY A 516 -6.16 16.18 -40.64
CA GLY A 516 -6.14 17.56 -40.11
C GLY A 516 -7.42 18.01 -39.37
N THR A 517 -8.44 17.14 -39.25
CA THR A 517 -9.67 17.40 -38.48
C THR A 517 -9.56 16.79 -37.08
N VAL A 518 -9.73 17.56 -36.01
CA VAL A 518 -9.81 17.02 -34.65
C VAL A 518 -11.06 16.12 -34.53
N ILE A 519 -10.86 14.89 -34.05
CA ILE A 519 -11.94 13.90 -33.84
C ILE A 519 -12.12 13.49 -32.37
N LEU A 520 -11.10 13.64 -31.54
CA LEU A 520 -11.18 13.30 -30.12
C LEU A 520 -10.26 14.21 -29.31
N GLU A 521 -10.76 14.66 -28.17
CA GLU A 521 -9.96 15.18 -27.06
C GLU A 521 -10.33 14.37 -25.82
N THR A 522 -9.34 13.98 -25.02
CA THR A 522 -9.53 13.15 -23.81
C THR A 522 -8.54 13.50 -22.71
N ASP A 523 -8.92 13.22 -21.46
CA ASP A 523 -8.20 13.45 -20.21
C ASP A 523 -8.08 12.19 -19.32
N ASN A 524 -8.44 11.01 -19.86
CA ASN A 524 -8.66 9.80 -19.06
C ASN A 524 -8.04 8.53 -19.71
N MET A 525 -6.99 8.00 -19.08
CA MET A 525 -6.24 6.82 -19.48
C MET A 525 -7.10 5.56 -19.63
N PHE A 526 -8.12 5.44 -18.78
CA PHE A 526 -8.89 4.23 -18.54
C PHE A 526 -10.18 4.15 -19.36
N THR A 527 -10.49 5.21 -20.11
CA THR A 527 -11.74 5.31 -20.88
C THR A 527 -11.50 4.93 -22.34
N PRO A 528 -12.24 3.94 -22.89
CA PRO A 528 -12.20 3.68 -24.33
C PRO A 528 -13.10 4.65 -25.10
N PHE A 529 -12.73 4.93 -26.35
CA PHE A 529 -13.43 5.86 -27.24
C PHE A 529 -13.70 5.22 -28.60
N ARG A 530 -14.86 5.53 -29.19
CA ARG A 530 -15.27 5.08 -30.53
C ARG A 530 -15.90 6.27 -31.24
N HIS A 531 -15.32 6.71 -32.35
CA HIS A 531 -15.71 7.94 -33.05
C HIS A 531 -16.02 7.68 -34.53
N ASP A 532 -17.15 8.24 -35.01
CA ASP A 532 -17.60 8.07 -36.40
C ASP A 532 -16.83 8.99 -37.35
N VAL A 533 -16.02 8.38 -38.22
CA VAL A 533 -15.16 9.06 -39.18
C VAL A 533 -15.60 8.87 -40.63
N THR A 534 -16.82 8.34 -40.85
CA THR A 534 -17.35 7.96 -42.17
C THR A 534 -17.28 9.09 -43.21
N SER A 535 -17.45 10.35 -42.78
CA SER A 535 -17.39 11.54 -43.63
C SER A 535 -16.00 12.21 -43.70
N LEU A 536 -15.03 11.74 -42.93
CA LEU A 536 -13.68 12.32 -42.80
C LEU A 536 -12.59 11.48 -43.50
N LEU A 537 -12.91 10.27 -43.96
CA LEU A 537 -11.99 9.42 -44.71
C LEU A 537 -11.73 9.98 -46.13
N ASN A 538 -10.46 10.08 -46.48
CA ASN A 538 -9.99 10.42 -47.83
C ASN A 538 -10.29 9.30 -48.84
N ASN A 539 -10.25 9.63 -50.13
CA ASN A 539 -10.43 8.65 -51.22
C ASN A 539 -9.18 7.77 -51.51
N SER A 540 -8.09 7.90 -50.73
CA SER A 540 -6.83 7.19 -50.98
C SER A 540 -6.09 6.83 -49.69
N GLU A 541 -5.45 7.79 -49.05
CA GLU A 541 -4.63 7.61 -47.85
C GLU A 541 -5.10 8.57 -46.77
N ASN A 542 -5.11 8.10 -45.53
CA ASN A 542 -5.53 8.85 -44.36
C ASN A 542 -4.36 9.02 -43.41
N GLU A 543 -4.13 10.24 -42.94
CA GLU A 543 -3.17 10.52 -41.86
C GLU A 543 -3.92 10.61 -40.53
N LEU A 544 -3.51 9.80 -39.55
CA LEU A 544 -3.97 9.85 -38.17
C LEU A 544 -2.83 10.38 -37.31
N THR A 545 -3.07 11.45 -36.54
CA THR A 545 -2.11 12.02 -35.60
C THR A 545 -2.68 12.04 -34.19
N ILE A 546 -1.84 11.81 -33.18
CA ILE A 546 -2.21 11.93 -31.77
C ILE A 546 -1.17 12.79 -31.06
N HIS A 547 -1.60 13.95 -30.55
CA HIS A 547 -0.79 14.84 -29.74
C HIS A 547 -1.07 14.60 -28.26
N PHE A 548 -0.05 14.24 -27.49
CA PHE A 548 -0.11 14.03 -26.04
C PHE A 548 0.50 15.23 -25.30
N ASP A 549 -0.32 15.86 -24.45
CA ASP A 549 0.11 16.84 -23.46
C ASP A 549 0.74 16.13 -22.25
N SER A 550 1.78 16.72 -21.66
CA SER A 550 2.41 16.17 -20.44
C SER A 550 1.39 16.10 -19.28
N ALA A 551 1.10 14.91 -18.76
CA ALA A 551 0.15 14.71 -17.67
C ALA A 551 0.55 15.45 -16.38
N TYR A 552 1.85 15.53 -16.09
CA TYR A 552 2.40 16.24 -14.93
C TYR A 552 2.11 17.75 -14.97
N LEU A 553 2.54 18.44 -16.04
CA LEU A 553 2.29 19.88 -16.23
C LEU A 553 0.80 20.23 -16.42
N ARG A 554 -0.05 19.27 -16.83
CA ARG A 554 -1.51 19.44 -16.85
C ARG A 554 -2.14 19.29 -15.47
N GLY A 555 -1.71 18.29 -14.69
CA GLY A 555 -2.14 18.10 -13.31
C GLY A 555 -1.82 19.31 -12.44
N TRP A 556 -0.60 19.85 -12.53
CA TRP A 556 -0.23 21.06 -11.77
C TRP A 556 -1.06 22.29 -12.12
N LYS A 557 -1.41 22.50 -13.40
CA LYS A 557 -2.34 23.59 -13.80
C LYS A 557 -3.75 23.42 -13.23
N LEU A 558 -4.21 22.18 -13.05
CA LEU A 558 -5.49 21.90 -12.38
C LEU A 558 -5.39 22.13 -10.86
N VAL A 559 -4.27 21.79 -10.23
CA VAL A 559 -4.00 22.11 -8.81
C VAL A 559 -4.03 23.64 -8.60
N GLU A 560 -3.38 24.41 -9.48
CA GLU A 560 -3.40 25.89 -9.46
C GLU A 560 -4.80 26.48 -9.75
N GLN A 561 -5.67 25.77 -10.47
CA GLN A 561 -7.02 26.21 -10.83
C GLN A 561 -8.03 26.07 -9.68
N TYR A 562 -7.84 25.09 -8.78
CA TYR A 562 -8.73 24.82 -7.64
C TYR A 562 -7.97 24.90 -6.29
N PRO A 563 -7.47 26.09 -5.90
CA PRO A 563 -6.69 26.28 -4.67
C PRO A 563 -7.51 26.12 -3.37
N GLU A 564 -8.84 26.06 -3.46
CA GLU A 564 -9.73 25.77 -2.33
C GLU A 564 -9.81 24.28 -1.96
N HIS A 565 -9.40 23.39 -2.86
CA HIS A 565 -9.36 21.95 -2.59
C HIS A 565 -8.14 21.59 -1.73
N LYS A 566 -8.32 20.66 -0.78
CA LYS A 566 -7.22 20.17 0.06
C LYS A 566 -6.43 19.08 -0.65
N TRP A 567 -5.58 19.51 -1.59
CA TRP A 567 -4.60 18.67 -2.27
C TRP A 567 -3.62 18.02 -1.29
N GLY A 568 -3.48 16.71 -1.34
CA GLY A 568 -2.47 15.98 -0.57
C GLY A 568 -2.62 14.47 -0.69
N VAL A 569 -1.48 13.79 -0.54
CA VAL A 569 -1.26 12.36 -0.78
C VAL A 569 -0.25 11.82 0.24
N TRP A 570 -0.22 10.51 0.45
CA TRP A 570 0.91 9.86 1.15
C TRP A 570 2.08 9.53 0.21
N ASN A 571 1.77 9.12 -1.02
CA ASN A 571 2.74 8.67 -2.02
C ASN A 571 2.59 9.43 -3.35
N GLY A 572 3.71 9.64 -4.05
CA GLY A 572 3.79 10.39 -5.31
C GLY A 572 3.65 11.91 -5.15
N ASP A 573 3.68 12.63 -6.26
CA ASP A 573 3.39 14.07 -6.32
C ASP A 573 1.87 14.33 -6.34
N SER A 574 1.41 15.41 -5.70
CA SER A 574 -0.03 15.68 -5.50
C SER A 574 -0.80 15.99 -6.80
N SER A 575 -0.13 16.36 -7.89
CA SER A 575 -0.77 16.61 -9.19
C SER A 575 -1.51 15.38 -9.75
N ARG A 576 -1.14 14.16 -9.33
CA ARG A 576 -1.79 12.90 -9.75
C ARG A 576 -3.28 12.83 -9.42
N LEU A 577 -3.72 13.51 -8.36
CA LEU A 577 -5.12 13.54 -7.92
C LEU A 577 -6.04 14.28 -8.90
N ALA A 578 -5.47 15.16 -9.72
CA ALA A 578 -6.22 15.96 -10.70
C ALA A 578 -6.40 15.23 -12.06
N VAL A 579 -5.82 14.04 -12.24
CA VAL A 579 -5.67 13.37 -13.54
C VAL A 579 -6.12 11.91 -13.47
N ARG A 580 -6.99 11.49 -14.40
CA ARG A 580 -7.41 10.08 -14.51
C ARG A 580 -6.38 9.25 -15.29
N LYS A 581 -5.27 8.97 -14.60
CA LYS A 581 -4.12 8.16 -15.06
C LYS A 581 -3.71 7.20 -13.94
N ALA A 582 -3.04 6.10 -14.29
CA ALA A 582 -2.47 5.18 -13.29
C ALA A 582 -1.53 5.94 -12.35
N GLN A 583 -1.82 5.86 -11.05
CA GLN A 583 -1.30 6.80 -10.04
C GLN A 583 0.17 6.52 -9.72
N TYR A 584 0.59 5.25 -9.78
CA TYR A 584 1.98 4.82 -9.55
C TYR A 584 3.00 5.41 -10.55
N HIS A 585 2.57 5.95 -11.71
CA HIS A 585 3.47 6.61 -12.67
C HIS A 585 4.18 7.86 -12.10
N TRP A 586 3.64 8.47 -11.04
CA TRP A 586 4.28 9.58 -10.31
C TRP A 586 5.29 9.09 -9.23
N GLY A 587 5.61 7.79 -9.22
CA GLY A 587 6.41 7.15 -8.18
C GLY A 587 5.54 6.64 -7.04
N TRP A 588 6.02 5.58 -6.39
CA TRP A 588 5.37 4.96 -5.24
C TRP A 588 6.43 4.38 -4.29
N ASP A 589 6.04 3.99 -3.09
CA ASP A 589 6.97 3.42 -2.09
C ASP A 589 7.61 2.06 -2.49
N TRP A 590 7.16 1.45 -3.59
CA TRP A 590 7.84 0.36 -4.32
C TRP A 590 8.20 0.69 -5.78
N GLY A 591 7.84 1.87 -6.31
CA GLY A 591 7.79 2.16 -7.76
C GLY A 591 8.54 3.43 -8.19
N PRO A 592 9.17 3.44 -9.37
CA PRO A 592 9.91 4.60 -9.86
C PRO A 592 8.97 5.67 -10.43
N ALA A 593 9.40 6.92 -10.45
CA ALA A 593 8.65 8.01 -11.11
C ALA A 593 8.86 7.94 -12.63
N LEU A 594 7.99 7.23 -13.35
CA LEU A 594 8.04 7.07 -14.81
C LEU A 594 6.73 7.51 -15.47
N ASN A 595 6.54 8.84 -15.53
CA ASN A 595 5.40 9.48 -16.17
C ASN A 595 5.47 9.33 -17.71
N THR A 596 5.06 8.17 -18.21
CA THR A 596 4.96 7.89 -19.65
C THR A 596 3.65 8.42 -20.27
N CYS A 597 3.55 8.38 -21.60
CA CYS A 597 2.33 8.69 -22.36
C CYS A 597 2.30 7.90 -23.69
N GLY A 598 1.14 7.77 -24.33
CA GLY A 598 1.01 7.13 -25.65
C GLY A 598 -0.28 6.31 -25.87
N PRO A 599 -0.42 5.68 -27.05
CA PRO A 599 -1.50 4.74 -27.33
C PRO A 599 -1.21 3.39 -26.67
N TRP A 600 -1.49 3.31 -25.37
CA TRP A 600 -1.14 2.17 -24.52
C TRP A 600 -2.00 0.93 -24.74
N ARG A 601 -3.15 1.08 -25.41
CA ARG A 601 -4.06 0.01 -25.83
C ARG A 601 -4.35 0.07 -27.34
N PRO A 602 -4.94 -0.98 -27.94
CA PRO A 602 -5.15 -1.06 -29.38
C PRO A 602 -5.95 0.12 -29.98
N ILE A 603 -5.64 0.40 -31.25
CA ILE A 603 -6.40 1.31 -32.11
C ILE A 603 -6.88 0.51 -33.32
N ASN A 604 -8.17 0.59 -33.61
CA ASN A 604 -8.82 -0.16 -34.69
C ASN A 604 -9.72 0.76 -35.53
N LEU A 605 -9.81 0.50 -36.82
CA LEU A 605 -10.84 1.04 -37.71
C LEU A 605 -11.91 -0.03 -37.92
N GLU A 606 -13.07 0.16 -37.30
CA GLU A 606 -14.23 -0.73 -37.45
C GLU A 606 -15.15 -0.25 -38.58
N ILE A 607 -15.64 -1.16 -39.40
CA ILE A 607 -16.59 -0.86 -40.48
C ILE A 607 -17.80 -1.78 -40.33
N TYR A 608 -18.98 -1.20 -40.13
CA TYR A 608 -20.20 -1.97 -39.91
C TYR A 608 -21.48 -1.21 -40.28
N ALA A 609 -22.51 -1.93 -40.73
CA ALA A 609 -23.88 -1.42 -40.78
C ALA A 609 -24.64 -1.67 -39.45
N ALA A 610 -24.27 -2.73 -38.72
CA ALA A 610 -24.71 -3.01 -37.35
C ALA A 610 -23.61 -3.76 -36.58
N ARG A 611 -23.52 -3.54 -35.26
CA ARG A 611 -22.62 -4.26 -34.34
C ARG A 611 -23.29 -4.58 -33.00
N ILE A 612 -22.73 -5.56 -32.29
CA ILE A 612 -22.96 -5.74 -30.86
C ILE A 612 -22.00 -4.80 -30.13
N ALA A 613 -22.54 -3.77 -29.47
CA ALA A 613 -21.77 -2.77 -28.74
C ALA A 613 -21.42 -3.22 -27.31
N ASP A 614 -22.25 -4.08 -26.72
CA ASP A 614 -22.07 -4.66 -25.38
C ASP A 614 -22.77 -6.03 -25.33
N LEU A 615 -22.17 -7.00 -24.62
CA LEU A 615 -22.74 -8.32 -24.35
C LEU A 615 -22.69 -8.55 -22.84
N SER A 616 -23.84 -8.39 -22.20
CA SER A 616 -24.03 -8.61 -20.77
C SER A 616 -24.69 -9.95 -20.48
N PHE A 617 -24.52 -10.39 -19.24
CA PHE A 617 -25.17 -11.54 -18.67
C PHE A 617 -25.31 -11.30 -17.17
N ASP A 618 -26.25 -11.97 -16.54
CA ASP A 618 -26.40 -12.11 -15.10
C ASP A 618 -26.82 -13.55 -14.81
N ASN A 619 -26.49 -14.08 -13.63
CA ASN A 619 -26.79 -15.47 -13.29
C ASN A 619 -27.34 -15.62 -11.87
N ALA A 620 -28.51 -16.23 -11.76
CA ALA A 620 -29.16 -16.56 -10.50
C ALA A 620 -29.04 -18.07 -10.26
N VAL A 621 -27.98 -18.49 -9.58
CA VAL A 621 -27.86 -19.87 -9.06
C VAL A 621 -28.75 -20.01 -7.83
N ASP A 622 -29.63 -21.01 -7.82
CA ASP A 622 -30.52 -21.24 -6.68
C ASP A 622 -29.72 -21.63 -5.41
N LYS A 623 -30.28 -21.33 -4.23
CA LYS A 623 -29.63 -21.63 -2.95
C LYS A 623 -29.47 -23.13 -2.67
N SER A 624 -30.22 -24.01 -3.33
CA SER A 624 -29.98 -25.46 -3.31
C SER A 624 -28.83 -25.93 -4.21
N LEU A 625 -28.29 -25.04 -5.05
CA LEU A 625 -27.33 -25.32 -6.14
C LEU A 625 -27.85 -26.27 -7.24
N ALA A 626 -29.12 -26.68 -7.17
CA ALA A 626 -29.69 -27.67 -8.10
C ALA A 626 -29.99 -27.09 -9.50
N SER A 627 -30.20 -25.77 -9.62
CA SER A 627 -30.52 -25.10 -10.88
C SER A 627 -29.93 -23.69 -10.95
N ALA A 628 -29.83 -23.13 -12.15
CA ALA A 628 -29.49 -21.73 -12.37
C ALA A 628 -30.26 -21.11 -13.54
N ASP A 629 -30.65 -19.85 -13.40
CA ASP A 629 -31.11 -19.02 -14.51
C ASP A 629 -29.96 -18.15 -15.04
N ILE A 630 -29.74 -18.19 -16.35
CA ILE A 630 -28.73 -17.39 -17.07
C ILE A 630 -29.50 -16.36 -17.92
N ARG A 631 -29.46 -15.10 -17.54
CA ARG A 631 -30.00 -14.01 -18.36
C ARG A 631 -28.87 -13.44 -19.20
N THR A 632 -29.10 -13.23 -20.49
CA THR A 632 -28.11 -12.66 -21.43
C THR A 632 -28.74 -11.52 -22.22
N ALA A 633 -28.01 -10.43 -22.44
CA ALA A 633 -28.49 -9.31 -23.24
C ALA A 633 -27.37 -8.74 -24.12
N ALA A 634 -27.75 -8.32 -25.34
CA ALA A 634 -26.84 -7.71 -26.29
C ALA A 634 -27.37 -6.32 -26.64
N SER A 635 -26.55 -5.29 -26.41
CA SER A 635 -26.81 -3.93 -26.87
C SER A 635 -26.34 -3.81 -28.31
N VAL A 636 -27.19 -3.31 -29.19
CA VAL A 636 -27.01 -3.31 -30.64
C VAL A 636 -26.96 -1.88 -31.17
N GLU A 637 -25.85 -1.52 -31.80
CA GLU A 637 -25.75 -0.30 -32.59
C GLU A 637 -26.00 -0.65 -34.05
N ALA A 638 -27.08 -0.13 -34.65
CA ALA A 638 -27.44 -0.43 -36.02
C ALA A 638 -27.91 0.82 -36.79
N VAL A 639 -27.62 0.86 -38.08
CA VAL A 639 -28.37 1.69 -39.04
C VAL A 639 -29.78 1.09 -39.21
N GLU A 640 -30.78 1.90 -39.52
CA GLU A 640 -32.17 1.46 -39.63
C GLU A 640 -32.33 0.31 -40.66
N GLY A 641 -32.91 -0.82 -40.24
CA GLY A 641 -33.06 -2.01 -41.07
C GLY A 641 -31.75 -2.79 -41.35
N ALA A 642 -30.68 -2.53 -40.59
CA ALA A 642 -29.39 -3.22 -40.74
C ALA A 642 -29.34 -4.59 -40.04
N ALA A 643 -30.00 -4.73 -38.89
CA ALA A 643 -30.19 -5.99 -38.17
C ALA A 643 -31.58 -6.00 -37.52
N ASP A 644 -32.18 -7.17 -37.36
CA ASP A 644 -33.50 -7.34 -36.73
C ASP A 644 -33.50 -8.32 -35.54
N LYS A 645 -32.49 -9.21 -35.42
CA LYS A 645 -32.46 -10.28 -34.40
C LYS A 645 -31.09 -10.53 -33.83
N VAL A 646 -31.02 -11.13 -32.64
CA VAL A 646 -29.81 -11.75 -32.08
C VAL A 646 -30.12 -13.20 -31.75
N ARG A 647 -29.25 -14.12 -32.22
CA ARG A 647 -29.21 -15.51 -31.75
C ARG A 647 -28.18 -15.64 -30.65
N PHE A 648 -28.64 -16.01 -29.46
CA PHE A 648 -27.79 -16.39 -28.34
C PHE A 648 -27.53 -17.90 -28.38
N GLU A 649 -26.28 -18.30 -28.15
CA GLU A 649 -25.79 -19.68 -28.17
C GLU A 649 -24.95 -19.89 -26.90
N VAL A 650 -25.37 -20.79 -26.01
CA VAL A 650 -24.70 -21.11 -24.75
C VAL A 650 -24.10 -22.51 -24.84
N THR A 651 -22.80 -22.62 -24.63
CA THR A 651 -22.05 -23.88 -24.77
C THR A 651 -21.10 -24.12 -23.60
N LEU A 652 -20.78 -25.39 -23.32
CA LEU A 652 -19.78 -25.80 -22.32
C LEU A 652 -19.00 -27.01 -22.84
N ASP A 653 -17.67 -27.00 -22.71
CA ASP A 653 -16.76 -28.02 -23.28
C ASP A 653 -17.01 -28.32 -24.79
N GLY A 654 -17.43 -27.30 -25.54
CA GLY A 654 -17.79 -27.43 -26.97
C GLY A 654 -19.12 -28.15 -27.25
N LYS A 655 -19.97 -28.34 -26.23
CA LYS A 655 -21.32 -28.92 -26.35
C LYS A 655 -22.37 -27.83 -26.17
N ASP A 656 -23.45 -27.92 -26.94
CA ASP A 656 -24.59 -27.01 -26.82
C ASP A 656 -25.36 -27.26 -25.52
N VAL A 657 -25.65 -26.18 -24.79
CA VAL A 657 -26.44 -26.19 -23.56
C VAL A 657 -27.82 -25.59 -23.85
N ALA A 658 -27.86 -24.44 -24.52
CA ALA A 658 -29.09 -23.79 -24.96
C ALA A 658 -28.84 -22.84 -26.15
N SER A 659 -29.89 -22.55 -26.92
CA SER A 659 -29.88 -21.46 -27.91
C SER A 659 -31.29 -20.88 -28.07
N GLU A 660 -31.37 -19.56 -28.27
CA GLU A 660 -32.60 -18.81 -28.53
C GLU A 660 -32.31 -17.72 -29.57
N THR A 661 -33.28 -17.37 -30.42
CA THR A 661 -33.18 -16.22 -31.32
C THR A 661 -34.32 -15.26 -31.00
N VAL A 662 -33.97 -14.02 -30.68
CA VAL A 662 -34.90 -12.98 -30.22
C VAL A 662 -34.78 -11.72 -31.07
N ASP A 663 -35.88 -10.98 -31.19
CA ASP A 663 -35.92 -9.71 -31.93
C ASP A 663 -35.18 -8.60 -31.16
N VAL A 664 -34.56 -7.67 -31.89
CA VAL A 664 -33.91 -6.47 -31.31
C VAL A 664 -34.98 -5.41 -31.05
N VAL A 665 -35.26 -5.12 -29.78
CA VAL A 665 -36.26 -4.12 -29.36
C VAL A 665 -35.55 -2.90 -28.79
N SER A 666 -35.78 -1.72 -29.38
CA SER A 666 -35.18 -0.45 -28.95
C SER A 666 -33.64 -0.48 -28.84
N GLY A 667 -32.98 -1.26 -29.69
CA GLY A 667 -31.51 -1.43 -29.68
C GLY A 667 -30.98 -2.46 -28.67
N VAL A 668 -31.85 -3.25 -28.02
CA VAL A 668 -31.43 -4.32 -27.10
C VAL A 668 -32.12 -5.64 -27.46
N ALA A 669 -31.35 -6.72 -27.43
CA ALA A 669 -31.85 -8.10 -27.46
C ALA A 669 -31.65 -8.75 -26.08
N THR A 670 -32.54 -9.64 -25.64
CA THR A 670 -32.40 -10.35 -24.34
C THR A 670 -32.99 -11.75 -24.43
N ALA A 671 -32.24 -12.75 -23.95
CA ALA A 671 -32.63 -14.15 -23.84
C ALA A 671 -32.41 -14.65 -22.41
N SER A 672 -33.17 -15.66 -21.98
CA SER A 672 -33.09 -16.23 -20.62
C SER A 672 -33.11 -17.76 -20.67
N PHE A 673 -32.06 -18.38 -20.15
CA PHE A 673 -31.87 -19.83 -20.18
C PHE A 673 -31.94 -20.43 -18.78
N HIS A 674 -32.80 -21.41 -18.58
CA HIS A 674 -32.83 -22.21 -17.36
C HIS A 674 -31.98 -23.46 -17.52
N THR A 675 -31.12 -23.77 -16.54
CA THR A 675 -30.32 -25.00 -16.52
C THR A 675 -30.49 -25.76 -15.21
N GLU A 676 -30.92 -27.02 -15.34
CA GLU A 676 -30.97 -28.01 -14.25
C GLU A 676 -29.59 -28.67 -14.10
N ASN A 677 -29.15 -28.86 -12.86
CA ASN A 677 -27.83 -29.42 -12.47
C ASN A 677 -26.64 -28.72 -13.18
N PRO A 678 -26.49 -27.38 -13.04
CA PRO A 678 -25.39 -26.63 -13.66
C PRO A 678 -24.00 -27.09 -13.19
N GLN A 679 -23.01 -27.02 -14.07
CA GLN A 679 -21.61 -27.15 -13.65
C GLN A 679 -21.15 -25.81 -13.06
N LEU A 680 -21.20 -25.68 -11.73
CA LEU A 680 -20.86 -24.43 -11.06
C LEU A 680 -19.34 -24.17 -11.04
N TRP A 681 -18.97 -22.89 -11.15
CA TRP A 681 -17.61 -22.40 -10.99
C TRP A 681 -17.27 -22.23 -9.52
N TYR A 682 -16.10 -22.74 -9.11
CA TYR A 682 -15.55 -22.61 -7.76
C TYR A 682 -14.13 -22.04 -7.82
N PRO A 683 -13.68 -21.34 -6.77
CA PRO A 683 -12.26 -21.07 -6.60
C PRO A 683 -11.47 -22.37 -6.42
N VAL A 684 -10.16 -22.29 -6.66
CA VAL A 684 -9.23 -23.42 -6.52
C VAL A 684 -9.34 -24.06 -5.14
N ARG A 685 -9.10 -25.37 -5.07
CA ARG A 685 -9.38 -26.31 -3.95
C ARG A 685 -10.85 -26.65 -3.73
N TYR A 686 -11.78 -25.72 -3.95
CA TYR A 686 -13.19 -25.90 -3.59
C TYR A 686 -14.06 -26.49 -4.70
N GLY A 687 -13.52 -26.60 -5.92
CA GLY A 687 -14.15 -27.31 -7.03
C GLY A 687 -13.39 -27.12 -8.34
N LYS A 688 -14.10 -27.34 -9.45
CA LYS A 688 -13.61 -27.05 -10.81
C LYS A 688 -13.99 -25.61 -11.23
N GLN A 689 -13.41 -25.20 -12.35
CA GLN A 689 -13.58 -23.89 -12.98
C GLN A 689 -14.28 -24.02 -14.35
N PRO A 690 -15.48 -24.63 -14.46
CA PRO A 690 -16.23 -24.66 -15.71
C PRO A 690 -16.57 -23.23 -16.16
N LEU A 691 -16.20 -22.92 -17.41
CA LEU A 691 -16.49 -21.64 -18.05
C LEU A 691 -17.41 -21.91 -19.24
N TYR A 692 -18.68 -21.52 -19.11
CA TYR A 692 -19.63 -21.54 -20.20
C TYR A 692 -19.26 -20.45 -21.19
N ARG A 693 -19.31 -20.74 -22.50
CA ARG A 693 -19.18 -19.74 -23.54
C ARG A 693 -20.58 -19.28 -23.95
N VAL A 694 -20.87 -18.01 -23.72
CA VAL A 694 -22.02 -17.30 -24.30
C VAL A 694 -21.55 -16.62 -25.59
N LYS A 695 -22.18 -16.97 -26.70
CA LYS A 695 -22.02 -16.30 -27.99
C LYS A 695 -23.33 -15.58 -28.34
N ALA A 696 -23.23 -14.34 -28.80
CA ALA A 696 -24.32 -13.60 -29.40
C ALA A 696 -23.99 -13.36 -30.88
N THR A 697 -24.85 -13.85 -31.77
CA THR A 697 -24.76 -13.67 -33.23
C THR A 697 -25.82 -12.66 -33.64
N LEU A 698 -25.41 -11.49 -34.13
CA LEU A 698 -26.33 -10.47 -34.66
C LEU A 698 -26.75 -10.86 -36.08
N LEU A 699 -28.05 -10.83 -36.36
CA LEU A 699 -28.65 -11.35 -37.58
C LEU A 699 -29.45 -10.27 -38.34
N ARG A 700 -29.46 -10.43 -39.67
CA ARG A 700 -30.41 -9.80 -40.58
C ARG A 700 -31.18 -10.90 -41.32
N GLY A 701 -32.39 -11.21 -40.86
CA GLY A 701 -33.07 -12.45 -41.22
C GLY A 701 -32.24 -13.65 -40.76
N ASP A 702 -31.70 -14.43 -41.71
CA ASP A 702 -30.83 -15.58 -41.45
C ASP A 702 -29.32 -15.28 -41.66
N GLU A 703 -28.95 -14.10 -42.20
CA GLU A 703 -27.55 -13.72 -42.44
C GLU A 703 -26.91 -13.13 -41.17
N ALA A 704 -25.72 -13.60 -40.79
CA ALA A 704 -24.96 -13.06 -39.66
C ALA A 704 -24.17 -11.80 -40.05
N VAL A 705 -24.27 -10.74 -39.26
CA VAL A 705 -23.64 -9.43 -39.54
C VAL A 705 -22.57 -9.02 -38.52
N ASP A 706 -22.63 -9.50 -37.28
CA ASP A 706 -21.58 -9.34 -36.25
C ASP A 706 -21.69 -10.46 -35.20
N GLU A 707 -20.60 -10.75 -34.49
CA GLU A 707 -20.56 -11.77 -33.44
C GLU A 707 -19.80 -11.29 -32.20
N ALA A 708 -20.39 -11.48 -31.02
CA ALA A 708 -19.75 -11.29 -29.73
C ALA A 708 -19.65 -12.63 -28.98
N THR A 709 -18.63 -12.78 -28.14
CA THR A 709 -18.43 -13.97 -27.31
C THR A 709 -17.82 -13.57 -25.97
N LYS A 710 -18.34 -14.11 -24.87
CA LYS A 710 -17.75 -14.03 -23.53
C LYS A 710 -17.73 -15.42 -22.87
N LYS A 711 -16.74 -15.67 -22.02
CA LYS A 711 -16.76 -16.78 -21.03
C LYS A 711 -17.52 -16.31 -19.79
N ILE A 712 -18.24 -17.20 -19.11
CA ILE A 712 -18.90 -16.93 -17.83
C ILE A 712 -18.78 -18.14 -16.91
N GLY A 713 -18.65 -17.93 -15.59
CA GLY A 713 -18.72 -18.98 -14.58
C GLY A 713 -20.02 -18.87 -13.77
N LEU A 714 -20.85 -19.91 -13.77
CA LEU A 714 -22.10 -19.93 -13.01
C LEU A 714 -21.82 -20.18 -11.54
N ARG A 715 -22.22 -19.27 -10.64
CA ARG A 715 -22.01 -19.43 -9.18
C ARG A 715 -22.81 -18.43 -8.36
N ARG A 716 -22.96 -18.75 -7.08
CA ARG A 716 -23.39 -17.84 -6.02
C ARG A 716 -22.14 -17.34 -5.27
N ALA A 717 -21.99 -16.03 -5.09
CA ALA A 717 -20.96 -15.44 -4.23
C ALA A 717 -21.55 -14.31 -3.38
N GLU A 718 -21.29 -14.30 -2.08
CA GLU A 718 -21.75 -13.24 -1.16
C GLU A 718 -20.64 -12.88 -0.16
N LEU A 719 -20.54 -11.60 0.21
CA LEU A 719 -19.79 -11.18 1.40
C LEU A 719 -20.68 -11.33 2.64
N VAL A 720 -20.22 -12.10 3.63
CA VAL A 720 -20.99 -12.42 4.84
C VAL A 720 -20.54 -11.55 6.00
N GLN A 721 -21.38 -10.56 6.34
CA GLN A 721 -21.21 -9.69 7.50
C GLN A 721 -22.30 -9.95 8.55
N ARG A 722 -22.01 -10.80 9.55
CA ARG A 722 -22.96 -11.20 10.61
C ARG A 722 -22.36 -11.08 12.02
N PRO A 723 -23.16 -10.87 13.08
CA PRO A 723 -22.67 -10.85 14.45
C PRO A 723 -21.95 -12.15 14.85
N LEU A 724 -20.87 -12.01 15.61
CA LEU A 724 -20.00 -13.12 16.04
C LEU A 724 -20.34 -13.60 17.46
N LYS A 725 -20.05 -14.87 17.76
CA LYS A 725 -20.14 -15.44 19.12
C LYS A 725 -18.88 -15.09 19.91
N ASP A 726 -19.02 -14.63 21.14
CA ASP A 726 -17.90 -14.34 22.06
C ASP A 726 -16.96 -13.18 21.62
N GLN A 727 -17.28 -12.45 20.55
CA GLN A 727 -16.59 -11.23 20.11
C GLN A 727 -17.58 -10.16 19.62
N PRO A 728 -17.26 -8.85 19.75
CA PRO A 728 -18.09 -7.75 19.24
C PRO A 728 -17.97 -7.56 17.71
N GLY A 729 -18.88 -6.76 17.17
CA GLY A 729 -18.89 -6.37 15.76
C GLY A 729 -19.45 -7.45 14.82
N THR A 730 -18.96 -7.49 13.58
CA THR A 730 -19.46 -8.39 12.51
C THR A 730 -18.31 -9.14 11.83
N SER A 731 -18.61 -10.30 11.24
CA SER A 731 -17.68 -11.01 10.36
C SER A 731 -17.37 -10.23 9.07
N PHE A 732 -16.31 -10.64 8.37
CA PHE A 732 -16.02 -10.26 6.99
C PHE A 732 -15.34 -11.46 6.32
N PHE A 733 -16.09 -12.22 5.53
CA PHE A 733 -15.59 -13.36 4.74
C PHE A 733 -16.49 -13.62 3.53
N PHE A 734 -15.99 -14.35 2.53
CA PHE A 734 -16.76 -14.68 1.33
C PHE A 734 -17.39 -16.07 1.42
N GLU A 735 -18.64 -16.21 0.98
CA GLU A 735 -19.32 -17.49 0.77
C GLU A 735 -19.49 -17.71 -0.73
N VAL A 736 -18.90 -18.79 -1.28
CA VAL A 736 -19.06 -19.16 -2.70
C VAL A 736 -19.75 -20.52 -2.79
N ASN A 737 -20.86 -20.60 -3.52
CA ASN A 737 -21.69 -21.81 -3.64
C ASN A 737 -21.99 -22.45 -2.28
N ASN A 738 -22.42 -21.64 -1.31
CA ASN A 738 -22.69 -22.01 0.09
C ASN A 738 -21.45 -22.48 0.92
N ILE A 739 -20.24 -22.37 0.39
CA ILE A 739 -18.99 -22.69 1.10
C ILE A 739 -18.37 -21.40 1.65
N PRO A 740 -18.22 -21.22 2.99
CA PRO A 740 -17.53 -20.07 3.57
C PRO A 740 -16.00 -20.22 3.40
N LEU A 741 -15.30 -19.14 3.06
CA LEU A 741 -13.88 -19.18 2.66
C LEU A 741 -13.00 -18.33 3.60
N TYR A 742 -11.90 -18.92 4.08
CA TYR A 742 -10.78 -18.16 4.67
C TYR A 742 -9.84 -17.72 3.54
N CYS A 743 -10.01 -16.50 3.03
CA CYS A 743 -9.30 -16.02 1.85
C CYS A 743 -7.85 -15.65 2.18
N GLY A 744 -6.91 -16.52 1.82
CA GLY A 744 -5.48 -16.20 1.82
C GLY A 744 -4.99 -15.85 0.42
N GLY A 745 -4.33 -14.70 0.30
CA GLY A 745 -3.97 -14.10 -0.97
C GLY A 745 -2.91 -13.02 -0.86
N SER A 746 -2.78 -12.20 -1.90
CA SER A 746 -1.88 -11.04 -1.96
C SER A 746 -2.53 -9.87 -2.69
N ASP A 747 -2.04 -8.67 -2.43
CA ASP A 747 -2.26 -7.50 -3.28
C ASP A 747 -1.40 -7.59 -4.55
N TRP A 748 -1.97 -7.13 -5.66
CA TRP A 748 -1.39 -7.11 -7.00
C TRP A 748 -1.29 -5.68 -7.49
N ILE A 749 -0.07 -5.34 -7.92
CA ILE A 749 0.28 -4.06 -8.52
C ILE A 749 0.59 -4.26 -10.02
N PRO A 750 0.69 -3.19 -10.83
CA PRO A 750 1.11 -3.28 -12.23
C PRO A 750 2.44 -4.07 -12.38
N ALA A 751 2.43 -5.16 -13.15
CA ALA A 751 3.59 -6.07 -13.27
C ALA A 751 4.71 -5.59 -14.22
N ASP A 752 4.63 -4.33 -14.65
CA ASP A 752 5.66 -3.55 -15.34
C ASP A 752 5.28 -2.06 -15.32
N ASN A 753 6.25 -1.14 -15.34
CA ASN A 753 6.00 0.29 -15.58
C ASN A 753 5.54 0.58 -17.02
N PHE A 754 5.86 -0.30 -17.95
CA PHE A 754 5.55 -0.15 -19.38
C PHE A 754 4.61 -1.26 -19.85
N ILE A 755 3.40 -1.30 -19.27
CA ILE A 755 2.35 -2.31 -19.52
C ILE A 755 2.23 -2.84 -20.96
N PRO A 756 2.32 -2.02 -22.04
CA PRO A 756 2.28 -2.53 -23.42
C PRO A 756 3.33 -3.60 -23.80
N ARG A 757 4.38 -3.84 -22.99
CA ARG A 757 5.34 -4.93 -23.21
C ARG A 757 5.00 -6.24 -22.47
N ILE A 758 3.91 -6.31 -21.70
CA ILE A 758 3.50 -7.54 -21.01
C ILE A 758 2.72 -8.45 -21.98
N SER A 759 3.32 -9.59 -22.32
CA SER A 759 2.67 -10.71 -23.01
C SER A 759 1.54 -11.35 -22.17
N ARG A 760 0.52 -11.90 -22.83
CA ARG A 760 -0.54 -12.73 -22.18
C ARG A 760 0.06 -13.85 -21.32
N GLU A 761 1.14 -14.45 -21.79
CA GLU A 761 1.84 -15.57 -21.15
C GLU A 761 2.43 -15.16 -19.80
N LYS A 762 3.06 -13.98 -19.70
CA LYS A 762 3.57 -13.43 -18.42
C LYS A 762 2.45 -13.21 -17.38
N TYR A 763 1.26 -12.78 -17.79
CA TYR A 763 0.09 -12.72 -16.88
C TYR A 763 -0.33 -14.12 -16.40
N TYR A 764 -0.40 -15.10 -17.31
CA TYR A 764 -0.72 -16.49 -16.97
C TYR A 764 0.33 -17.12 -16.04
N ASP A 765 1.62 -16.82 -16.23
CA ASP A 765 2.70 -17.29 -15.36
C ASP A 765 2.61 -16.69 -13.95
N TRP A 766 2.27 -15.40 -13.84
CA TRP A 766 2.01 -14.73 -12.56
C TRP A 766 0.81 -15.32 -11.80
N VAL A 767 -0.34 -15.49 -12.45
CA VAL A 767 -1.54 -16.04 -11.79
C VAL A 767 -1.33 -17.53 -11.46
N ARG A 768 -0.62 -18.29 -12.31
CA ARG A 768 -0.19 -19.66 -11.97
C ARG A 768 0.73 -19.68 -10.74
N LEU A 769 1.64 -18.72 -10.60
CA LEU A 769 2.51 -18.63 -9.43
C LEU A 769 1.71 -18.44 -8.13
N VAL A 770 0.65 -17.62 -8.15
CA VAL A 770 -0.29 -17.44 -7.02
C VAL A 770 -1.01 -18.77 -6.71
N ALA A 771 -1.55 -19.45 -7.72
CA ALA A 771 -2.25 -20.73 -7.57
C ALA A 771 -1.33 -21.85 -7.03
N GLU A 772 -0.14 -22.04 -7.62
CA GLU A 772 0.90 -22.95 -7.11
C GLU A 772 1.45 -22.51 -5.74
N GLY A 773 1.24 -21.24 -5.37
CA GLY A 773 1.57 -20.62 -4.09
C GLY A 773 0.54 -20.87 -2.99
N ASN A 774 -0.44 -21.74 -3.21
CA ASN A 774 -1.52 -22.05 -2.27
C ASN A 774 -2.42 -20.85 -1.91
N GLN A 775 -2.33 -19.77 -2.67
CA GLN A 775 -3.19 -18.60 -2.55
C GLN A 775 -4.38 -18.71 -3.52
N PHE A 776 -5.50 -18.06 -3.18
CA PHE A 776 -6.71 -18.12 -4.00
C PHE A 776 -7.54 -16.84 -4.00
N MET A 777 -6.97 -15.73 -3.54
CA MET A 777 -7.48 -14.38 -3.75
C MET A 777 -6.34 -13.45 -4.17
N ILE A 778 -6.64 -12.52 -5.08
CA ILE A 778 -5.78 -11.39 -5.44
C ILE A 778 -6.61 -10.11 -5.28
N ARG A 779 -5.99 -9.05 -4.75
CA ARG A 779 -6.57 -7.70 -4.81
C ARG A 779 -5.85 -6.87 -5.87
N VAL A 780 -6.56 -6.44 -6.91
CA VAL A 780 -6.05 -5.48 -7.92
C VAL A 780 -6.15 -4.09 -7.31
N TRP A 781 -4.99 -3.54 -6.94
CA TRP A 781 -4.88 -2.35 -6.08
C TRP A 781 -5.12 -1.02 -6.81
N GLY A 782 -5.82 -0.10 -6.14
CA GLY A 782 -6.42 1.12 -6.73
C GLY A 782 -5.47 2.19 -7.27
N GLY A 783 -4.17 2.18 -6.97
CA GLY A 783 -3.23 3.11 -7.63
C GLY A 783 -2.66 2.58 -8.96
N GLY A 784 -3.02 1.35 -9.35
CA GLY A 784 -2.52 0.65 -10.54
C GLY A 784 -3.34 0.92 -11.81
N ILE A 785 -3.79 -0.16 -12.46
CA ILE A 785 -4.66 -0.13 -13.66
C ILE A 785 -5.83 -1.12 -13.53
N TYR A 786 -6.91 -0.90 -14.30
CA TYR A 786 -7.78 -2.00 -14.71
C TYR A 786 -6.97 -2.89 -15.67
N GLU A 787 -6.63 -4.09 -15.22
CA GLU A 787 -5.66 -4.95 -15.88
C GLU A 787 -6.10 -5.44 -17.26
N GLU A 788 -5.18 -6.04 -18.01
CA GLU A 788 -5.52 -6.65 -19.29
C GLU A 788 -6.44 -7.86 -19.14
N GLN A 789 -7.28 -8.12 -20.14
CA GLN A 789 -8.20 -9.28 -20.16
C GLN A 789 -7.48 -10.62 -19.91
N ALA A 790 -6.18 -10.71 -20.25
CA ALA A 790 -5.30 -11.84 -19.98
C ALA A 790 -5.14 -12.17 -18.48
N PHE A 791 -5.14 -11.17 -17.60
CA PHE A 791 -5.05 -11.36 -16.14
C PHE A 791 -6.32 -12.03 -15.60
N TYR A 792 -7.48 -11.44 -15.90
CA TYR A 792 -8.76 -11.95 -15.41
C TYR A 792 -9.14 -13.29 -16.06
N ASP A 793 -8.86 -13.50 -17.36
CA ASP A 793 -8.94 -14.82 -18.02
C ASP A 793 -8.17 -15.90 -17.22
N ALA A 794 -6.95 -15.57 -16.78
CA ALA A 794 -6.14 -16.50 -16.00
C ALA A 794 -6.72 -16.72 -14.59
N CYS A 795 -7.23 -15.68 -13.94
CA CYS A 795 -7.90 -15.82 -12.64
C CYS A 795 -9.18 -16.68 -12.74
N ASP A 796 -9.96 -16.53 -13.81
CA ASP A 796 -11.14 -17.36 -14.11
C ASP A 796 -10.76 -18.83 -14.32
N GLU A 797 -9.69 -19.10 -15.06
CA GLU A 797 -9.24 -20.45 -15.42
C GLU A 797 -8.48 -21.18 -14.30
N TYR A 798 -7.69 -20.45 -13.51
CA TYR A 798 -6.99 -20.99 -12.33
C TYR A 798 -7.84 -20.99 -11.05
N GLY A 799 -9.03 -20.36 -11.05
CA GLY A 799 -9.93 -20.33 -9.88
C GLY A 799 -9.47 -19.38 -8.78
N ILE A 800 -8.87 -18.24 -9.16
CA ILE A 800 -8.41 -17.20 -8.22
C ILE A 800 -9.50 -16.14 -8.10
N LEU A 801 -9.91 -15.84 -6.87
CA LEU A 801 -10.85 -14.75 -6.58
C LEU A 801 -10.15 -13.40 -6.78
N VAL A 802 -10.86 -12.42 -7.32
CA VAL A 802 -10.38 -11.06 -7.51
C VAL A 802 -11.23 -10.10 -6.68
N TRP A 803 -10.52 -9.30 -5.87
CA TRP A 803 -10.98 -8.04 -5.34
C TRP A 803 -10.53 -6.94 -6.29
N GLN A 804 -11.45 -6.13 -6.80
CA GLN A 804 -11.15 -5.11 -7.80
C GLN A 804 -11.35 -3.71 -7.21
N ASP A 805 -10.27 -2.98 -6.94
CA ASP A 805 -10.39 -1.55 -6.64
C ASP A 805 -10.78 -0.77 -7.92
N PHE A 806 -11.52 0.33 -7.79
CA PHE A 806 -11.51 1.41 -8.77
C PHE A 806 -10.21 2.20 -8.64
N MET A 807 -9.79 2.89 -9.71
CA MET A 807 -8.43 3.44 -9.80
C MET A 807 -8.21 4.73 -9.00
N PHE A 808 -8.32 4.64 -7.67
CA PHE A 808 -8.09 5.69 -6.67
C PHE A 808 -7.21 5.14 -5.54
N GLY A 809 -6.28 5.96 -5.04
CA GLY A 809 -5.41 5.58 -3.93
C GLY A 809 -4.68 6.72 -3.20
N CYS A 810 -4.61 6.56 -1.86
CA CYS A 810 -3.87 7.33 -0.86
C CYS A 810 -3.89 8.86 -1.06
N GLY A 811 -5.08 9.47 -1.16
CA GLY A 811 -5.21 10.94 -1.21
C GLY A 811 -6.66 11.46 -1.25
N ASN A 812 -6.78 12.78 -1.21
CA ASN A 812 -8.07 13.47 -1.25
C ASN A 812 -8.45 13.86 -2.69
N TYR A 813 -9.20 13.03 -3.40
CA TYR A 813 -9.60 13.32 -4.78
C TYR A 813 -10.69 14.42 -4.85
N PRO A 814 -10.60 15.37 -5.81
CA PRO A 814 -11.62 16.39 -6.02
C PRO A 814 -12.86 15.82 -6.73
N ALA A 815 -13.98 16.56 -6.70
CA ALA A 815 -15.27 16.13 -7.24
C ALA A 815 -16.01 17.26 -8.00
N TRP A 816 -15.31 18.02 -8.84
CA TRP A 816 -15.97 18.98 -9.74
C TRP A 816 -16.71 18.25 -10.89
N PRO A 817 -17.77 18.84 -11.48
CA PRO A 817 -18.71 18.11 -12.34
C PRO A 817 -18.08 17.38 -13.53
N GLU A 818 -17.12 18.02 -14.20
CA GLU A 818 -16.44 17.50 -15.39
C GLU A 818 -15.60 16.25 -15.07
N LEU A 819 -14.94 16.24 -13.91
CA LEU A 819 -14.20 15.07 -13.42
C LEU A 819 -15.14 13.94 -12.98
N LEU A 820 -16.29 14.28 -12.37
CA LEU A 820 -17.32 13.29 -12.05
C LEU A 820 -17.90 12.63 -13.31
N GLU A 821 -18.13 13.37 -14.39
CA GLU A 821 -18.55 12.80 -15.68
C GLU A 821 -17.48 11.87 -16.27
N SER A 822 -16.20 12.28 -16.25
CA SER A 822 -15.06 11.45 -16.68
C SER A 822 -14.95 10.16 -15.87
N ILE A 823 -15.07 10.24 -14.53
CA ILE A 823 -15.06 9.07 -13.61
C ILE A 823 -16.29 8.17 -13.83
N GLN A 824 -17.49 8.72 -14.02
CA GLN A 824 -18.68 7.92 -14.26
C GLN A 824 -18.56 7.13 -15.57
N LYS A 825 -18.02 7.75 -16.62
CA LYS A 825 -17.76 7.08 -17.90
C LYS A 825 -16.70 5.99 -17.77
N GLU A 826 -15.59 6.29 -17.11
CA GLU A 826 -14.52 5.32 -16.80
C GLU A 826 -15.06 4.10 -16.06
N ALA A 827 -15.78 4.31 -14.95
CA ALA A 827 -16.36 3.26 -14.14
C ALA A 827 -17.36 2.42 -14.94
N THR A 828 -18.24 3.08 -15.71
CA THR A 828 -19.25 2.42 -16.56
C THR A 828 -18.62 1.49 -17.59
N GLU A 829 -17.60 1.95 -18.33
CA GLU A 829 -16.98 1.14 -19.38
C GLU A 829 -16.11 0.00 -18.81
N ASN A 830 -15.36 0.23 -17.74
CA ASN A 830 -14.54 -0.82 -17.12
C ASN A 830 -15.38 -1.87 -16.39
N VAL A 831 -16.48 -1.50 -15.73
CA VAL A 831 -17.43 -2.48 -15.17
C VAL A 831 -18.12 -3.29 -16.28
N LYS A 832 -18.56 -2.66 -17.38
CA LYS A 832 -19.10 -3.39 -18.54
C LYS A 832 -18.11 -4.42 -19.11
N LEU A 833 -16.83 -4.03 -19.22
CA LEU A 833 -15.75 -4.88 -19.70
C LEU A 833 -15.49 -6.07 -18.77
N LEU A 834 -15.38 -5.82 -17.46
CA LEU A 834 -14.85 -6.77 -16.48
C LEU A 834 -15.89 -7.65 -15.79
N ARG A 835 -17.17 -7.25 -15.71
CA ARG A 835 -18.26 -8.00 -15.03
C ARG A 835 -18.51 -9.45 -15.48
N HIS A 836 -17.85 -9.90 -16.56
CA HIS A 836 -17.97 -11.27 -17.07
C HIS A 836 -16.99 -12.26 -16.47
N HIS A 837 -15.99 -11.78 -15.74
CA HIS A 837 -15.00 -12.61 -15.09
C HIS A 837 -15.54 -13.19 -13.77
N PRO A 838 -15.83 -14.50 -13.66
CA PRO A 838 -16.15 -15.11 -12.38
C PRO A 838 -15.04 -14.95 -11.34
N SER A 839 -13.79 -14.64 -11.67
CA SER A 839 -12.80 -14.28 -10.66
C SER A 839 -13.29 -13.15 -9.73
N ILE A 840 -13.93 -12.10 -10.26
CA ILE A 840 -14.31 -10.92 -9.47
C ILE A 840 -15.48 -11.21 -8.51
N VAL A 841 -15.30 -10.94 -7.22
CA VAL A 841 -16.32 -11.14 -6.16
C VAL A 841 -16.62 -9.89 -5.31
N ILE A 842 -15.80 -8.85 -5.43
CA ILE A 842 -15.95 -7.57 -4.74
C ILE A 842 -15.34 -6.46 -5.59
N TRP A 843 -16.01 -5.30 -5.61
CA TRP A 843 -15.45 -4.04 -6.10
C TRP A 843 -15.26 -3.06 -4.93
N ALA A 844 -14.14 -2.35 -4.88
CA ALA A 844 -13.84 -1.37 -3.83
C ALA A 844 -13.59 0.03 -4.40
N GLY A 845 -14.11 1.09 -3.76
CA GLY A 845 -14.09 2.45 -4.33
C GLY A 845 -12.70 3.12 -4.40
N ASN A 846 -11.77 2.75 -3.53
CA ASN A 846 -10.39 3.28 -3.46
C ASN A 846 -9.47 2.42 -2.58
N ASN A 847 -8.18 2.71 -2.63
CA ASN A 847 -7.19 2.35 -1.61
C ASN A 847 -6.94 3.51 -0.62
N GLU A 848 -7.15 3.28 0.67
CA GLU A 848 -6.71 4.11 1.80
C GLU A 848 -7.16 5.59 1.82
N ASP A 849 -8.02 6.05 0.91
CA ASP A 849 -8.45 7.47 0.90
C ASP A 849 -9.27 7.82 2.16
N TYR A 850 -9.93 6.82 2.78
CA TYR A 850 -10.54 6.95 4.11
C TYR A 850 -9.50 7.03 5.25
N GLN A 851 -8.38 6.31 5.16
CA GLN A 851 -7.28 6.47 6.13
C GLN A 851 -6.56 7.82 5.97
N TYR A 852 -6.40 8.30 4.73
CA TYR A 852 -5.92 9.65 4.44
C TYR A 852 -6.87 10.72 5.00
N GLN A 853 -8.18 10.55 4.81
CA GLN A 853 -9.21 11.40 5.39
C GLN A 853 -9.11 11.48 6.92
N GLU A 854 -8.82 10.35 7.58
CA GLU A 854 -8.64 10.26 9.02
C GLU A 854 -7.31 10.87 9.49
N SER A 855 -6.19 10.68 8.77
CA SER A 855 -4.89 11.25 9.14
C SER A 855 -4.88 12.77 9.08
N GLU A 856 -5.50 13.35 8.05
CA GLU A 856 -5.59 14.80 7.85
C GLU A 856 -6.79 15.46 8.56
N GLY A 857 -7.63 14.66 9.22
CA GLY A 857 -8.80 15.14 9.96
C GLY A 857 -9.82 15.88 9.10
N LEU A 858 -10.03 15.44 7.85
CA LEU A 858 -10.99 16.03 6.92
C LEU A 858 -12.44 15.74 7.35
N THR A 859 -13.40 16.52 6.86
CA THR A 859 -14.80 16.48 7.34
C THR A 859 -15.55 15.24 6.85
N TYR A 860 -15.50 14.16 7.63
CA TYR A 860 -16.35 12.99 7.46
C TYR A 860 -17.42 12.89 8.56
N ASN A 861 -18.67 12.67 8.14
CA ASN A 861 -19.79 12.36 9.03
C ASN A 861 -20.62 11.25 8.41
N TYR A 862 -20.41 10.02 8.87
CA TYR A 862 -21.12 8.84 8.36
C TYR A 862 -22.64 8.96 8.47
N GLU A 863 -23.18 9.60 9.50
CA GLU A 863 -24.62 9.79 9.70
C GLU A 863 -25.25 10.78 8.71
N ASP A 864 -24.44 11.62 8.04
CA ASP A 864 -24.94 12.39 6.90
C ASP A 864 -25.03 11.48 5.67
N LYS A 865 -26.27 11.17 5.27
CA LYS A 865 -26.59 10.36 4.09
C LYS A 865 -27.05 11.18 2.87
N ASN A 866 -26.84 12.50 2.87
CA ASN A 866 -27.15 13.36 1.73
C ASN A 866 -25.90 13.64 0.86
N PRO A 867 -25.78 13.07 -0.36
CA PRO A 867 -24.59 13.25 -1.19
C PRO A 867 -24.33 14.71 -1.59
N ASP A 868 -25.38 15.53 -1.69
CA ASP A 868 -25.23 16.97 -1.95
C ASP A 868 -24.45 17.69 -0.84
N ASN A 869 -24.46 17.19 0.40
CA ASN A 869 -23.69 17.77 1.49
C ASN A 869 -22.20 17.42 1.39
N TRP A 870 -21.87 16.21 0.93
CA TRP A 870 -20.49 15.71 0.88
C TRP A 870 -19.64 16.51 -0.11
N LEU A 871 -20.22 16.90 -1.26
CA LEU A 871 -19.61 17.81 -2.24
C LEU A 871 -19.29 19.22 -1.69
N LYS A 872 -19.74 19.56 -0.48
CA LYS A 872 -19.47 20.84 0.20
C LYS A 872 -18.49 20.70 1.37
N THR A 873 -17.90 19.52 1.55
CA THR A 873 -16.86 19.24 2.55
C THR A 873 -15.47 19.41 1.95
N ASP A 874 -14.45 19.35 2.80
CA ASP A 874 -13.05 19.26 2.41
C ASP A 874 -12.57 17.81 2.14
N PHE A 875 -13.49 16.82 2.17
CA PHE A 875 -13.32 15.47 1.62
C PHE A 875 -14.42 15.15 0.58
N PRO A 876 -14.47 15.89 -0.54
CA PRO A 876 -15.52 15.72 -1.54
C PRO A 876 -15.44 14.36 -2.27
N ALA A 877 -14.28 13.70 -2.22
CA ALA A 877 -14.02 12.34 -2.71
C ALA A 877 -15.09 11.31 -2.26
N ARG A 878 -15.69 11.49 -1.08
CA ARG A 878 -16.80 10.67 -0.58
C ARG A 878 -17.95 10.53 -1.59
N TYR A 879 -18.23 11.55 -2.41
CA TYR A 879 -19.25 11.47 -3.45
C TYR A 879 -18.92 10.43 -4.53
N ILE A 880 -17.64 10.30 -4.88
CA ILE A 880 -17.17 9.26 -5.80
C ILE A 880 -17.48 7.88 -5.20
N TYR A 881 -17.08 7.67 -3.94
CA TYR A 881 -17.10 6.36 -3.30
C TYR A 881 -18.47 5.90 -2.79
N GLU A 882 -19.19 6.74 -2.03
CA GLU A 882 -20.48 6.37 -1.43
C GLU A 882 -21.70 6.69 -2.32
N LYS A 883 -21.51 7.37 -3.47
CA LYS A 883 -22.60 7.66 -4.41
C LYS A 883 -22.31 7.20 -5.84
N LEU A 884 -21.35 7.80 -6.53
CA LEU A 884 -21.16 7.61 -7.98
C LEU A 884 -20.79 6.16 -8.35
N LEU A 885 -19.72 5.62 -7.77
CA LEU A 885 -19.26 4.25 -8.05
C LEU A 885 -20.25 3.20 -7.52
N SER A 886 -20.90 3.50 -6.39
CA SER A 886 -21.96 2.68 -5.79
C SER A 886 -23.18 2.55 -6.72
N ASP A 887 -23.64 3.65 -7.32
CA ASP A 887 -24.72 3.65 -8.32
C ASP A 887 -24.35 2.82 -9.56
N VAL A 888 -23.14 3.03 -10.10
CA VAL A 888 -22.65 2.29 -11.29
C VAL A 888 -22.59 0.79 -11.03
N CYS A 889 -22.14 0.38 -9.84
CA CYS A 889 -22.15 -1.03 -9.44
C CYS A 889 -23.57 -1.58 -9.27
N ALA A 890 -24.47 -0.82 -8.63
CA ALA A 890 -25.87 -1.22 -8.44
C ALA A 890 -26.66 -1.33 -9.76
N GLU A 891 -26.29 -0.57 -10.80
CA GLU A 891 -26.89 -0.68 -12.13
C GLU A 891 -26.31 -1.88 -12.92
N LEU A 892 -24.98 -2.02 -12.96
CA LEU A 892 -24.31 -2.91 -13.92
C LEU A 892 -23.96 -4.31 -13.37
N ILE A 893 -23.83 -4.46 -12.05
CA ILE A 893 -23.43 -5.68 -11.33
C ILE A 893 -24.15 -5.85 -9.98
N PRO A 894 -25.50 -5.75 -9.91
CA PRO A 894 -26.27 -5.80 -8.65
C PRO A 894 -26.12 -7.10 -7.83
N SER A 895 -25.58 -8.16 -8.44
CA SER A 895 -25.27 -9.45 -7.83
C SER A 895 -23.84 -9.55 -7.23
N THR A 896 -23.01 -8.51 -7.36
CA THR A 896 -21.64 -8.43 -6.80
C THR A 896 -21.57 -7.42 -5.67
N PHE A 897 -20.75 -7.68 -4.63
CA PHE A 897 -20.62 -6.75 -3.51
C PHE A 897 -19.80 -5.51 -3.88
N TYR A 898 -20.26 -4.33 -3.44
CA TYR A 898 -19.52 -3.06 -3.54
C TYR A 898 -19.15 -2.52 -2.16
N HIS A 899 -17.90 -2.10 -2.02
CA HIS A 899 -17.26 -1.63 -0.80
C HIS A 899 -16.74 -0.19 -1.00
N PRO A 900 -17.01 0.79 -0.13
CA PRO A 900 -16.62 2.18 -0.42
C PRO A 900 -15.10 2.43 -0.52
N GLY A 901 -14.26 1.62 0.12
CA GLY A 901 -12.80 1.69 0.00
C GLY A 901 -12.12 0.62 0.87
N SER A 902 -10.85 0.34 0.60
CA SER A 902 -10.03 -0.59 1.39
C SER A 902 -9.00 0.22 2.17
N PRO A 903 -9.02 0.30 3.51
CA PRO A 903 -9.97 -0.32 4.44
C PRO A 903 -11.21 0.57 4.71
N TRP A 904 -12.36 -0.04 5.07
CA TRP A 904 -13.56 0.71 5.44
C TRP A 904 -14.46 0.02 6.49
N GLY A 905 -14.60 0.68 7.65
CA GLY A 905 -15.34 0.17 8.82
C GLY A 905 -16.81 0.63 8.96
N ALA A 906 -17.48 1.02 7.87
CA ALA A 906 -18.88 1.50 7.90
C ALA A 906 -19.16 2.64 8.91
N GLY A 907 -18.30 3.66 8.91
CA GLY A 907 -18.39 4.79 9.85
C GLY A 907 -17.68 4.55 11.19
N ARG A 908 -17.00 3.41 11.35
CA ARG A 908 -15.91 3.25 12.32
C ARG A 908 -14.60 3.78 11.76
N ASP A 909 -13.69 4.08 12.68
CA ASP A 909 -12.26 4.25 12.44
C ASP A 909 -11.74 3.08 11.60
N THR A 910 -10.95 3.37 10.58
CA THR A 910 -10.37 2.36 9.66
C THR A 910 -9.50 1.30 10.35
N HIS A 911 -9.06 1.54 11.58
CA HIS A 911 -8.28 0.61 12.39
C HIS A 911 -9.15 -0.22 13.36
N ASP A 912 -10.49 -0.06 13.37
CA ASP A 912 -11.40 -0.83 14.24
C ASP A 912 -11.38 -2.32 13.86
N PRO A 913 -10.78 -3.21 14.68
CA PRO A 913 -10.60 -4.62 14.32
C PRO A 913 -11.90 -5.43 14.41
N THR A 914 -13.04 -4.80 14.70
CA THR A 914 -14.31 -5.49 14.99
C THR A 914 -15.28 -5.54 13.81
N VAL A 915 -15.06 -4.74 12.77
CA VAL A 915 -15.91 -4.65 11.55
C VAL A 915 -15.03 -4.50 10.30
N GLY A 916 -15.64 -4.58 9.12
CA GLY A 916 -14.98 -4.24 7.85
C GLY A 916 -13.73 -5.09 7.55
N ASP A 917 -12.80 -4.46 6.86
CA ASP A 917 -11.44 -4.90 6.59
C ASP A 917 -10.44 -3.88 7.19
N ILE A 918 -9.19 -4.27 7.43
CA ILE A 918 -8.14 -3.38 7.95
C ILE A 918 -6.82 -3.53 7.20
N HIS A 919 -6.07 -2.43 7.10
CA HIS A 919 -4.67 -2.43 6.66
C HIS A 919 -3.76 -2.44 7.89
N GLN A 920 -3.04 -3.55 8.12
CA GLN A 920 -2.29 -3.78 9.36
C GLN A 920 -0.84 -3.30 9.29
N TRP A 921 -0.69 -1.99 9.07
CA TRP A 921 0.62 -1.37 8.86
C TRP A 921 1.46 -1.10 10.11
N ASN A 922 1.02 -1.53 11.31
CA ASN A 922 1.75 -1.28 12.57
C ASN A 922 3.10 -2.01 12.69
N VAL A 923 3.36 -3.05 11.91
CA VAL A 923 4.68 -3.67 11.86
C VAL A 923 5.64 -2.83 11.01
N TRP A 924 5.30 -2.48 9.77
CA TRP A 924 6.23 -1.74 8.92
C TRP A 924 6.20 -0.21 9.14
N HIS A 925 5.12 0.47 8.74
CA HIS A 925 5.06 1.94 8.75
C HIS A 925 4.74 2.53 10.13
N GLY A 926 3.80 1.91 10.87
CA GLY A 926 3.18 2.45 12.08
C GLY A 926 4.05 2.38 13.34
N THR A 927 3.53 1.78 14.43
CA THR A 927 4.23 1.77 15.74
C THR A 927 5.52 0.92 15.77
N GLN A 928 5.84 0.20 14.68
CA GLN A 928 6.97 -0.74 14.58
C GLN A 928 6.85 -1.87 15.61
N GLU A 929 5.67 -2.51 15.63
CA GLU A 929 5.40 -3.69 16.45
C GLU A 929 6.30 -4.87 16.08
N LYS A 930 6.65 -5.66 17.09
CA LYS A 930 7.33 -6.94 16.89
C LYS A 930 6.37 -7.91 16.19
N TYR A 931 6.77 -8.56 15.11
CA TYR A 931 5.89 -9.48 14.35
C TYR A 931 5.35 -10.63 15.21
N GLN A 932 6.03 -11.02 16.30
CA GLN A 932 5.50 -12.00 17.26
C GLN A 932 4.21 -11.52 17.99
N ASN A 933 3.82 -10.24 17.86
CA ASN A 933 2.57 -9.68 18.36
C ASN A 933 1.39 -9.80 17.38
N PHE A 934 1.52 -10.45 16.20
CA PHE A 934 0.43 -10.50 15.22
C PHE A 934 -0.90 -11.05 15.76
N ASP A 935 -0.89 -11.87 16.82
CA ASP A 935 -2.10 -12.35 17.49
C ASP A 935 -2.95 -11.25 18.16
N LYS A 936 -2.38 -10.05 18.36
CA LYS A 936 -3.05 -8.84 18.87
C LYS A 936 -3.42 -7.85 17.77
N LEU A 937 -2.93 -8.07 16.55
CA LEU A 937 -3.03 -7.18 15.39
C LEU A 937 -4.05 -7.68 14.36
N VAL A 938 -4.96 -8.57 14.77
CA VAL A 938 -5.95 -9.20 13.90
C VAL A 938 -7.18 -8.32 13.68
N GLY A 939 -7.65 -8.23 12.43
CA GLY A 939 -8.95 -7.66 12.06
C GLY A 939 -9.92 -8.73 11.53
N ARG A 940 -11.14 -8.31 11.17
CA ARG A 940 -12.16 -9.21 10.59
C ARG A 940 -11.76 -9.74 9.22
N PHE A 941 -11.09 -8.90 8.44
CA PHE A 941 -10.31 -9.26 7.27
C PHE A 941 -9.08 -8.36 7.28
N VAL A 942 -7.91 -8.87 6.92
CA VAL A 942 -6.71 -8.03 6.76
C VAL A 942 -6.45 -7.90 5.26
N SER A 943 -6.80 -6.74 4.71
CA SER A 943 -6.73 -6.43 3.27
C SER A 943 -5.35 -5.98 2.82
N GLU A 944 -4.51 -5.47 3.73
CA GLU A 944 -3.08 -5.27 3.51
C GLU A 944 -2.26 -5.54 4.78
N PHE A 945 -1.06 -6.08 4.61
CA PHE A 945 0.03 -6.08 5.58
C PHE A 945 1.31 -6.52 4.88
N GLY A 946 2.49 -6.10 5.35
CA GLY A 946 3.75 -6.45 4.69
C GLY A 946 5.01 -6.39 5.57
N MET A 947 6.08 -6.97 5.03
CA MET A 947 7.47 -6.79 5.49
C MET A 947 8.37 -6.77 4.24
N GLU A 948 9.33 -5.85 4.15
CA GLU A 948 10.25 -5.81 3.02
C GLU A 948 11.28 -6.95 3.04
N ALA A 949 11.72 -7.35 1.85
CA ALA A 949 12.99 -8.03 1.66
C ALA A 949 13.61 -7.70 0.30
N PHE A 950 14.94 -7.78 0.26
CA PHE A 950 15.71 -7.65 -0.97
C PHE A 950 15.26 -8.73 -1.98
N PRO A 951 15.25 -8.45 -3.29
CA PRO A 951 14.88 -9.42 -4.32
C PRO A 951 15.96 -10.50 -4.45
N SER A 952 15.85 -11.39 -5.45
CA SER A 952 16.94 -12.31 -5.73
C SER A 952 18.25 -11.55 -5.98
N VAL A 953 19.39 -12.12 -5.57
CA VAL A 953 20.71 -11.53 -5.87
C VAL A 953 20.90 -11.39 -7.39
N LYS A 954 20.35 -12.33 -8.19
CA LYS A 954 20.33 -12.24 -9.67
C LYS A 954 19.50 -11.05 -10.21
N THR A 955 18.59 -10.52 -9.40
CA THR A 955 17.75 -9.35 -9.72
C THR A 955 18.49 -8.05 -9.36
N ILE A 956 19.30 -8.06 -8.30
CA ILE A 956 20.25 -6.98 -7.97
C ILE A 956 21.35 -6.90 -9.04
N ASP A 957 21.97 -8.04 -9.35
CA ASP A 957 22.96 -8.19 -10.44
C ASP A 957 22.41 -7.75 -11.82
N ALA A 958 21.10 -7.67 -11.99
CA ALA A 958 20.45 -7.25 -13.24
C ALA A 958 20.15 -5.74 -13.31
N TYR A 959 20.12 -5.02 -12.18
CA TYR A 959 20.00 -3.54 -12.18
C TYR A 959 21.34 -2.82 -12.00
N LEU A 960 22.38 -3.50 -11.50
CA LEU A 960 23.71 -2.91 -11.35
C LEU A 960 24.40 -2.71 -12.71
N PRO A 961 24.91 -1.50 -13.06
CA PRO A 961 25.52 -1.23 -14.36
C PRO A 961 26.67 -2.16 -14.79
N LEU A 962 27.44 -2.70 -13.85
CA LEU A 962 28.50 -3.70 -14.08
C LEU A 962 28.16 -5.10 -13.53
N GLY A 963 26.89 -5.31 -13.12
CA GLY A 963 26.39 -6.59 -12.60
C GLY A 963 27.18 -7.13 -11.41
N LYS A 964 27.71 -8.37 -11.53
CA LYS A 964 28.45 -9.03 -10.45
C LYS A 964 29.79 -8.37 -10.10
N ASP A 965 30.35 -7.55 -10.99
CA ASP A 965 31.62 -6.84 -10.79
C ASP A 965 31.43 -5.36 -10.37
N ASP A 966 30.19 -4.94 -10.07
CA ASP A 966 29.86 -3.56 -9.73
C ASP A 966 30.31 -3.15 -8.31
N PRO A 967 30.96 -1.98 -8.12
CA PRO A 967 31.35 -1.52 -6.79
C PRO A 967 30.17 -1.23 -5.86
N ASP A 968 28.95 -0.98 -6.37
CA ASP A 968 27.74 -0.81 -5.57
C ASP A 968 27.04 -2.15 -5.24
N ARG A 969 27.67 -3.31 -5.48
CA ARG A 969 27.14 -4.66 -5.16
C ARG A 969 27.20 -5.03 -3.67
N TYR A 970 26.71 -4.16 -2.79
CA TYR A 970 26.63 -4.39 -1.34
C TYR A 970 25.39 -3.68 -0.73
N PRO A 971 24.88 -4.11 0.44
CA PRO A 971 23.77 -3.42 1.09
C PRO A 971 24.18 -2.02 1.57
N GLN A 972 23.31 -1.02 1.50
CA GLN A 972 23.66 0.38 1.81
C GLN A 972 24.65 1.01 0.81
N SER A 973 24.68 0.50 -0.43
CA SER A 973 25.31 1.16 -1.56
C SER A 973 24.37 2.20 -2.16
N SER A 974 24.92 3.14 -2.94
CA SER A 974 24.12 4.24 -3.44
C SER A 974 23.03 3.76 -4.41
N THR A 975 23.32 2.76 -5.22
CA THR A 975 22.44 2.19 -6.25
C THR A 975 21.47 1.16 -5.67
N VAL A 976 21.86 0.39 -4.66
CA VAL A 976 20.97 -0.59 -4.01
C VAL A 976 19.89 0.11 -3.20
N ASP A 977 20.23 1.14 -2.42
CA ASP A 977 19.25 1.93 -1.67
C ASP A 977 18.36 2.80 -2.59
N PHE A 978 18.84 3.16 -3.78
CA PHE A 978 18.02 3.86 -4.79
C PHE A 978 16.93 2.95 -5.40
N HIS A 979 17.16 1.63 -5.41
CA HIS A 979 16.18 0.60 -5.71
C HIS A 979 15.45 0.10 -4.45
N ASN A 980 15.27 0.98 -3.45
CA ASN A 980 14.22 0.90 -2.46
C ASN A 980 13.54 2.28 -2.39
N LYS A 981 12.21 2.32 -2.47
CA LYS A 981 11.45 3.59 -2.54
C LYS A 981 10.69 3.91 -1.25
N ALA A 982 10.70 3.03 -0.24
CA ALA A 982 9.98 3.26 1.00
C ALA A 982 10.75 4.20 1.94
N ASP A 983 10.07 5.22 2.48
CA ASP A 983 10.68 6.19 3.41
C ASP A 983 11.24 5.49 4.66
N GLY A 984 12.53 5.67 4.94
CA GLY A 984 13.20 5.13 6.13
C GLY A 984 13.48 3.62 6.12
N HIS A 985 13.49 2.99 4.94
CA HIS A 985 13.77 1.55 4.78
C HIS A 985 15.11 1.11 5.39
N GLU A 986 16.16 1.94 5.29
CA GLU A 986 17.52 1.65 5.80
C GLU A 986 17.47 1.40 7.31
N ARG A 987 16.61 2.15 8.00
CA ARG A 987 16.34 1.98 9.43
C ARG A 987 15.39 0.81 9.70
N ARG A 988 14.31 0.65 8.94
CA ARG A 988 13.30 -0.40 9.20
C ARG A 988 13.85 -1.81 9.00
N ILE A 989 14.55 -2.08 7.90
CA ILE A 989 15.21 -3.39 7.65
C ILE A 989 16.21 -3.68 8.78
N ALA A 990 17.09 -2.73 9.07
CA ALA A 990 18.11 -2.90 10.11
C ALA A 990 17.51 -3.13 11.51
N LEU A 991 16.40 -2.45 11.85
CA LEU A 991 15.66 -2.67 13.10
C LEU A 991 15.19 -4.12 13.20
N TYR A 992 14.46 -4.63 12.20
CA TYR A 992 13.89 -5.98 12.27
C TYR A 992 14.97 -7.08 12.30
N LEU A 993 16.05 -6.91 11.54
CA LEU A 993 17.20 -7.82 11.60
C LEU A 993 17.87 -7.81 12.98
N VAL A 994 18.23 -6.65 13.53
CA VAL A 994 18.93 -6.51 14.84
C VAL A 994 18.03 -6.90 16.02
N GLU A 995 16.72 -6.67 15.92
CA GLU A 995 15.73 -7.14 16.89
C GLU A 995 15.68 -8.68 16.97
N ASN A 996 15.84 -9.39 15.84
CA ASN A 996 15.44 -10.81 15.76
C ASN A 996 16.56 -11.82 15.47
N MET A 997 17.57 -11.51 14.67
CA MET A 997 18.59 -12.48 14.23
C MET A 997 20.03 -11.97 14.32
N ARG A 998 21.00 -12.90 14.27
CA ARG A 998 22.42 -12.57 14.04
C ARG A 998 22.68 -12.72 12.54
N TYR A 999 23.17 -11.67 11.89
CA TYR A 999 23.41 -11.58 10.45
C TYR A 999 24.76 -10.90 10.17
N ALA A 1000 25.20 -10.93 8.91
CA ALA A 1000 26.29 -10.12 8.39
C ALA A 1000 25.80 -9.39 7.12
N PRO A 1001 26.32 -8.18 6.80
CA PRO A 1001 26.04 -7.51 5.54
C PRO A 1001 26.79 -8.16 4.36
N ASP A 1002 27.93 -8.78 4.64
CA ASP A 1002 28.82 -9.37 3.65
C ASP A 1002 28.91 -10.91 3.81
N PRO A 1003 28.97 -11.67 2.71
CA PRO A 1003 28.73 -11.22 1.33
C PRO A 1003 27.23 -10.90 1.11
N LEU A 1004 26.91 -10.14 0.07
CA LEU A 1004 25.54 -9.67 -0.23
C LEU A 1004 24.49 -10.80 -0.19
N GLU A 1005 24.83 -11.98 -0.70
CA GLU A 1005 23.97 -13.16 -0.69
C GLU A 1005 23.49 -13.53 0.73
N GLN A 1006 24.34 -13.33 1.74
CA GLN A 1006 24.00 -13.59 3.14
C GLN A 1006 23.06 -12.53 3.73
N PHE A 1007 23.19 -11.26 3.32
CA PHE A 1007 22.28 -10.20 3.72
C PHE A 1007 20.91 -10.36 3.07
N VAL A 1008 20.86 -10.63 1.76
CA VAL A 1008 19.62 -10.92 1.02
C VAL A 1008 18.87 -12.07 1.67
N TYR A 1009 19.56 -13.18 1.95
CA TYR A 1009 19.00 -14.29 2.73
C TYR A 1009 18.44 -13.86 4.09
N SER A 1010 19.16 -13.04 4.85
CA SER A 1010 18.70 -12.57 6.16
C SER A 1010 17.45 -11.68 6.06
N THR A 1011 17.35 -10.79 5.06
CA THR A 1011 16.12 -10.00 4.83
C THR A 1011 14.94 -10.89 4.40
N GLN A 1012 15.14 -11.83 3.47
CA GLN A 1012 14.08 -12.72 3.01
C GLN A 1012 13.66 -13.73 4.08
N LEU A 1013 14.57 -14.20 4.94
CA LEU A 1013 14.22 -14.95 6.15
C LEU A 1013 13.39 -14.09 7.10
N MET A 1014 13.73 -12.80 7.26
CA MET A 1014 12.98 -11.91 8.15
C MET A 1014 11.55 -11.68 7.65
N GLN A 1015 11.38 -11.40 6.37
CA GLN A 1015 10.08 -11.34 5.70
C GLN A 1015 9.33 -12.68 5.84
N ALA A 1016 10.00 -13.81 5.62
CA ALA A 1016 9.38 -15.13 5.68
C ALA A 1016 8.86 -15.51 7.08
N GLU A 1017 9.62 -15.26 8.16
CA GLU A 1017 9.18 -15.51 9.54
C GLU A 1017 8.06 -14.55 9.97
N CYS A 1018 8.14 -13.29 9.52
CA CYS A 1018 7.13 -12.26 9.78
C CYS A 1018 5.79 -12.65 9.16
N LEU A 1019 5.75 -12.83 7.83
CA LEU A 1019 4.53 -13.16 7.10
C LEU A 1019 3.97 -14.52 7.50
N ALA A 1020 4.83 -15.53 7.74
CA ALA A 1020 4.37 -16.82 8.25
C ALA A 1020 3.60 -16.66 9.56
N SER A 1021 4.11 -15.83 10.48
CA SER A 1021 3.49 -15.61 11.78
C SER A 1021 2.15 -14.87 11.68
N ALA A 1022 1.98 -13.95 10.73
CA ALA A 1022 0.71 -13.30 10.44
C ALA A 1022 -0.35 -14.34 9.98
N TYR A 1023 -0.11 -15.03 8.85
CA TYR A 1023 -1.04 -16.04 8.32
C TYR A 1023 -1.36 -17.12 9.35
N ARG A 1024 -0.35 -17.64 10.05
CA ARG A 1024 -0.52 -18.68 11.09
C ARG A 1024 -1.45 -18.21 12.22
N LEU A 1025 -1.20 -17.03 12.77
CA LEU A 1025 -1.92 -16.53 13.95
C LEU A 1025 -3.31 -15.97 13.60
N TRP A 1026 -3.52 -15.48 12.39
CA TRP A 1026 -4.82 -15.00 11.91
C TRP A 1026 -5.71 -16.14 11.40
N LYS A 1027 -5.17 -17.11 10.64
CA LYS A 1027 -5.90 -18.32 10.25
C LYS A 1027 -6.34 -19.14 11.47
N ARG A 1028 -5.60 -19.11 12.58
CA ARG A 1028 -6.05 -19.67 13.87
C ARG A 1028 -7.41 -19.13 14.31
N GLN A 1029 -7.78 -17.91 13.91
CA GLN A 1029 -9.03 -17.25 14.28
C GLN A 1029 -10.23 -17.59 13.38
N TRP A 1030 -10.02 -18.38 12.32
CA TRP A 1030 -11.09 -19.01 11.53
C TRP A 1030 -11.66 -20.24 12.29
N LYS A 1031 -12.42 -20.01 13.37
CA LYS A 1031 -12.85 -21.09 14.30
C LYS A 1031 -14.21 -21.71 13.95
N GLY A 1032 -14.65 -21.59 12.70
CA GLY A 1032 -15.88 -22.19 12.18
C GLY A 1032 -17.18 -21.45 12.57
N PRO A 1033 -18.35 -22.09 12.38
CA PRO A 1033 -19.66 -21.40 12.33
C PRO A 1033 -20.02 -20.49 13.52
N GLY A 1034 -20.08 -19.18 13.25
CA GLY A 1034 -20.33 -18.11 14.22
C GLY A 1034 -19.11 -17.67 15.02
N ARG A 1035 -17.91 -18.15 14.67
CA ARG A 1035 -16.60 -17.77 15.25
C ARG A 1035 -15.57 -17.50 14.15
N GLU A 1036 -16.03 -16.92 13.05
CA GLU A 1036 -15.25 -16.45 11.90
C GLU A 1036 -14.59 -15.10 12.24
N TYR A 1037 -13.71 -15.08 13.25
CA TYR A 1037 -13.17 -13.84 13.82
C TYR A 1037 -12.18 -13.11 12.91
N CYS A 1038 -11.56 -13.85 11.99
CA CYS A 1038 -10.77 -13.33 10.87
C CYS A 1038 -11.07 -14.22 9.64
N GLY A 1039 -11.55 -13.62 8.56
CA GLY A 1039 -12.00 -14.30 7.33
C GLY A 1039 -11.01 -14.25 6.17
N GLY A 1040 -9.90 -13.55 6.30
CA GLY A 1040 -8.86 -13.52 5.27
C GLY A 1040 -7.66 -12.65 5.63
N ALA A 1041 -6.60 -12.83 4.84
CA ALA A 1041 -5.34 -12.11 4.93
C ALA A 1041 -4.73 -12.00 3.52
N LEU A 1042 -4.60 -10.77 3.03
CA LEU A 1042 -3.91 -10.44 1.77
C LEU A 1042 -2.59 -9.75 2.11
N VAL A 1043 -1.48 -10.29 1.62
CA VAL A 1043 -0.16 -9.69 1.82
C VAL A 1043 0.13 -8.66 0.74
N TRP A 1044 0.54 -7.48 1.17
CA TRP A 1044 1.26 -6.51 0.35
C TRP A 1044 2.71 -7.02 0.22
N GLN A 1045 3.14 -7.56 -0.92
CA GLN A 1045 2.45 -7.71 -2.21
C GLN A 1045 2.93 -8.99 -2.93
N ILE A 1046 2.31 -9.41 -4.04
CA ILE A 1046 2.79 -10.57 -4.80
C ILE A 1046 4.01 -10.27 -5.68
N ASN A 1047 4.00 -9.13 -6.37
CA ASN A 1047 4.85 -8.84 -7.53
C ASN A 1047 5.52 -7.45 -7.46
N ASP A 1048 6.38 -7.15 -8.44
CA ASP A 1048 7.01 -5.83 -8.62
C ASP A 1048 6.82 -5.30 -10.05
N CYS A 1049 6.78 -3.97 -10.21
CA CYS A 1049 6.72 -3.28 -11.51
C CYS A 1049 8.09 -3.06 -12.19
N TRP A 1050 9.18 -3.31 -11.45
CA TRP A 1050 10.58 -3.14 -11.86
C TRP A 1050 11.53 -3.87 -10.87
N PRO A 1051 12.82 -4.07 -11.18
CA PRO A 1051 13.78 -4.68 -10.26
C PRO A 1051 14.00 -3.84 -8.99
N VAL A 1052 13.50 -4.28 -7.83
CA VAL A 1052 13.44 -3.44 -6.62
C VAL A 1052 13.49 -4.24 -5.31
N THR A 1053 13.87 -3.58 -4.21
CA THR A 1053 13.60 -4.02 -2.83
C THR A 1053 12.24 -3.49 -2.40
N SER A 1054 11.36 -4.39 -1.98
CA SER A 1054 9.96 -4.12 -1.67
C SER A 1054 9.39 -5.21 -0.74
N TRP A 1055 8.12 -5.05 -0.37
CA TRP A 1055 7.34 -6.08 0.31
C TRP A 1055 6.93 -7.27 -0.58
N SER A 1056 7.29 -7.28 -1.88
CA SER A 1056 6.90 -8.37 -2.78
C SER A 1056 7.39 -9.73 -2.26
N ILE A 1057 6.59 -10.79 -2.44
CA ILE A 1057 7.01 -12.17 -2.14
C ILE A 1057 7.58 -12.91 -3.36
N ALA A 1058 7.48 -12.35 -4.56
CA ALA A 1058 8.23 -12.74 -5.75
C ALA A 1058 8.65 -11.49 -6.54
N ASP A 1059 9.90 -11.46 -7.02
CA ASP A 1059 10.44 -10.27 -7.68
C ASP A 1059 10.02 -10.14 -9.15
N TYR A 1060 10.27 -8.96 -9.74
CA TYR A 1060 9.93 -8.59 -11.13
C TYR A 1060 10.22 -9.65 -12.20
N TYR A 1061 11.25 -10.50 -11.99
CA TYR A 1061 11.64 -11.58 -12.91
C TYR A 1061 10.94 -12.92 -12.61
N LEU A 1062 9.78 -12.91 -11.93
CA LEU A 1062 9.04 -14.12 -11.51
C LEU A 1062 9.88 -15.06 -10.61
N ARG A 1063 10.84 -14.50 -9.84
CA ARG A 1063 11.68 -15.27 -8.90
C ARG A 1063 11.06 -15.21 -7.50
N PRO A 1064 10.56 -16.33 -6.93
CA PRO A 1064 9.94 -16.30 -5.61
C PRO A 1064 10.98 -16.07 -4.50
N LYS A 1065 10.75 -15.04 -3.66
CA LYS A 1065 11.52 -14.82 -2.43
C LYS A 1065 11.16 -15.90 -1.40
N HIS A 1066 11.99 -16.10 -0.38
CA HIS A 1066 11.74 -17.16 0.63
C HIS A 1066 10.36 -17.09 1.30
N ALA A 1067 9.76 -15.89 1.41
CA ALA A 1067 8.44 -15.71 2.00
C ALA A 1067 7.30 -16.35 1.18
N TYR A 1068 7.40 -16.42 -0.15
CA TYR A 1068 6.43 -17.14 -0.97
C TYR A 1068 6.26 -18.59 -0.50
N PHE A 1069 7.35 -19.25 -0.15
CA PHE A 1069 7.35 -20.62 0.32
C PHE A 1069 6.82 -20.77 1.75
N THR A 1070 7.02 -19.80 2.66
CA THR A 1070 6.33 -19.83 3.97
C THR A 1070 4.84 -19.55 3.83
N VAL A 1071 4.41 -18.56 3.03
CA VAL A 1071 3.00 -18.32 2.73
C VAL A 1071 2.34 -19.55 2.11
N LYS A 1072 3.00 -20.21 1.15
CA LYS A 1072 2.52 -21.46 0.53
C LYS A 1072 2.28 -22.59 1.53
N ARG A 1073 3.08 -22.69 2.59
CA ARG A 1073 2.92 -23.68 3.66
C ARG A 1073 1.84 -23.27 4.67
N GLU A 1074 1.83 -22.01 5.08
CA GLU A 1074 0.83 -21.47 6.00
C GLU A 1074 -0.57 -21.33 5.37
N MET A 1075 -0.68 -21.35 4.04
CA MET A 1075 -1.95 -21.43 3.30
C MET A 1075 -2.28 -22.82 2.74
N ALA A 1076 -1.53 -23.87 3.10
CA ALA A 1076 -1.85 -25.25 2.71
C ALA A 1076 -3.26 -25.70 3.18
N PRO A 1077 -3.95 -26.59 2.44
CA PRO A 1077 -5.31 -27.04 2.79
C PRO A 1077 -5.43 -27.69 4.17
N VAL A 1078 -4.36 -28.31 4.65
CA VAL A 1078 -4.22 -28.77 6.04
C VAL A 1078 -2.88 -28.28 6.57
N SER A 1079 -2.85 -27.74 7.79
CA SER A 1079 -1.62 -27.28 8.45
C SER A 1079 -1.70 -27.47 9.96
N VAL A 1080 -0.57 -27.71 10.63
CA VAL A 1080 -0.44 -27.57 12.08
C VAL A 1080 0.23 -26.23 12.39
N GLY A 1081 -0.35 -25.46 13.31
CA GLY A 1081 0.25 -24.23 13.82
C GLY A 1081 0.76 -24.44 15.24
N ILE A 1082 1.90 -23.81 15.55
CA ILE A 1082 2.42 -23.69 16.92
C ILE A 1082 2.65 -22.21 17.23
N THR A 1083 2.37 -21.81 18.47
CA THR A 1083 2.91 -20.58 19.07
C THR A 1083 3.49 -20.84 20.46
N ARG A 1084 4.37 -19.95 20.91
CA ARG A 1084 5.07 -20.02 22.19
C ARG A 1084 4.71 -18.79 23.03
N ARG A 1085 4.00 -18.99 24.14
CA ARG A 1085 3.56 -17.90 25.03
C ARG A 1085 4.34 -17.90 26.34
N GLU A 1086 4.76 -16.71 26.75
CA GLU A 1086 5.35 -16.49 28.08
C GLU A 1086 4.26 -16.05 29.07
N HIS A 1087 3.97 -16.91 30.06
CA HIS A 1087 3.01 -16.65 31.12
C HIS A 1087 3.74 -16.22 32.39
N ARG A 1088 3.66 -14.92 32.70
CA ARG A 1088 4.24 -14.29 33.88
C ARG A 1088 3.20 -14.17 34.99
N HIS A 1089 3.38 -14.93 36.06
CA HIS A 1089 2.54 -14.93 37.24
C HIS A 1089 3.30 -14.35 38.45
N PRO A 1090 3.06 -13.09 38.84
CA PRO A 1090 3.46 -12.59 40.15
C PRO A 1090 2.92 -13.52 41.24
N ARG A 1091 3.79 -13.99 42.16
CA ARG A 1091 3.39 -14.90 43.26
C ARG A 1091 2.30 -14.32 44.17
N ASP A 1092 2.21 -12.99 44.19
CA ASP A 1092 1.17 -12.20 44.83
C ASP A 1092 0.97 -10.90 44.04
N LYS A 1093 -0.13 -10.17 44.31
CA LYS A 1093 -0.47 -8.92 43.60
C LYS A 1093 0.38 -7.70 43.98
N TYR A 1094 1.33 -7.84 44.91
CA TYR A 1094 2.19 -6.77 45.41
C TYR A 1094 3.63 -6.89 44.91
N THR A 1095 4.08 -8.09 44.51
CA THR A 1095 5.43 -8.31 44.00
C THR A 1095 5.58 -7.95 42.52
N ARG A 1096 6.70 -7.29 42.20
CA ARG A 1096 7.23 -7.12 40.83
C ARG A 1096 8.58 -7.82 40.64
N VAL A 1097 8.99 -8.64 41.62
CA VAL A 1097 10.31 -9.29 41.70
C VAL A 1097 10.18 -10.80 41.69
N TYR A 1098 9.17 -11.35 42.38
CA TYR A 1098 8.89 -12.79 42.42
C TYR A 1098 7.78 -13.12 41.40
N ILE A 1099 8.17 -13.09 40.13
CA ILE A 1099 7.32 -13.44 39.00
C ILE A 1099 7.72 -14.84 38.55
N ASP A 1100 6.86 -15.82 38.79
CA ASP A 1100 7.02 -17.15 38.21
C ASP A 1100 6.69 -17.07 36.72
N THR A 1101 7.67 -17.46 35.90
CA THR A 1101 7.56 -17.44 34.44
C THR A 1101 7.48 -18.87 33.94
N SER A 1102 6.41 -19.18 33.21
CA SER A 1102 6.27 -20.44 32.48
C SER A 1102 6.16 -20.14 30.98
N THR A 1103 6.81 -20.94 30.16
CA THR A 1103 6.73 -20.81 28.70
C THR A 1103 5.92 -21.98 28.16
N ARG A 1104 4.85 -21.70 27.42
CA ARG A 1104 3.90 -22.69 26.92
C ARG A 1104 3.90 -22.76 25.41
N ILE A 1105 3.87 -23.99 24.91
CA ILE A 1105 3.56 -24.35 23.53
C ILE A 1105 2.04 -24.48 23.45
N GLU A 1106 1.42 -23.74 22.52
CA GLU A 1106 0.03 -23.93 22.09
C GLU A 1106 0.05 -24.50 20.66
N VAL A 1107 -0.69 -25.59 20.42
CA VAL A 1107 -0.74 -26.28 19.12
C VAL A 1107 -2.19 -26.41 18.65
N TRP A 1108 -2.43 -26.10 17.38
CA TRP A 1108 -3.73 -26.23 16.73
C TRP A 1108 -3.60 -26.81 15.32
N GLY A 1109 -4.65 -27.45 14.82
CA GLY A 1109 -4.76 -27.88 13.43
C GLY A 1109 -5.72 -26.96 12.68
N SER A 1110 -5.33 -26.51 11.49
CA SER A 1110 -6.25 -25.85 10.54
C SER A 1110 -6.57 -26.83 9.42
N ASN A 1111 -7.83 -27.22 9.32
CA ASN A 1111 -8.37 -27.99 8.21
C ASN A 1111 -9.23 -27.05 7.36
N LEU A 1112 -8.80 -26.71 6.15
CA LEU A 1112 -9.56 -25.88 5.21
C LEU A 1112 -10.34 -26.70 4.17
N THR A 1113 -10.30 -28.04 4.26
CA THR A 1113 -11.05 -28.95 3.38
C THR A 1113 -12.52 -29.07 3.82
N LEU A 1114 -13.33 -29.69 2.96
CA LEU A 1114 -14.75 -29.96 3.18
C LEU A 1114 -15.01 -31.40 3.69
N GLU A 1115 -14.05 -31.96 4.43
CA GLU A 1115 -14.18 -33.25 5.11
C GLU A 1115 -13.61 -33.18 6.53
N ASP A 1116 -14.25 -33.87 7.47
CA ASP A 1116 -13.71 -34.08 8.81
C ASP A 1116 -12.49 -35.02 8.75
N LEU A 1117 -11.37 -34.57 9.32
CA LEU A 1117 -10.13 -35.34 9.40
C LEU A 1117 -9.93 -35.92 10.80
N VAL A 1118 -9.28 -37.07 10.88
CA VAL A 1118 -8.86 -37.70 12.14
C VAL A 1118 -7.39 -38.05 12.03
N VAL A 1119 -6.57 -37.46 12.91
CA VAL A 1119 -5.11 -37.50 12.82
C VAL A 1119 -4.46 -37.99 14.12
N ASP A 1120 -3.32 -38.64 13.98
CA ASP A 1120 -2.35 -38.76 15.07
C ASP A 1120 -1.43 -37.53 15.05
N VAL A 1121 -1.30 -36.86 16.18
CA VAL A 1121 -0.45 -35.68 16.35
C VAL A 1121 0.82 -36.08 17.06
N VAL A 1122 1.95 -36.03 16.36
CA VAL A 1122 3.27 -36.36 16.91
C VAL A 1122 3.97 -35.07 17.32
N TYR A 1123 4.38 -34.99 18.58
CA TYR A 1123 5.19 -33.91 19.14
C TYR A 1123 6.61 -34.43 19.37
N ARG A 1124 7.61 -33.65 18.99
CA ARG A 1124 9.02 -33.91 19.28
C ARG A 1124 9.70 -32.63 19.73
N ALA A 1125 10.69 -32.73 20.59
CA ALA A 1125 11.53 -31.60 20.94
C ALA A 1125 13.02 -31.98 20.95
N TRP A 1126 13.86 -31.02 20.62
CA TRP A 1126 15.32 -31.15 20.58
C TRP A 1126 15.97 -29.93 21.24
N ASP A 1127 17.09 -30.18 21.91
CA ASP A 1127 17.99 -29.15 22.40
C ASP A 1127 18.89 -28.65 21.24
N VAL A 1128 18.88 -27.34 20.99
CA VAL A 1128 19.55 -26.71 19.83
C VAL A 1128 21.08 -26.74 19.93
N GLU A 1129 21.62 -26.79 21.15
CA GLU A 1129 23.08 -26.78 21.38
C GLU A 1129 23.71 -28.17 21.22
N THR A 1130 22.94 -29.22 21.49
CA THR A 1130 23.42 -30.62 21.49
C THR A 1130 22.87 -31.47 20.35
N GLY A 1131 21.73 -31.07 19.76
CA GLY A 1131 20.96 -31.89 18.82
C GLY A 1131 20.20 -33.05 19.47
N GLU A 1132 20.26 -33.21 20.80
CA GLU A 1132 19.62 -34.33 21.48
C GLU A 1132 18.10 -34.18 21.50
N LYS A 1133 17.37 -35.24 21.11
CA LYS A 1133 15.90 -35.28 21.22
C LYS A 1133 15.49 -35.39 22.70
N THR A 1134 15.00 -34.30 23.28
CA THR A 1134 14.59 -34.20 24.69
C THR A 1134 13.20 -34.77 24.95
N TYR A 1135 12.33 -34.81 23.94
CA TYR A 1135 10.92 -35.19 24.09
C TYR A 1135 10.35 -35.90 22.85
N GLU A 1136 9.43 -36.82 23.08
CA GLU A 1136 8.53 -37.38 22.07
C GLU A 1136 7.19 -37.78 22.70
N LYS A 1137 6.08 -37.44 22.04
CA LYS A 1137 4.71 -37.83 22.43
C LYS A 1137 3.86 -38.00 21.18
N THR A 1138 2.86 -38.88 21.23
CA THR A 1138 1.80 -38.94 20.22
C THR A 1138 0.44 -38.84 20.90
N GLU A 1139 -0.39 -37.91 20.45
CA GLU A 1139 -1.83 -37.87 20.76
C GLU A 1139 -2.57 -38.51 19.59
N LYS A 1140 -3.44 -39.50 19.86
CA LYS A 1140 -4.07 -40.31 18.82
C LYS A 1140 -5.55 -39.96 18.64
N GLY A 1141 -6.01 -39.99 17.40
CA GLY A 1141 -7.43 -39.81 17.07
C GLY A 1141 -7.94 -38.39 17.29
N VAL A 1142 -7.09 -37.38 17.10
CA VAL A 1142 -7.47 -35.98 17.18
C VAL A 1142 -8.39 -35.66 15.99
N SER A 1143 -9.61 -35.24 16.27
CA SER A 1143 -10.55 -34.76 15.25
C SER A 1143 -10.23 -33.32 14.87
N LEU A 1144 -10.10 -33.08 13.56
CA LEU A 1144 -9.99 -31.75 12.95
C LEU A 1144 -11.19 -31.57 12.01
N PRO A 1145 -12.30 -30.99 12.50
CA PRO A 1145 -13.51 -30.84 11.71
C PRO A 1145 -13.30 -29.97 10.46
N GLU A 1146 -14.15 -30.14 9.46
CA GLU A 1146 -14.09 -29.43 8.18
C GLU A 1146 -13.99 -27.90 8.34
N ASN A 1147 -13.25 -27.26 7.43
CA ASN A 1147 -13.20 -25.82 7.22
C ASN A 1147 -13.09 -24.95 8.49
N ARG A 1148 -12.15 -25.26 9.40
CA ARG A 1148 -11.82 -24.44 10.58
C ARG A 1148 -10.43 -24.73 11.18
N SER A 1149 -9.99 -23.80 12.03
CA SER A 1149 -8.90 -23.97 12.98
C SER A 1149 -9.42 -24.51 14.33
N THR A 1150 -8.80 -25.57 14.83
CA THR A 1150 -9.16 -26.30 16.05
C THR A 1150 -7.96 -26.42 16.98
N GLU A 1151 -8.08 -25.90 18.19
CA GLU A 1151 -7.06 -26.04 19.26
C GLU A 1151 -6.89 -27.53 19.62
N ILE A 1152 -5.65 -28.03 19.66
CA ILE A 1152 -5.36 -29.44 19.96
C ILE A 1152 -4.86 -29.60 21.40
N SER A 1153 -3.74 -28.92 21.72
CA SER A 1153 -3.01 -29.15 22.96
C SER A 1153 -2.28 -27.88 23.43
N ALA A 1154 -2.16 -27.70 24.74
CA ALA A 1154 -1.28 -26.70 25.34
C ALA A 1154 -0.47 -27.32 26.48
N PHE A 1155 0.85 -27.11 26.48
CA PHE A 1155 1.77 -27.67 27.47
C PHE A 1155 2.99 -26.77 27.68
N ASP A 1156 3.59 -26.84 28.87
CA ASP A 1156 4.86 -26.15 29.16
C ASP A 1156 6.00 -26.73 28.30
N VAL A 1157 6.97 -25.90 27.86
CA VAL A 1157 8.04 -26.32 26.93
C VAL A 1157 8.76 -27.57 27.50
N PRO A 1158 8.83 -28.70 26.75
CA PRO A 1158 9.25 -29.97 27.31
C PRO A 1158 10.77 -30.06 27.48
N VAL A 1159 11.22 -29.80 28.70
CA VAL A 1159 12.63 -29.75 29.11
C VAL A 1159 12.93 -30.77 30.22
N ARG A 1160 14.22 -31.02 30.48
CA ARG A 1160 14.66 -31.92 31.56
C ARG A 1160 14.71 -31.20 32.89
N ASN A 1161 15.15 -29.94 32.89
CA ASN A 1161 15.32 -29.12 34.08
C ASN A 1161 14.57 -27.78 33.95
N ALA A 1162 13.27 -27.80 34.24
CA ALA A 1162 12.43 -26.60 34.21
C ALA A 1162 12.99 -25.47 35.11
N GLY A 1163 12.91 -24.23 34.64
CA GLY A 1163 13.47 -23.06 35.30
C GLY A 1163 14.99 -22.95 35.25
N LYS A 1164 15.68 -23.74 34.40
CA LYS A 1164 17.14 -23.63 34.15
C LYS A 1164 17.50 -22.94 32.84
N GLY A 1165 16.53 -22.58 31.99
CA GLY A 1165 16.75 -21.91 30.71
C GLY A 1165 16.89 -22.86 29.53
N GLU A 1166 16.74 -24.17 29.74
CA GLU A 1166 16.62 -25.18 28.67
C GLU A 1166 15.45 -24.83 27.73
N GLU A 1167 14.41 -24.17 28.25
CA GLU A 1167 13.23 -23.72 27.50
C GLU A 1167 13.62 -22.78 26.35
N ASN A 1168 14.63 -21.92 26.58
CA ASN A 1168 15.09 -20.90 25.65
C ASN A 1168 16.00 -21.46 24.55
N ARG A 1169 16.38 -22.75 24.61
CA ARG A 1169 17.16 -23.45 23.58
C ARG A 1169 16.51 -24.76 23.11
N THR A 1170 15.24 -25.00 23.47
CA THR A 1170 14.49 -26.19 23.06
C THR A 1170 13.57 -25.86 21.87
N VAL A 1171 13.83 -26.49 20.73
CA VAL A 1171 12.95 -26.47 19.54
C VAL A 1171 11.88 -27.54 19.68
N VAL A 1172 10.65 -27.23 19.29
CA VAL A 1172 9.49 -28.14 19.36
C VAL A 1172 8.85 -28.25 17.98
N ALA A 1173 8.78 -29.46 17.42
CA ALA A 1173 8.06 -29.73 16.18
C ALA A 1173 6.76 -30.49 16.46
N ALA A 1174 5.74 -30.21 15.66
CA ALA A 1174 4.50 -30.97 15.60
C ALA A 1174 4.26 -31.47 14.18
N TYR A 1175 3.73 -32.68 14.07
CA TYR A 1175 3.42 -33.35 12.81
C TYR A 1175 1.99 -33.89 12.88
N LEU A 1176 1.22 -33.70 11.81
CA LEU A 1176 -0.08 -34.36 11.63
C LEU A 1176 0.11 -35.58 10.74
N VAL A 1177 -0.29 -36.75 11.23
CA VAL A 1177 -0.32 -38.00 10.48
C VAL A 1177 -1.77 -38.42 10.31
N ASP A 1178 -2.23 -38.57 9.06
CA ASP A 1178 -3.59 -39.06 8.79
C ASP A 1178 -3.74 -40.52 9.24
N GLN A 1179 -4.79 -40.84 10.00
CA GLN A 1179 -5.03 -42.21 10.45
C GLN A 1179 -5.45 -43.17 9.33
N LYS A 1180 -5.99 -42.67 8.19
CA LYS A 1180 -6.46 -43.52 7.08
C LYS A 1180 -5.27 -44.03 6.23
N SER A 1181 -4.32 -43.17 5.90
CA SER A 1181 -3.15 -43.44 5.06
C SER A 1181 -1.87 -43.77 5.83
N GLY A 1182 -1.71 -43.22 7.04
CA GLY A 1182 -0.43 -43.19 7.76
C GLY A 1182 0.55 -42.14 7.23
N GLU A 1183 0.14 -41.25 6.33
CA GLU A 1183 0.99 -40.21 5.74
C GLU A 1183 1.09 -38.95 6.62
N GLN A 1184 2.27 -38.32 6.63
CA GLN A 1184 2.50 -37.04 7.31
C GLN A 1184 1.97 -35.87 6.45
N ILE A 1185 0.72 -35.49 6.69
CA ILE A 1185 0.02 -34.45 5.89
C ILE A 1185 0.41 -33.01 6.26
N ALA A 1186 0.99 -32.77 7.44
CA ALA A 1186 1.49 -31.45 7.83
C ALA A 1186 2.64 -31.52 8.85
N ARG A 1187 3.48 -30.48 8.87
CA ARG A 1187 4.60 -30.28 9.82
C ARG A 1187 4.74 -28.79 10.19
N TYR A 1188 5.16 -28.50 11.41
CA TYR A 1188 5.63 -27.16 11.81
C TYR A 1188 6.71 -27.26 12.89
N VAL A 1189 7.71 -26.37 12.84
CA VAL A 1189 8.84 -26.33 13.79
C VAL A 1189 8.85 -24.99 14.52
N ASN A 1190 8.56 -24.99 15.84
CA ASN A 1190 8.66 -23.81 16.68
C ASN A 1190 10.04 -23.67 17.32
N TRP A 1191 10.67 -22.54 17.06
CA TRP A 1191 11.93 -22.12 17.66
C TRP A 1191 11.69 -21.20 18.88
N PRO A 1192 12.63 -21.14 19.83
CA PRO A 1192 12.67 -20.04 20.79
C PRO A 1192 13.05 -18.73 20.08
N GLU A 1193 12.30 -17.67 20.35
CA GLU A 1193 12.51 -16.33 19.77
C GLU A 1193 12.84 -15.31 20.87
N PRO A 1194 13.58 -14.21 20.57
CA PRO A 1194 14.23 -13.91 19.30
C PRO A 1194 15.41 -14.83 18.94
N LEU A 1195 15.48 -15.26 17.68
CA LEU A 1195 16.44 -16.25 17.16
C LEU A 1195 17.91 -15.88 17.42
N LYS A 1196 18.24 -14.59 17.52
CA LYS A 1196 19.60 -14.09 17.78
C LYS A 1196 20.24 -14.63 19.07
N TYR A 1197 19.43 -14.99 20.07
CA TYR A 1197 19.90 -15.52 21.34
C TYR A 1197 20.21 -17.04 21.30
N LEU A 1198 19.85 -17.74 20.23
CA LEU A 1198 20.14 -19.17 20.09
C LEU A 1198 21.63 -19.42 19.82
N HIS A 1199 22.21 -20.36 20.55
CA HIS A 1199 23.55 -20.90 20.30
C HIS A 1199 23.52 -22.01 19.23
N LEU A 1200 23.10 -21.63 18.01
CA LEU A 1200 23.02 -22.51 16.84
C LEU A 1200 24.36 -23.22 16.59
N GLN A 1201 24.33 -24.54 16.43
CA GLN A 1201 25.47 -25.32 15.97
C GLN A 1201 25.62 -25.23 14.45
N LYS A 1202 26.87 -25.19 13.95
CA LYS A 1202 27.15 -25.32 12.51
C LYS A 1202 27.05 -26.81 12.13
N PRO A 1203 26.09 -27.22 11.28
CA PRO A 1203 25.94 -28.62 10.89
C PRO A 1203 27.18 -29.10 10.13
N LYS A 1204 27.56 -30.35 10.39
CA LYS A 1204 28.68 -31.06 9.77
C LYS A 1204 28.19 -32.07 8.73
N ALA A 1205 26.92 -32.48 8.82
CA ALA A 1205 26.25 -33.40 7.92
C ALA A 1205 24.90 -32.83 7.44
N LEU A 1206 24.86 -31.54 7.12
CA LEU A 1206 23.78 -30.99 6.29
C LEU A 1206 23.94 -31.52 4.87
N GLU A 1207 23.05 -32.42 4.48
CA GLU A 1207 23.01 -33.04 3.16
C GLU A 1207 21.83 -32.50 2.34
N ALA A 1208 22.05 -32.30 1.05
CA ALA A 1208 21.06 -31.85 0.07
C ALA A 1208 21.23 -32.68 -1.22
N VAL A 1209 20.55 -33.83 -1.30
CA VAL A 1209 20.89 -34.92 -2.24
C VAL A 1209 19.71 -35.24 -3.15
N PHE A 1210 19.94 -35.29 -4.46
CA PHE A 1210 18.93 -35.62 -5.46
C PHE A 1210 18.45 -37.09 -5.38
N SER A 1211 17.22 -37.32 -5.86
CA SER A 1211 16.76 -38.63 -6.33
C SER A 1211 17.49 -39.03 -7.61
N GLU A 1212 17.49 -40.33 -7.91
CA GLU A 1212 18.12 -40.88 -9.14
C GLU A 1212 17.51 -40.31 -10.43
N ASP A 1213 16.25 -39.84 -10.38
CA ASP A 1213 15.56 -39.19 -11.49
C ASP A 1213 15.63 -37.65 -11.47
N LEU A 1214 16.40 -37.07 -10.53
CA LEU A 1214 16.60 -35.63 -10.28
C LEU A 1214 15.36 -34.80 -9.92
N LYS A 1215 14.17 -35.40 -9.79
CA LYS A 1215 12.91 -34.68 -9.51
C LYS A 1215 12.66 -34.36 -8.04
N THR A 1216 13.51 -34.82 -7.12
CA THR A 1216 13.34 -34.55 -5.70
C THR A 1216 14.69 -34.36 -5.03
N LEU A 1217 14.84 -33.29 -4.27
CA LEU A 1217 15.96 -33.09 -3.35
C LEU A 1217 15.56 -33.55 -1.95
N LYS A 1218 16.42 -34.34 -1.31
CA LYS A 1218 16.30 -34.78 0.09
C LYS A 1218 17.20 -33.91 0.94
N ILE A 1219 16.69 -33.34 2.03
CA ILE A 1219 17.44 -32.48 2.95
C ILE A 1219 17.37 -33.07 4.36
N SER A 1220 18.53 -33.22 5.00
CA SER A 1220 18.66 -33.70 6.38
C SER A 1220 19.91 -33.14 7.04
N ALA A 1221 19.90 -33.05 8.37
CA ALA A 1221 21.04 -32.58 9.18
C ALA A 1221 21.09 -33.32 10.52
N GLU A 1222 22.27 -33.34 11.17
CA GLU A 1222 22.48 -34.00 12.45
C GLU A 1222 22.13 -33.14 13.68
N VAL A 1223 21.93 -31.84 13.46
CA VAL A 1223 21.48 -30.82 14.45
C VAL A 1223 20.27 -30.06 13.91
N PRO A 1224 19.46 -29.38 14.75
CA PRO A 1224 18.43 -28.47 14.27
C PRO A 1224 19.03 -27.33 13.42
N VAL A 1225 18.50 -27.10 12.22
CA VAL A 1225 18.92 -26.01 11.32
C VAL A 1225 17.72 -25.16 10.93
N LYS A 1226 17.80 -23.84 11.16
CA LYS A 1226 16.75 -22.87 10.86
C LYS A 1226 16.89 -22.35 9.42
N GLY A 1227 15.80 -22.44 8.65
CA GLY A 1227 15.63 -21.84 7.33
C GLY A 1227 16.68 -22.27 6.30
N VAL A 1228 16.82 -23.57 6.01
CA VAL A 1228 17.67 -24.05 4.92
C VAL A 1228 17.07 -23.65 3.58
N ALA A 1229 17.68 -22.65 2.95
CA ALA A 1229 17.42 -22.22 1.59
C ALA A 1229 18.28 -23.01 0.59
N LEU A 1230 17.67 -23.35 -0.55
CA LEU A 1230 18.31 -23.93 -1.73
C LEU A 1230 18.60 -22.83 -2.75
N GLU A 1231 19.83 -22.83 -3.26
CA GLU A 1231 20.33 -21.84 -4.24
C GLU A 1231 20.80 -22.56 -5.51
N CYS A 1232 20.52 -21.99 -6.69
CA CYS A 1232 21.05 -22.48 -7.97
C CYS A 1232 21.30 -21.31 -8.93
N GLU A 1233 22.42 -21.34 -9.66
CA GLU A 1233 22.74 -20.32 -10.67
C GLU A 1233 21.87 -20.47 -11.94
N ASP A 1234 21.38 -21.67 -12.21
CA ASP A 1234 20.45 -21.95 -13.31
C ASP A 1234 19.03 -21.50 -12.93
N ASP A 1235 18.44 -20.60 -13.72
CA ASP A 1235 17.07 -20.10 -13.48
C ASP A 1235 15.98 -21.06 -13.98
N GLU A 1236 16.30 -22.08 -14.80
CA GLU A 1236 15.34 -23.12 -15.19
C GLU A 1236 15.06 -24.10 -14.03
N VAL A 1237 15.96 -24.18 -13.05
CA VAL A 1237 15.81 -25.03 -11.85
C VAL A 1237 14.83 -24.38 -10.88
N LYS A 1238 13.61 -24.93 -10.80
CA LYS A 1238 12.56 -24.46 -9.87
C LYS A 1238 12.34 -25.48 -8.75
N PHE A 1239 12.28 -25.01 -7.50
CA PHE A 1239 11.95 -25.80 -6.31
C PHE A 1239 10.46 -25.66 -5.95
N GLU A 1240 9.82 -26.73 -5.52
CA GLU A 1240 8.39 -26.72 -5.14
C GLU A 1240 8.13 -26.21 -3.71
N ASP A 1241 9.14 -26.30 -2.83
CA ASP A 1241 9.24 -25.67 -1.50
C ASP A 1241 10.66 -25.10 -1.34
N ASN A 1242 10.87 -24.14 -0.43
CA ASN A 1242 12.20 -23.60 -0.10
C ASN A 1242 12.20 -22.98 1.31
N LEU A 1243 13.37 -22.59 1.83
CA LEU A 1243 13.57 -22.10 3.20
C LEU A 1243 12.91 -23.06 4.23
N VAL A 1244 13.45 -24.27 4.36
CA VAL A 1244 12.91 -25.32 5.23
C VAL A 1244 13.69 -25.42 6.54
N ASP A 1245 12.98 -25.43 7.67
CA ASP A 1245 13.58 -25.86 8.94
C ASP A 1245 13.82 -27.37 8.92
N ILE A 1246 14.96 -27.82 9.45
CA ILE A 1246 15.37 -29.23 9.53
C ILE A 1246 15.63 -29.60 11.01
N VAL A 1247 15.21 -30.79 11.44
CA VAL A 1247 15.47 -31.31 12.80
C VAL A 1247 16.04 -32.74 12.76
N PRO A 1248 16.84 -33.17 13.77
CA PRO A 1248 17.55 -34.44 13.74
C PRO A 1248 16.63 -35.66 13.60
N GLY A 1249 16.90 -36.48 12.58
CA GLY A 1249 16.12 -37.67 12.24
C GLY A 1249 14.96 -37.43 11.27
N GLU A 1250 14.77 -36.20 10.78
CA GLU A 1250 13.88 -35.88 9.67
C GLU A 1250 14.64 -35.88 8.33
N VAL A 1251 13.95 -36.27 7.24
CA VAL A 1251 14.39 -36.05 5.85
C VAL A 1251 13.29 -35.29 5.12
N VAL A 1252 13.47 -33.98 4.96
CA VAL A 1252 12.55 -33.14 4.18
C VAL A 1252 12.77 -33.43 2.69
N ARG A 1253 11.69 -33.41 1.91
CA ARG A 1253 11.69 -33.71 0.47
C ARG A 1253 11.08 -32.54 -0.29
N ILE A 1254 11.81 -32.05 -1.28
CA ILE A 1254 11.43 -30.89 -2.08
C ILE A 1254 11.42 -31.32 -3.55
N GLY A 1255 10.29 -31.15 -4.23
CA GLY A 1255 10.19 -31.41 -5.67
C GLY A 1255 11.04 -30.41 -6.46
N VAL A 1256 11.63 -30.85 -7.57
CA VAL A 1256 12.52 -30.04 -8.42
C VAL A 1256 12.14 -30.22 -9.88
N LYS A 1257 11.95 -29.09 -10.58
CA LYS A 1257 11.71 -28.99 -12.03
C LYS A 1257 12.99 -28.40 -12.68
N GLY A 1258 13.27 -28.75 -13.94
CA GLY A 1258 14.41 -28.23 -14.71
C GLY A 1258 15.80 -28.83 -14.40
N ALA A 1259 15.97 -29.54 -13.29
CA ALA A 1259 17.25 -30.14 -12.90
C ALA A 1259 17.78 -31.17 -13.91
N ASN A 1260 19.09 -31.17 -14.12
CA ASN A 1260 19.83 -32.04 -15.03
C ASN A 1260 21.15 -32.51 -14.40
N GLY A 1261 21.88 -33.42 -15.06
CA GLY A 1261 23.10 -34.03 -14.50
C GLY A 1261 24.27 -33.07 -14.23
N GLY A 1262 24.20 -31.82 -14.68
CA GLY A 1262 25.15 -30.74 -14.36
C GLY A 1262 24.66 -29.76 -13.28
N THR A 1263 23.41 -29.86 -12.83
CA THR A 1263 22.80 -28.94 -11.84
C THR A 1263 23.55 -29.01 -10.51
N LYS A 1264 23.99 -27.84 -10.02
CA LYS A 1264 24.63 -27.66 -8.72
C LYS A 1264 23.68 -26.93 -7.78
N ILE A 1265 23.50 -27.46 -6.58
CA ILE A 1265 22.67 -26.85 -5.53
C ILE A 1265 23.58 -26.34 -4.41
N GLY A 1266 23.45 -25.05 -4.09
CA GLY A 1266 23.98 -24.46 -2.87
C GLY A 1266 22.94 -24.55 -1.74
N THR A 1267 23.41 -24.51 -0.50
CA THR A 1267 22.55 -24.43 0.70
C THR A 1267 22.96 -23.25 1.56
N ARG A 1268 21.99 -22.44 2.02
CA ARG A 1268 22.21 -21.35 2.97
C ARG A 1268 21.26 -21.45 4.14
N TYR A 1269 21.70 -21.08 5.34
CA TYR A 1269 20.92 -21.22 6.57
C TYR A 1269 21.31 -20.19 7.64
N LEU A 1270 20.45 -20.00 8.65
CA LEU A 1270 20.71 -19.06 9.73
C LEU A 1270 21.89 -19.54 10.59
N GLY A 1271 22.88 -18.68 10.80
CA GLY A 1271 24.11 -19.03 11.51
C GLY A 1271 25.20 -19.67 10.64
N MET A 1272 25.09 -19.59 9.31
CA MET A 1272 26.15 -20.00 8.36
C MET A 1272 27.39 -19.08 8.36
N LEU A 1273 27.34 -17.98 9.14
CA LEU A 1273 28.40 -17.00 9.36
C LEU A 1273 29.78 -17.62 9.70
#